data_AF-A0A1V9YST0-F1
#
_entry.id   AF-A0A1V9YST0-F1
#
_cell.length_a   1.000
_cell.length_b   1.000
_cell.length_c   1.000
_cell.angle_alpha   90.00
_cell.angle_beta   90.00
_cell.angle_gamma   90.00
#
_symmetry.space_group_name_H-M   'P 1'
#
loop_
_entity.id
_entity.type
_entity.pdbx_description
1 polymer ?
#
loop_
_entity_poly.entity_id
_entity_poly.type
_entity_poly.pdbx_seq_one_letter_code
_entity_poly.pdbx_strand_id
1 'polypeptide(L)'
;MLVALLALSSSALGSWIDPDTPNEARVLRVPKGSGYNFYEAPTTNEYQLIFSDEFNDNERAFEAGFDSRWTALENLDTTNMGQHYFSPKAVQTDKGNLIITTSKPKEKYHEAQYVSGSVQTWNKFCFTGGYVEMKAILPGKWGIPGTWPAFWIMGNLGRATFLGSQEGMWPWTLDYCIPMYDMIDIPQKINACNNLTDPNDPTSYPEKFGLHPRQGRGATEIDVFEIQIKKKDDPAFMSTSLQLSPGLPDVRRPDSGNLPGPNQWYSNLTFGPYTKINSDYYGERGRDSISALTQLQTDAFLKYHIYRLEWMPGYDGYIRWWLDNSFLFEIAGSALNKWVDGVPPRMIPVEPSYLIISTAVSEKFSPPCEGQLCDSLWPSNFTVDYVRVYQGPRNEYTSIGCNPPAYPTKDWIFAHPVEFGLPWYTPIPAENYLLNVGAALLMILSLYIGVQGLDTMWLTAPLGTGALCTCTFYTLFNVGFDRMGFIPLGSAVMCGIIFGGMSSLVPISALCGGATLVVAVTGLSSLQLSSAMLLQLASGFLFSLSLTIPLLVQRTDVFVILSTSILGACGFVIGLSRFIGDGDFAWGLWYAFGTLLSSSPSQPLCTVYCWELYATWGLFAASMALLQLFVWIRHPDVKSQDKLYIPFASTDARAWKPEKDTSSTNLFALHALPQKMQPFVVMAKVANQVAQTFGFQPANAQNQMEHLLVLLTNLARQQQNPYVALHNCIFENYHQWCHKLNITPVAAPVVNGGGHTDDLARDLCLYFFIWGEASNCRHAPEFLLFLFHQMKVDLETSTRMTYRDPGYFLDAVITPVYSLLRMEMLGNNHDHKDRRNYDDFNEFFWSADCLQYDYKSPEYDSECTRLPIATVWSSAAKTYYEKRLWLTSFRAFKRIFEFHIVSFHLLVVIAFTQHSPMKLGPVVHICSSVLLSPLLLGVFWSSLDTIVGYHPKMPLALLLRLVTRLLIRLCTTTLCTLLYWYAWNTPLYWNLYYTVTLIMHIPTIVHGILQMTPSLTTWIRQTTYAPIQIIRDTLSPLNRLYVGDNLLDTAVDSLGYWAFWASLLLWKMLFSYKFEIVPLVTPTLLLYADHVENEVSIILTGLLVLVQWIPFFMIFCIDMTIWNSIWVAFCGTFVGFSLKIGEVRNFDRTRNAFFRAADAFNSKLLSKESKTGSEIAAAGPSVSYGTLNKEILESTTNDDTLLPGKRSKSSSSTTPLLSFTRRVPSKSEKLNDRRRKWAAFSTTWDMIIDSLRADDFINNNEMNRLKF
;
A
#
# COMPACT_ATOMS: atom_id res chain seq x y z
N MET A 1 1.95 9.41 1.16
CA MET A 1 0.89 8.48 1.65
C MET A 1 -0.05 9.14 2.67
N LEU A 2 0.41 10.02 3.57
CA LEU A 2 -0.46 10.73 4.54
C LEU A 2 -1.45 11.74 3.92
N VAL A 3 -1.17 12.30 2.72
CA VAL A 3 -2.06 13.26 2.04
C VAL A 3 -3.17 12.56 1.23
N ALA A 4 -2.90 11.35 0.71
CA ALA A 4 -3.93 10.52 0.06
C ALA A 4 -4.89 9.86 1.08
N LEU A 5 -4.49 9.80 2.35
CA LEU A 5 -5.31 9.26 3.45
C LEU A 5 -6.31 10.27 4.04
N LEU A 6 -6.17 11.57 3.70
CA LEU A 6 -7.14 12.61 4.06
C LEU A 6 -8.20 12.85 2.96
N ALA A 7 -7.98 12.34 1.74
CA ALA A 7 -8.91 12.48 0.62
C ALA A 7 -10.00 11.39 0.56
N LEU A 8 -9.94 10.38 1.43
CA LEU A 8 -10.86 9.23 1.43
C LEU A 8 -11.85 9.23 2.62
N SER A 9 -11.91 10.30 3.42
CA SER A 9 -12.80 10.39 4.59
C SER A 9 -14.14 11.11 4.36
N SER A 10 -14.49 11.51 3.13
CA SER A 10 -15.83 12.05 2.85
C SER A 10 -16.74 11.01 2.19
N SER A 11 -17.17 10.04 3.00
CA SER A 11 -18.51 9.42 3.02
C SER A 11 -19.19 9.02 1.69
N ALA A 12 -19.48 7.71 1.54
CA ALA A 12 -20.39 7.13 0.56
C ALA A 12 -21.89 7.51 0.76
N LEU A 13 -22.18 8.45 1.67
CA LEU A 13 -23.35 9.31 1.65
C LEU A 13 -22.98 10.58 2.44
N GLY A 14 -21.93 11.25 1.99
CA GLY A 14 -21.74 12.65 2.36
C GLY A 14 -22.96 13.35 1.82
N SER A 15 -23.65 14.13 2.64
CA SER A 15 -24.72 14.93 2.11
C SER A 15 -24.16 15.68 0.92
N TRP A 16 -24.74 15.47 -0.27
CA TRP A 16 -24.51 16.31 -1.44
C TRP A 16 -24.71 17.80 -1.12
N ILE A 17 -25.33 18.09 0.04
CA ILE A 17 -25.40 19.35 0.75
C ILE A 17 -24.04 19.72 1.37
N ASP A 18 -23.53 20.89 0.98
CA ASP A 18 -22.41 21.56 1.64
C ASP A 18 -22.63 21.76 3.14
N PRO A 19 -21.68 21.34 4.01
CA PRO A 19 -21.74 21.61 5.44
C PRO A 19 -21.95 23.09 5.80
N ASP A 20 -21.45 24.02 4.98
CA ASP A 20 -21.57 25.45 5.21
C ASP A 20 -22.94 26.02 4.78
N THR A 21 -23.80 25.19 4.18
CA THR A 21 -25.13 25.61 3.75
C THR A 21 -25.97 26.04 4.94
N PRO A 22 -26.53 27.26 4.95
CA PRO A 22 -27.40 27.74 6.01
C PRO A 22 -28.58 26.80 6.24
N ASN A 23 -28.95 26.55 7.50
CA ASN A 23 -30.08 25.67 7.83
C ASN A 23 -31.42 26.17 7.23
N GLU A 24 -31.58 27.49 7.11
CA GLU A 24 -32.73 28.12 6.45
C GLU A 24 -32.82 27.82 4.94
N ALA A 25 -31.68 27.54 4.30
CA ALA A 25 -31.60 27.19 2.89
C ALA A 25 -31.83 25.68 2.63
N ARG A 26 -32.16 24.88 3.65
CA ARG A 26 -32.43 23.44 3.46
C ARG A 26 -33.85 23.15 2.97
N VAL A 27 -34.76 24.11 3.12
CA VAL A 27 -36.14 24.01 2.65
C VAL A 27 -36.46 25.29 1.89
N LEU A 28 -36.79 25.13 0.61
CA LEU A 28 -37.22 26.23 -0.24
C LEU A 28 -38.74 26.21 -0.36
N ARG A 29 -39.36 27.37 -0.17
CA ARG A 29 -40.77 27.59 -0.47
C ARG A 29 -40.90 28.33 -1.78
N VAL A 30 -41.32 27.60 -2.81
CA VAL A 30 -41.52 28.14 -4.15
C VAL A 30 -42.71 29.13 -4.16
N PRO A 31 -42.53 30.39 -4.60
CA PRO A 31 -43.62 31.32 -4.82
C PRO A 31 -44.66 30.71 -5.77
N LYS A 32 -45.95 30.91 -5.50
CA LYS A 32 -46.99 30.51 -6.45
C LYS A 32 -46.77 31.26 -7.77
N GLY A 33 -46.43 30.52 -8.81
CA GLY A 33 -46.37 31.03 -10.18
C GLY A 33 -47.68 31.69 -10.60
N SER A 34 -47.62 32.55 -11.60
CA SER A 34 -48.72 33.40 -12.08
C SER A 34 -50.04 32.65 -12.27
N GLY A 35 -50.94 32.73 -11.28
CA GLY A 35 -52.40 32.83 -11.45
C GLY A 35 -53.18 31.72 -12.17
N TYR A 36 -52.57 30.62 -12.64
CA TYR A 36 -53.29 29.56 -13.32
C TYR A 36 -53.25 28.24 -12.53
N ASN A 37 -54.39 27.90 -11.95
CA ASN A 37 -54.67 26.60 -11.35
C ASN A 37 -54.73 25.54 -12.47
N PHE A 38 -53.65 24.81 -12.69
CA PHE A 38 -53.70 23.51 -13.34
C PHE A 38 -53.46 22.43 -12.28
N TYR A 39 -54.23 21.34 -12.40
CA TYR A 39 -54.47 20.26 -11.44
C TYR A 39 -53.35 19.98 -10.43
N GLU A 40 -53.73 20.00 -9.14
CA GLU A 40 -52.98 19.51 -7.98
C GLU A 40 -51.47 19.78 -8.00
N ALA A 41 -51.09 21.06 -7.97
CA ALA A 41 -49.84 21.41 -7.33
C ALA A 41 -49.84 20.79 -5.91
N PRO A 42 -48.79 20.06 -5.51
CA PRO A 42 -48.73 19.45 -4.20
C PRO A 42 -49.02 20.53 -3.14
N THR A 43 -49.93 20.22 -2.23
CA THR A 43 -50.49 21.14 -1.23
C THR A 43 -49.45 21.82 -0.33
N THR A 44 -48.20 21.35 -0.38
CA THR A 44 -47.01 21.94 0.23
C THR A 44 -46.01 22.29 -0.89
N ASN A 45 -45.93 23.55 -1.33
CA ASN A 45 -44.89 24.09 -2.25
C ASN A 45 -43.48 24.08 -1.60
N GLU A 46 -43.13 23.00 -0.89
CA GLU A 46 -41.90 22.86 -0.12
C GLU A 46 -40.96 21.91 -0.85
N TYR A 47 -39.78 22.42 -1.17
CA TYR A 47 -38.71 21.70 -1.84
C TYR A 47 -37.57 21.45 -0.85
N GLN A 48 -37.06 20.22 -0.80
CA GLN A 48 -35.98 19.83 0.10
C GLN A 48 -34.64 19.89 -0.61
N LEU A 49 -33.64 20.49 0.03
CA LEU A 49 -32.29 20.57 -0.53
C LEU A 49 -31.67 19.17 -0.66
N ILE A 50 -31.21 18.83 -1.86
CA ILE A 50 -30.57 17.55 -2.17
C ILE A 50 -29.12 17.70 -2.62
N PHE A 51 -28.69 18.89 -3.04
CA PHE A 51 -27.30 19.19 -3.36
C PHE A 51 -27.02 20.67 -3.13
N SER A 52 -25.86 21.00 -2.59
CA SER A 52 -25.36 22.37 -2.56
C SER A 52 -23.84 22.43 -2.59
N ASP A 53 -23.32 23.53 -3.10
CA ASP A 53 -21.92 23.91 -3.01
C ASP A 53 -21.83 25.41 -2.75
N GLU A 54 -21.21 25.80 -1.64
CA GLU A 54 -21.05 27.20 -1.21
C GLU A 54 -19.63 27.73 -1.50
N PHE A 55 -18.75 26.90 -2.07
CA PHE A 55 -17.41 27.27 -2.55
C PHE A 55 -16.49 27.98 -1.52
N ASN A 56 -16.70 27.78 -0.21
CA ASN A 56 -15.92 28.41 0.87
C ASN A 56 -14.46 27.94 1.01
N ASP A 57 -14.11 26.82 0.39
CA ASP A 57 -12.75 26.29 0.39
C ASP A 57 -11.92 26.89 -0.77
N ASN A 58 -10.92 27.70 -0.43
CA ASN A 58 -10.08 28.46 -1.37
C ASN A 58 -8.96 27.63 -2.03
N GLU A 59 -8.77 26.35 -1.67
CA GLU A 59 -7.69 25.50 -2.23
C GLU A 59 -8.22 24.30 -3.05
N ARG A 60 -9.46 24.36 -3.56
CA ARG A 60 -10.05 23.26 -4.34
C ARG A 60 -9.47 23.16 -5.76
N ALA A 61 -9.10 21.93 -6.13
CA ALA A 61 -8.66 21.57 -7.48
C ALA A 61 -9.77 20.82 -8.23
N PHE A 62 -10.19 21.34 -9.38
CA PHE A 62 -11.29 20.76 -10.18
C PHE A 62 -10.84 19.81 -11.29
N GLU A 63 -9.55 19.47 -11.35
CA GLU A 63 -9.03 18.48 -12.31
C GLU A 63 -9.72 17.11 -12.17
N ALA A 64 -9.71 16.33 -13.26
CA ALA A 64 -10.37 15.03 -13.28
C ALA A 64 -9.84 14.09 -12.19
N GLY A 65 -10.72 13.73 -11.25
CA GLY A 65 -10.43 12.83 -10.12
C GLY A 65 -10.07 13.50 -8.81
N PHE A 66 -9.94 14.83 -8.75
CA PHE A 66 -9.56 15.57 -7.52
C PHE A 66 -10.77 16.04 -6.71
N ASP A 67 -11.80 16.56 -7.37
CA ASP A 67 -13.02 17.04 -6.70
C ASP A 67 -14.13 15.97 -6.74
N SER A 68 -14.89 15.82 -5.66
CA SER A 68 -15.95 14.80 -5.55
C SER A 68 -17.28 15.22 -6.19
N ARG A 69 -17.52 16.53 -6.36
CA ARG A 69 -18.77 17.09 -6.88
C ARG A 69 -18.65 17.52 -8.35
N TRP A 70 -17.59 18.25 -8.67
CA TRP A 70 -17.39 18.90 -9.96
C TRP A 70 -16.18 18.33 -10.71
N THR A 71 -16.16 18.48 -12.02
CA THR A 71 -15.01 18.15 -12.88
C THR A 71 -14.84 19.27 -13.89
N ALA A 72 -13.69 19.94 -13.88
CA ALA A 72 -13.33 20.88 -14.92
C ALA A 72 -12.88 20.14 -16.17
N LEU A 73 -13.33 20.62 -17.34
CA LEU A 73 -12.95 20.06 -18.62
C LEU A 73 -11.55 20.50 -19.05
N GLU A 74 -10.90 19.61 -19.81
CA GLU A 74 -9.62 19.85 -20.47
C GLU A 74 -9.72 19.41 -21.94
N ASN A 75 -10.30 20.26 -22.78
CA ASN A 75 -10.43 20.00 -24.22
C ASN A 75 -10.66 21.28 -25.03
N LEU A 76 -10.38 21.18 -26.33
CA LEU A 76 -10.78 22.19 -27.31
C LEU A 76 -12.27 22.01 -27.62
N ASP A 77 -13.06 23.07 -27.43
CA ASP A 77 -14.48 23.07 -27.79
C ASP A 77 -14.65 23.51 -29.25
N THR A 78 -15.05 22.57 -30.10
CA THR A 78 -15.33 22.82 -31.52
C THR A 78 -16.82 23.08 -31.78
N THR A 79 -17.67 22.98 -30.76
CA THR A 79 -19.11 23.21 -30.90
C THR A 79 -19.40 24.70 -31.11
N ASN A 80 -20.46 25.02 -31.86
CA ASN A 80 -20.93 26.39 -32.10
C ASN A 80 -19.85 27.41 -32.50
N MET A 81 -18.83 27.01 -33.27
CA MET A 81 -17.68 27.86 -33.63
C MET A 81 -16.95 28.41 -32.40
N GLY A 82 -16.71 27.56 -31.40
CA GLY A 82 -15.93 27.86 -30.21
C GLY A 82 -14.50 28.29 -30.54
N GLN A 83 -14.06 29.40 -29.95
CA GLN A 83 -12.71 29.96 -30.10
C GLN A 83 -11.83 29.73 -28.85
N HIS A 84 -12.34 28.95 -27.89
CA HIS A 84 -11.75 28.79 -26.58
C HIS A 84 -11.28 27.36 -26.33
N TYR A 85 -10.25 27.22 -25.50
CA TYR A 85 -9.82 25.96 -24.91
C TYR A 85 -10.28 25.93 -23.46
N PHE A 86 -11.01 24.88 -23.06
CA PHE A 86 -11.35 24.68 -21.66
C PHE A 86 -10.15 24.12 -20.91
N SER A 87 -9.73 24.82 -19.86
CA SER A 87 -8.63 24.40 -18.99
C SER A 87 -9.08 24.36 -17.54
N PRO A 88 -8.72 23.31 -16.77
CA PRO A 88 -8.97 23.26 -15.33
C PRO A 88 -8.34 24.42 -14.57
N LYS A 89 -7.23 24.98 -15.08
CA LYS A 89 -6.52 26.12 -14.45
C LYS A 89 -7.30 27.42 -14.48
N ALA A 90 -8.28 27.54 -15.38
CA ALA A 90 -9.16 28.70 -15.48
C ALA A 90 -10.29 28.67 -14.43
N VAL A 91 -10.42 27.57 -13.68
CA VAL A 91 -11.45 27.38 -12.64
C VAL A 91 -10.78 27.36 -11.28
N GLN A 92 -11.13 28.32 -10.41
CA GLN A 92 -10.53 28.48 -9.08
C GLN A 92 -11.59 28.86 -8.05
N THR A 93 -11.30 28.67 -6.78
CA THR A 93 -12.13 29.20 -5.69
C THR A 93 -11.39 30.34 -4.97
N ASP A 94 -12.05 31.47 -4.77
CA ASP A 94 -11.51 32.59 -3.98
C ASP A 94 -12.62 33.27 -3.16
N LYS A 95 -12.36 33.46 -1.86
CA LYS A 95 -13.24 34.14 -0.89
C LYS A 95 -14.68 33.64 -0.91
N GLY A 96 -14.89 32.33 -0.94
CA GLY A 96 -16.23 31.76 -0.96
C GLY A 96 -16.95 31.88 -2.29
N ASN A 97 -16.21 32.01 -3.39
CA ASN A 97 -16.77 32.00 -4.74
C ASN A 97 -16.03 31.03 -5.64
N LEU A 98 -16.76 30.35 -6.52
CA LEU A 98 -16.21 29.73 -7.71
C LEU A 98 -15.98 30.82 -8.76
N ILE A 99 -14.75 30.91 -9.28
CA ILE A 99 -14.33 31.88 -10.28
C ILE A 99 -13.88 31.14 -11.54
N ILE A 100 -14.60 31.35 -12.64
CA ILE A 100 -14.17 30.92 -13.98
C ILE A 100 -13.58 32.14 -14.69
N THR A 101 -12.28 32.10 -14.96
CA THR A 101 -11.54 33.20 -15.60
C THR A 101 -11.36 32.93 -17.08
N THR A 102 -11.95 33.76 -17.92
CA THR A 102 -11.70 33.74 -19.37
C THR A 102 -10.61 34.74 -19.74
N SER A 103 -9.60 34.30 -20.47
CA SER A 103 -8.45 35.12 -20.85
C SER A 103 -8.10 34.95 -22.33
N LYS A 104 -7.45 35.99 -22.88
CA LYS A 104 -6.94 36.03 -24.25
C LYS A 104 -5.40 36.04 -24.20
N PRO A 105 -4.73 34.87 -24.26
CA PRO A 105 -3.27 34.82 -24.29
C PRO A 105 -2.70 35.50 -25.54
N LYS A 106 -1.44 35.97 -25.46
CA LYS A 106 -0.76 36.64 -26.59
C LYS A 106 -0.50 35.71 -27.77
N GLU A 107 -0.25 34.44 -27.48
CA GLU A 107 -0.07 33.36 -28.45
C GLU A 107 -1.22 32.37 -28.29
N LYS A 108 -1.56 31.67 -29.38
CA LYS A 108 -2.62 30.64 -29.34
C LYS A 108 -2.24 29.53 -28.35
N TYR A 109 -3.18 29.15 -27.49
CA TYR A 109 -3.00 28.06 -26.51
C TYR A 109 -3.75 26.82 -27.00
N HIS A 110 -3.02 25.75 -27.33
CA HIS A 110 -3.58 24.55 -27.99
C HIS A 110 -4.49 24.90 -29.18
N GLU A 111 -4.00 25.75 -30.09
CA GLU A 111 -4.70 26.22 -31.29
C GLU A 111 -5.90 27.16 -31.05
N ALA A 112 -6.35 27.35 -29.81
CA ALA A 112 -7.42 28.28 -29.43
C ALA A 112 -6.90 29.71 -29.20
N GLN A 113 -7.75 30.70 -29.46
CA GLN A 113 -7.45 32.12 -29.21
C GLN A 113 -7.71 32.55 -27.77
N TYR A 114 -8.62 31.84 -27.09
CA TYR A 114 -9.04 32.13 -25.72
C TYR A 114 -8.85 30.90 -24.83
N VAL A 115 -8.65 31.13 -23.55
CA VAL A 115 -8.63 30.08 -22.52
C VAL A 115 -9.72 30.38 -21.51
N SER A 116 -10.55 29.39 -21.22
CA SER A 116 -11.68 29.52 -20.30
C SER A 116 -11.89 28.24 -19.48
N GLY A 117 -12.93 28.21 -18.65
CA GLY A 117 -13.29 27.05 -17.82
C GLY A 117 -14.73 26.58 -18.06
N SER A 118 -14.93 25.27 -17.87
CA SER A 118 -16.24 24.60 -17.83
C SER A 118 -16.17 23.51 -16.76
N VAL A 119 -17.11 23.52 -15.81
CA VAL A 119 -17.22 22.51 -14.75
C VAL A 119 -18.52 21.74 -14.85
N GLN A 120 -18.46 20.44 -14.61
CA GLN A 120 -19.59 19.52 -14.77
C GLN A 120 -19.73 18.56 -13.58
N THR A 121 -20.96 18.22 -13.19
CA THR A 121 -21.23 17.11 -12.25
C THR A 121 -21.46 15.77 -12.97
N TRP A 122 -21.09 15.66 -14.25
CA TRP A 122 -21.35 14.50 -15.11
C TRP A 122 -20.89 13.19 -14.46
N ASN A 123 -21.79 12.20 -14.45
CA ASN A 123 -21.62 10.89 -13.82
C ASN A 123 -21.16 10.90 -12.34
N LYS A 124 -21.29 12.05 -11.65
CA LYS A 124 -21.05 12.23 -10.20
C LYS A 124 -22.37 12.49 -9.48
N PHE A 125 -22.96 13.65 -9.74
CA PHE A 125 -24.27 14.06 -9.23
C PHE A 125 -25.21 14.28 -10.40
N CYS A 126 -26.29 13.50 -10.42
CA CYS A 126 -27.39 13.65 -11.36
C CYS A 126 -28.71 13.60 -10.61
N PHE A 127 -29.73 14.23 -11.18
CA PHE A 127 -31.08 14.25 -10.61
C PHE A 127 -32.11 14.35 -11.73
N THR A 128 -33.33 13.92 -11.44
CA THR A 128 -34.46 14.03 -12.36
C THR A 128 -35.58 14.83 -11.70
N GLY A 129 -35.96 15.94 -12.31
CA GLY A 129 -36.93 16.88 -11.75
C GLY A 129 -36.42 17.62 -10.51
N GLY A 130 -36.94 18.80 -10.26
CA GLY A 130 -36.61 19.57 -9.07
C GLY A 130 -36.43 21.05 -9.37
N TYR A 131 -35.73 21.70 -8.47
CA TYR A 131 -35.52 23.13 -8.44
C TYR A 131 -34.03 23.42 -8.34
N VAL A 132 -33.48 24.18 -9.29
CA VAL A 132 -32.07 24.55 -9.31
C VAL A 132 -31.98 26.06 -9.15
N GLU A 133 -31.11 26.53 -8.26
CA GLU A 133 -30.73 27.93 -8.20
C GLU A 133 -29.22 28.11 -8.14
N MET A 134 -28.74 29.15 -8.80
CA MET A 134 -27.36 29.60 -8.74
C MET A 134 -27.34 31.10 -8.48
N LYS A 135 -26.51 31.53 -7.53
CA LYS A 135 -26.28 32.94 -7.26
C LYS A 135 -24.93 33.34 -7.81
N ALA A 136 -24.91 34.29 -8.76
CA ALA A 136 -23.69 34.63 -9.49
C ALA A 136 -23.66 36.09 -9.95
N ILE A 137 -22.47 36.57 -10.28
CA ILE A 137 -22.20 37.80 -11.04
C ILE A 137 -21.64 37.36 -12.39
N LEU A 138 -22.21 37.86 -13.47
CA LEU A 138 -21.84 37.45 -14.82
C LEU A 138 -20.48 38.02 -15.23
N PRO A 139 -19.69 37.28 -16.03
CA PRO A 139 -18.44 37.78 -16.60
C PRO A 139 -18.73 38.86 -17.62
N GLY A 140 -17.80 39.81 -17.72
CA GLY A 140 -17.76 40.81 -18.78
C GLY A 140 -18.33 42.15 -18.35
N LYS A 141 -18.77 42.93 -19.33
CA LYS A 141 -19.33 44.27 -19.13
C LYS A 141 -20.57 44.43 -20.00
N TRP A 142 -21.57 45.10 -19.45
CA TRP A 142 -22.77 45.45 -20.20
C TRP A 142 -22.39 46.23 -21.48
N GLY A 143 -22.96 45.83 -22.63
CA GLY A 143 -22.70 46.44 -23.93
C GLY A 143 -21.41 45.98 -24.65
N ILE A 144 -20.58 45.12 -24.06
CA ILE A 144 -19.37 44.59 -24.71
C ILE A 144 -19.54 43.08 -24.98
N PRO A 145 -19.57 42.64 -26.25
CA PRO A 145 -19.72 41.23 -26.60
C PRO A 145 -18.40 40.45 -26.46
N GLY A 146 -18.52 39.12 -26.34
CA GLY A 146 -17.38 38.19 -26.40
C GLY A 146 -17.41 37.06 -25.38
N THR A 147 -18.11 37.24 -24.25
CA THR A 147 -18.29 36.17 -23.25
C THR A 147 -19.67 35.55 -23.36
N TRP A 148 -19.74 34.22 -23.33
CA TRP A 148 -20.97 33.43 -23.30
C TRP A 148 -21.00 32.61 -22.00
N PRO A 149 -21.39 33.21 -20.87
CA PRO A 149 -21.62 32.46 -19.64
C PRO A 149 -22.92 31.67 -19.74
N ALA A 150 -22.85 30.41 -19.33
CA ALA A 150 -23.97 29.48 -19.36
C ALA A 150 -24.06 28.67 -18.06
N PHE A 151 -25.29 28.45 -17.62
CA PHE A 151 -25.64 27.48 -16.60
C PHE A 151 -26.80 26.64 -17.11
N TRP A 152 -26.57 25.35 -17.23
CA TRP A 152 -27.47 24.46 -17.93
C TRP A 152 -27.35 23.03 -17.43
N ILE A 153 -28.34 22.21 -17.79
CA ILE A 153 -28.39 20.80 -17.46
C ILE A 153 -28.57 19.96 -18.70
N MET A 154 -27.95 18.77 -18.68
CA MET A 154 -28.02 17.83 -19.79
C MET A 154 -28.26 16.41 -19.27
N GLY A 155 -29.01 15.60 -20.03
CA GLY A 155 -29.20 14.17 -19.73
C GLY A 155 -27.88 13.39 -19.73
N ASN A 156 -27.67 12.53 -18.74
CA ASN A 156 -26.39 11.85 -18.45
C ASN A 156 -25.89 10.92 -19.57
N LEU A 157 -26.76 10.51 -20.50
CA LEU A 157 -26.40 9.71 -21.67
C LEU A 157 -25.68 10.49 -22.77
N GLY A 158 -25.52 11.80 -22.63
CA GLY A 158 -24.64 12.62 -23.45
C GLY A 158 -23.74 13.49 -22.57
N ARG A 159 -22.49 13.68 -23.00
CA ARG A 159 -21.51 14.51 -22.28
C ARG A 159 -21.21 15.77 -23.09
N ALA A 160 -21.45 16.93 -22.48
CA ALA A 160 -21.21 18.22 -23.10
C ALA A 160 -19.73 18.35 -23.52
N THR A 161 -19.51 18.96 -24.70
CA THR A 161 -18.26 19.04 -25.49
C THR A 161 -17.75 17.74 -26.13
N PHE A 162 -18.31 16.57 -25.80
CA PHE A 162 -17.97 15.29 -26.44
C PHE A 162 -19.03 14.87 -27.46
N LEU A 163 -18.86 15.32 -28.69
CA LEU A 163 -19.81 15.15 -29.79
C LEU A 163 -20.21 13.69 -30.07
N GLY A 164 -19.29 12.73 -29.91
CA GLY A 164 -19.58 11.30 -30.13
C GLY A 164 -20.69 10.76 -29.21
N SER A 165 -20.74 11.23 -27.95
CA SER A 165 -21.81 10.86 -27.02
C SER A 165 -23.15 11.57 -27.28
N GLN A 166 -23.14 12.64 -28.08
CA GLN A 166 -24.32 13.46 -28.38
C GLN A 166 -25.00 13.04 -29.68
N GLU A 167 -24.27 12.41 -30.60
CA GLU A 167 -24.79 11.97 -31.89
C GLU A 167 -25.96 11.00 -31.74
N GLY A 168 -27.12 11.37 -32.32
CA GLY A 168 -28.36 10.60 -32.20
C GLY A 168 -28.96 10.54 -30.78
N MET A 169 -28.34 11.19 -29.80
CA MET A 169 -28.78 11.24 -28.39
C MET A 169 -29.34 12.61 -28.02
N TRP A 170 -28.65 13.68 -28.41
CA TRP A 170 -29.06 15.05 -28.19
C TRP A 170 -29.94 15.56 -29.36
N PRO A 171 -31.07 16.25 -29.11
CA PRO A 171 -31.77 16.49 -27.84
C PRO A 171 -33.06 15.63 -27.72
N TRP A 172 -32.94 14.30 -27.80
CA TRP A 172 -34.12 13.41 -27.88
C TRP A 172 -34.92 13.29 -26.57
N THR A 173 -36.26 13.33 -26.70
CA THR A 173 -37.24 13.17 -25.59
C THR A 173 -38.24 12.03 -25.82
N LEU A 174 -38.09 11.27 -26.91
CA LEU A 174 -39.09 10.31 -27.36
C LEU A 174 -38.90 8.94 -26.72
N ASP A 175 -39.98 8.36 -26.16
CA ASP A 175 -39.94 7.08 -25.43
C ASP A 175 -40.92 6.00 -25.98
N TYR A 176 -41.31 6.07 -27.25
CA TYR A 176 -42.19 5.07 -27.85
C TYR A 176 -41.90 4.85 -29.33
N CYS A 177 -42.24 3.65 -29.80
CA CYS A 177 -41.84 3.18 -31.11
C CYS A 177 -42.72 3.77 -32.22
N ILE A 178 -42.10 4.48 -33.17
CA ILE A 178 -42.74 4.95 -34.39
C ILE A 178 -41.79 4.73 -35.58
N PRO A 179 -42.27 4.20 -36.72
CA PRO A 179 -41.50 4.15 -37.95
C PRO A 179 -41.35 5.58 -38.53
N MET A 180 -40.31 6.31 -38.13
CA MET A 180 -40.04 7.69 -38.59
C MET A 180 -38.93 7.79 -39.64
N TYR A 181 -38.58 6.68 -40.31
CA TYR A 181 -37.46 6.59 -41.27
C TYR A 181 -37.53 7.61 -42.42
N ASP A 182 -38.72 8.06 -42.82
CA ASP A 182 -38.92 8.98 -43.94
C ASP A 182 -39.08 10.46 -43.52
N MET A 183 -39.03 10.78 -42.20
CA MET A 183 -39.39 12.11 -41.67
C MET A 183 -38.26 12.85 -40.93
N ILE A 184 -37.11 12.22 -40.65
CA ILE A 184 -36.08 12.78 -39.74
C ILE A 184 -34.68 12.52 -40.31
N ASP A 185 -33.85 13.58 -40.39
CA ASP A 185 -32.49 13.51 -40.96
C ASP A 185 -31.49 12.71 -40.12
N ILE A 186 -31.66 12.66 -38.80
CA ILE A 186 -30.78 11.93 -37.86
C ILE A 186 -31.66 11.08 -36.95
N PRO A 187 -31.58 9.74 -36.99
CA PRO A 187 -32.42 8.87 -36.17
C PRO A 187 -32.03 8.93 -34.68
N GLN A 188 -32.98 8.64 -33.80
CA GLN A 188 -32.71 8.43 -32.37
C GLN A 188 -31.84 7.18 -32.20
N LYS A 189 -30.67 7.34 -31.57
CA LYS A 189 -29.71 6.25 -31.34
C LYS A 189 -30.37 5.17 -30.47
N ILE A 190 -30.88 5.53 -29.29
CA ILE A 190 -31.65 4.61 -28.44
C ILE A 190 -33.14 4.81 -28.67
N ASN A 191 -33.74 4.01 -29.54
CA ASN A 191 -35.18 4.06 -29.84
C ASN A 191 -35.96 2.90 -29.18
N ALA A 192 -37.27 3.10 -29.05
CA ALA A 192 -38.18 2.10 -28.51
C ALA A 192 -38.57 0.97 -29.50
N CYS A 193 -38.08 0.98 -30.74
CA CYS A 193 -38.51 0.07 -31.83
C CYS A 193 -37.71 -1.25 -31.94
N ASN A 194 -36.92 -1.61 -30.92
CA ASN A 194 -36.08 -2.83 -30.87
C ASN A 194 -34.88 -2.87 -31.85
N ASN A 195 -34.43 -1.77 -32.43
CA ASN A 195 -33.27 -1.82 -33.33
C ASN A 195 -32.27 -0.72 -33.01
N LEU A 196 -31.11 -1.10 -32.45
CA LEU A 196 -30.05 -0.14 -32.15
C LEU A 196 -29.01 -0.04 -33.27
N THR A 197 -28.99 -0.92 -34.29
CA THR A 197 -28.39 -0.64 -35.62
C THR A 197 -28.46 -1.78 -36.66
N ASP A 198 -28.72 -3.05 -36.32
CA ASP A 198 -28.86 -4.13 -37.32
C ASP A 198 -29.80 -5.26 -36.81
N PRO A 199 -30.96 -5.51 -37.44
CA PRO A 199 -31.89 -6.56 -37.02
C PRO A 199 -31.33 -7.98 -37.16
N ASN A 200 -30.20 -8.16 -37.87
CA ASN A 200 -29.53 -9.45 -38.05
C ASN A 200 -28.39 -9.68 -37.06
N ASP A 201 -28.01 -8.67 -36.26
CA ASP A 201 -26.94 -8.78 -35.28
C ASP A 201 -27.49 -8.86 -33.84
N PRO A 202 -27.49 -10.05 -33.21
CA PRO A 202 -27.91 -10.21 -31.83
C PRO A 202 -27.01 -9.49 -30.81
N THR A 203 -25.91 -8.87 -31.24
CA THR A 203 -25.07 -8.03 -30.39
C THR A 203 -25.55 -6.58 -30.28
N SER A 204 -26.58 -6.19 -31.04
CA SER A 204 -27.14 -4.83 -31.11
C SER A 204 -28.33 -4.57 -30.17
N TYR A 205 -28.75 -5.55 -29.36
CA TYR A 205 -29.91 -5.40 -28.47
C TYR A 205 -29.64 -4.45 -27.29
N PRO A 206 -30.59 -3.54 -26.94
CA PRO A 206 -30.43 -2.60 -25.83
C PRO A 206 -30.19 -3.28 -24.48
N GLU A 207 -30.75 -4.49 -24.25
CA GLU A 207 -30.59 -5.19 -22.97
C GLU A 207 -29.15 -5.59 -22.69
N LYS A 208 -28.33 -5.78 -23.73
CA LYS A 208 -26.90 -6.11 -23.59
C LYS A 208 -26.11 -5.01 -22.90
N PHE A 209 -26.56 -3.76 -23.04
CA PHE A 209 -25.92 -2.58 -22.46
C PHE A 209 -26.65 -2.08 -21.20
N GLY A 210 -27.47 -2.93 -20.57
CA GLY A 210 -28.19 -2.62 -19.33
C GLY A 210 -29.38 -1.65 -19.51
N LEU A 211 -29.81 -1.39 -20.74
CA LEU A 211 -30.98 -0.55 -21.05
C LEU A 211 -32.28 -1.36 -21.04
N HIS A 212 -33.41 -0.69 -20.76
CA HIS A 212 -34.71 -1.34 -20.81
C HIS A 212 -35.16 -1.59 -22.27
N PRO A 213 -35.81 -2.73 -22.54
CA PRO A 213 -36.36 -3.00 -23.86
C PRO A 213 -37.51 -2.06 -24.17
N ARG A 214 -37.62 -1.67 -25.45
CA ARG A 214 -38.70 -0.79 -25.97
C ARG A 214 -38.81 0.57 -25.29
N GLN A 215 -37.70 1.06 -24.73
CA GLN A 215 -37.59 2.38 -24.14
C GLN A 215 -36.74 3.27 -25.05
N GLY A 216 -37.28 4.41 -25.45
CA GLY A 216 -36.54 5.43 -26.19
C GLY A 216 -35.83 6.38 -25.22
N ARG A 217 -34.57 6.71 -25.50
CA ARG A 217 -33.71 7.45 -24.57
C ARG A 217 -32.98 8.58 -25.30
N GLY A 218 -32.48 9.56 -24.55
CA GLY A 218 -31.79 10.71 -25.15
C GLY A 218 -30.96 11.49 -24.13
N ALA A 219 -30.39 12.60 -24.60
CA ALA A 219 -29.63 13.54 -23.79
C ALA A 219 -30.19 14.94 -24.03
N THR A 220 -31.29 15.26 -23.35
CA THR A 220 -31.95 16.57 -23.48
C THR A 220 -31.19 17.67 -22.76
N GLU A 221 -31.34 18.89 -23.26
CA GLU A 221 -30.70 20.09 -22.76
C GLU A 221 -31.75 21.09 -22.27
N ILE A 222 -31.55 21.59 -21.05
CA ILE A 222 -32.36 22.66 -20.46
C ILE A 222 -31.40 23.75 -19.96
N ASP A 223 -31.53 24.94 -20.52
CA ASP A 223 -30.70 26.07 -20.17
C ASP A 223 -31.34 26.86 -19.03
N VAL A 224 -30.72 26.86 -17.84
CA VAL A 224 -31.13 27.76 -16.76
C VAL A 224 -30.91 29.19 -17.20
N PHE A 225 -29.74 29.44 -17.80
CA PHE A 225 -29.51 30.59 -18.65
C PHE A 225 -28.33 30.40 -19.61
N GLU A 226 -28.40 31.13 -20.70
CA GLU A 226 -27.26 31.46 -21.55
C GLU A 226 -27.30 32.96 -21.86
N ILE A 227 -26.19 33.66 -21.70
CA ILE A 227 -26.20 35.11 -21.90
C ILE A 227 -25.40 35.50 -23.12
N GLN A 228 -26.01 36.35 -23.93
CA GLN A 228 -25.40 36.93 -25.12
C GLN A 228 -25.51 38.44 -25.12
N ILE A 229 -24.46 39.06 -25.66
CA ILE A 229 -24.50 40.41 -26.21
C ILE A 229 -24.19 40.23 -27.71
N LYS A 230 -25.12 40.60 -28.58
CA LYS A 230 -25.00 40.32 -30.02
C LYS A 230 -23.97 41.22 -30.70
N LYS A 231 -23.99 42.51 -30.38
CA LYS A 231 -23.08 43.51 -30.93
C LYS A 231 -22.65 44.48 -29.85
N LYS A 232 -21.58 45.21 -30.14
CA LYS A 232 -21.14 46.32 -29.30
C LYS A 232 -22.28 47.33 -29.12
N ASP A 233 -22.48 47.77 -27.89
CA ASP A 233 -23.52 48.69 -27.43
C ASP A 233 -24.96 48.12 -27.44
N ASP A 234 -25.15 46.84 -27.81
CA ASP A 234 -26.43 46.16 -27.66
C ASP A 234 -26.68 45.78 -26.18
N PRO A 235 -27.95 45.70 -25.75
CA PRO A 235 -28.28 45.19 -24.44
C PRO A 235 -27.93 43.70 -24.31
N ALA A 236 -27.60 43.28 -23.08
CA ALA A 236 -27.42 41.87 -22.75
C ALA A 236 -28.76 41.14 -22.68
N PHE A 237 -28.83 39.95 -23.26
CA PHE A 237 -30.02 39.10 -23.20
C PHE A 237 -29.68 37.76 -22.54
N MET A 238 -30.50 37.38 -21.57
CA MET A 238 -30.55 36.05 -20.99
C MET A 238 -31.52 35.19 -21.81
N SER A 239 -30.99 34.16 -22.46
CA SER A 239 -31.75 33.09 -23.11
C SER A 239 -32.06 31.98 -22.11
N THR A 240 -33.31 31.54 -22.07
CA THR A 240 -33.76 30.35 -21.34
C THR A 240 -34.40 29.40 -22.33
N SER A 241 -33.92 28.15 -22.41
CA SER A 241 -34.31 27.22 -23.48
C SER A 241 -34.63 25.82 -22.97
N LEU A 242 -35.48 25.13 -23.73
CA LEU A 242 -35.55 23.68 -23.79
C LEU A 242 -35.23 23.25 -25.22
N GLN A 243 -34.21 22.42 -25.39
CA GLN A 243 -33.93 21.75 -26.67
C GLN A 243 -34.64 20.41 -26.72
N LEU A 244 -35.34 20.13 -27.83
CA LEU A 244 -36.13 18.91 -27.95
C LEU A 244 -36.16 18.34 -29.38
N SER A 245 -36.20 17.02 -29.45
CA SER A 245 -36.41 16.25 -30.67
C SER A 245 -37.42 15.11 -30.40
N PRO A 246 -38.30 14.77 -31.37
CA PRO A 246 -38.41 15.36 -32.71
C PRO A 246 -39.05 16.77 -32.69
N GLY A 247 -38.52 17.65 -33.54
CA GLY A 247 -39.04 19.00 -33.76
C GLY A 247 -40.32 19.05 -34.60
N LEU A 248 -41.00 20.20 -34.62
CA LEU A 248 -42.15 20.43 -35.48
C LEU A 248 -41.76 20.46 -36.98
N PRO A 249 -42.67 20.10 -37.90
CA PRO A 249 -42.39 20.14 -39.33
C PRO A 249 -42.24 21.59 -39.81
N ASP A 250 -41.45 21.81 -40.87
CA ASP A 250 -41.10 23.14 -41.39
C ASP A 250 -42.31 24.07 -41.62
N VAL A 251 -43.46 23.52 -42.04
CA VAL A 251 -44.71 24.29 -42.27
C VAL A 251 -45.23 24.96 -40.99
N ARG A 252 -44.95 24.38 -39.82
CA ARG A 252 -45.38 24.89 -38.50
C ARG A 252 -44.33 25.77 -37.84
N ARG A 253 -43.12 25.82 -38.39
CA ARG A 253 -41.99 26.59 -37.85
C ARG A 253 -42.01 28.02 -38.43
N PRO A 254 -41.84 29.06 -37.62
CA PRO A 254 -41.60 30.41 -38.13
C PRO A 254 -40.19 30.53 -38.71
N ASP A 255 -40.02 31.43 -39.69
CA ASP A 255 -38.69 31.84 -40.12
C ASP A 255 -37.97 32.60 -39.00
N SER A 256 -36.67 32.41 -38.88
CA SER A 256 -35.84 33.18 -37.95
C SER A 256 -36.00 34.70 -38.20
N GLY A 257 -36.24 35.44 -37.13
CA GLY A 257 -36.55 36.87 -37.12
C GLY A 257 -38.04 37.21 -37.16
N ASN A 258 -38.92 36.24 -37.42
CA ASN A 258 -40.37 36.45 -37.46
C ASN A 258 -41.08 35.87 -36.24
N LEU A 259 -42.14 36.55 -35.78
CA LEU A 259 -43.01 36.03 -34.72
C LEU A 259 -43.94 34.92 -35.27
N PRO A 260 -44.33 33.95 -34.43
CA PRO A 260 -45.23 32.88 -34.86
C PRO A 260 -46.63 33.42 -35.16
N GLY A 261 -47.17 33.04 -36.32
CA GLY A 261 -48.57 33.29 -36.70
C GLY A 261 -49.56 32.37 -35.97
N PRO A 262 -50.88 32.53 -36.23
CA PRO A 262 -51.91 31.68 -35.63
C PRO A 262 -51.69 30.21 -35.98
N ASN A 263 -51.73 29.32 -34.98
CA ASN A 263 -51.44 27.88 -35.11
C ASN A 263 -50.01 27.53 -35.59
N GLN A 264 -49.12 28.52 -35.72
CA GLN A 264 -47.70 28.33 -35.95
C GLN A 264 -47.00 28.24 -34.59
N TRP A 265 -46.04 27.33 -34.42
CA TRP A 265 -45.31 27.07 -33.17
C TRP A 265 -46.12 26.45 -32.00
N TYR A 266 -45.45 26.21 -30.87
CA TYR A 266 -46.03 25.61 -29.66
C TYR A 266 -47.06 26.52 -28.99
N SER A 267 -48.14 25.92 -28.48
CA SER A 267 -49.22 26.60 -27.72
C SER A 267 -49.01 26.45 -26.20
N ASN A 268 -49.71 27.24 -25.38
CA ASN A 268 -49.61 27.21 -23.91
C ASN A 268 -48.22 27.58 -23.34
N LEU A 269 -47.50 28.48 -24.04
CA LEU A 269 -46.30 29.13 -23.51
C LEU A 269 -46.71 30.37 -22.74
N THR A 270 -46.21 30.54 -21.51
CA THR A 270 -46.48 31.76 -20.73
C THR A 270 -45.20 32.56 -20.52
N PHE A 271 -45.28 33.87 -20.73
CA PHE A 271 -44.14 34.78 -20.68
C PHE A 271 -44.36 35.82 -19.58
N GLY A 272 -43.28 36.14 -18.88
CA GLY A 272 -43.23 37.20 -17.90
C GLY A 272 -43.27 38.60 -18.54
N PRO A 273 -43.45 39.66 -17.73
CA PRO A 273 -43.62 41.03 -18.23
C PRO A 273 -42.39 41.58 -18.97
N TYR A 274 -41.20 41.04 -18.71
CA TYR A 274 -39.92 41.50 -19.27
C TYR A 274 -39.26 40.46 -20.20
N THR A 275 -39.99 39.41 -20.54
CA THR A 275 -39.49 38.26 -21.31
C THR A 275 -40.30 38.13 -22.59
N LYS A 276 -39.62 37.87 -23.70
CA LYS A 276 -40.25 37.67 -25.02
C LYS A 276 -39.78 36.36 -25.63
N ILE A 277 -40.56 35.80 -26.54
CA ILE A 277 -40.13 34.66 -27.33
C ILE A 277 -38.83 34.99 -28.08
N ASN A 278 -37.91 34.03 -28.15
CA ASN A 278 -36.70 34.18 -28.94
C ASN A 278 -37.02 34.01 -30.43
N SER A 279 -37.45 35.08 -31.09
CA SER A 279 -37.77 35.05 -32.52
C SER A 279 -36.56 34.82 -33.41
N ASP A 280 -35.34 35.03 -32.89
CA ASP A 280 -34.12 34.92 -33.67
C ASP A 280 -33.68 33.46 -33.86
N TYR A 281 -34.10 32.54 -32.98
CA TYR A 281 -33.66 31.16 -33.02
C TYR A 281 -34.74 30.19 -32.53
N TYR A 282 -35.22 29.35 -33.46
CA TYR A 282 -36.20 28.29 -33.20
C TYR A 282 -35.58 26.88 -33.18
N GLY A 283 -34.24 26.76 -33.20
CA GLY A 283 -33.52 25.49 -33.36
C GLY A 283 -33.16 25.18 -34.81
N GLU A 284 -32.63 23.98 -35.05
CA GLU A 284 -32.30 23.45 -36.38
C GLU A 284 -33.46 22.62 -36.95
N ARG A 285 -33.48 22.33 -38.25
CA ARG A 285 -34.56 21.48 -38.81
C ARG A 285 -34.56 20.11 -38.13
N GLY A 286 -35.74 19.65 -37.70
CA GLY A 286 -35.91 18.41 -36.93
C GLY A 286 -35.57 18.50 -35.44
N ARG A 287 -35.01 19.62 -34.97
CA ARG A 287 -34.65 19.88 -33.55
C ARG A 287 -35.15 21.24 -33.12
N ASP A 288 -36.17 21.29 -32.28
CA ASP A 288 -36.76 22.55 -31.85
C ASP A 288 -36.04 23.08 -30.61
N SER A 289 -35.81 24.40 -30.57
CA SER A 289 -35.39 25.11 -29.36
C SER A 289 -36.52 26.03 -28.93
N ILE A 290 -37.24 25.64 -27.88
CA ILE A 290 -38.26 26.51 -27.26
C ILE A 290 -37.53 27.43 -26.31
N SER A 291 -37.28 28.67 -26.74
CA SER A 291 -36.52 29.64 -25.97
C SER A 291 -37.18 31.00 -25.83
N ALA A 292 -36.80 31.71 -24.77
CA ALA A 292 -37.26 33.04 -24.45
C ALA A 292 -36.07 33.94 -24.08
N LEU A 293 -36.14 35.21 -24.48
CA LEU A 293 -35.13 36.23 -24.20
C LEU A 293 -35.64 37.20 -23.14
N THR A 294 -34.84 37.36 -22.09
CA THR A 294 -35.04 38.38 -21.04
C THR A 294 -33.92 39.39 -21.11
N GLN A 295 -34.25 40.68 -21.21
CA GLN A 295 -33.24 41.74 -21.26
C GLN A 295 -32.64 41.99 -19.87
N LEU A 296 -31.31 41.94 -19.76
CA LEU A 296 -30.57 42.19 -18.53
C LEU A 296 -30.11 43.66 -18.42
N GLN A 297 -30.08 44.17 -17.19
CA GLN A 297 -29.51 45.48 -16.88
C GLN A 297 -28.01 45.37 -16.54
N THR A 298 -27.36 46.52 -16.33
CA THR A 298 -25.92 46.59 -16.02
C THR A 298 -25.58 45.96 -14.66
N ASP A 299 -26.56 45.86 -13.75
CA ASP A 299 -26.40 45.26 -12.43
C ASP A 299 -26.04 43.77 -12.47
N ALA A 300 -26.49 43.03 -13.49
CA ALA A 300 -26.18 41.61 -13.67
C ALA A 300 -24.67 41.29 -13.79
N PHE A 301 -23.85 42.29 -14.14
CA PHE A 301 -22.39 42.20 -14.25
C PHE A 301 -21.65 42.80 -13.04
N LEU A 302 -22.37 43.41 -12.09
CA LEU A 302 -21.80 44.15 -10.95
C LEU A 302 -22.24 43.61 -9.58
N LYS A 303 -23.39 42.92 -9.52
CA LYS A 303 -24.00 42.44 -8.28
C LYS A 303 -24.47 41.00 -8.45
N TYR A 304 -24.62 40.31 -7.32
CA TYR A 304 -25.17 38.96 -7.31
C TYR A 304 -26.67 38.97 -7.65
N HIS A 305 -27.04 38.15 -8.62
CA HIS A 305 -28.42 37.79 -8.92
C HIS A 305 -28.62 36.28 -8.78
N ILE A 306 -29.86 35.86 -8.54
CA ILE A 306 -30.20 34.46 -8.37
C ILE A 306 -30.97 33.96 -9.60
N TYR A 307 -30.37 33.03 -10.32
CA TYR A 307 -30.93 32.43 -11.53
C TYR A 307 -31.54 31.08 -11.18
N ARG A 308 -32.80 30.85 -11.58
CA ARG A 308 -33.56 29.70 -11.07
C ARG A 308 -34.33 28.96 -12.15
N LEU A 309 -34.36 27.64 -12.04
CA LEU A 309 -35.10 26.71 -12.87
C LEU A 309 -35.94 25.79 -11.98
N GLU A 310 -37.24 25.71 -12.23
CA GLU A 310 -38.13 24.68 -11.69
C GLU A 310 -38.54 23.75 -12.84
N TRP A 311 -38.32 22.46 -12.69
CA TRP A 311 -38.65 21.47 -13.70
C TRP A 311 -39.36 20.27 -13.07
N MET A 312 -40.56 19.98 -13.56
CA MET A 312 -41.31 18.79 -13.23
C MET A 312 -41.35 17.85 -14.46
N PRO A 313 -40.76 16.66 -14.37
CA PRO A 313 -40.61 15.73 -15.50
C PRO A 313 -41.92 14.99 -15.84
N GLY A 314 -42.07 14.58 -17.10
CA GLY A 314 -43.22 13.79 -17.59
C GLY A 314 -44.16 14.54 -18.55
N TYR A 315 -45.25 13.88 -18.96
CA TYR A 315 -46.20 14.41 -19.94
C TYR A 315 -47.05 15.59 -19.41
N ASP A 316 -47.45 15.52 -18.15
CA ASP A 316 -48.21 16.58 -17.46
C ASP A 316 -47.30 17.50 -16.62
N GLY A 317 -45.99 17.40 -16.85
CA GLY A 317 -44.97 18.21 -16.20
C GLY A 317 -44.96 19.67 -16.66
N TYR A 318 -43.93 20.42 -16.25
CA TYR A 318 -43.69 21.78 -16.71
C TYR A 318 -42.23 22.18 -16.48
N ILE A 319 -41.79 23.27 -17.12
CA ILE A 319 -40.53 23.94 -16.82
C ILE A 319 -40.80 25.43 -16.62
N ARG A 320 -40.22 26.03 -15.58
CA ARG A 320 -40.36 27.45 -15.24
C ARG A 320 -39.00 28.07 -14.94
N TRP A 321 -38.81 29.31 -15.36
CA TRP A 321 -37.59 30.08 -15.08
C TRP A 321 -37.91 31.35 -14.30
N TRP A 322 -37.10 31.63 -13.27
CA TRP A 322 -37.15 32.89 -12.52
C TRP A 322 -35.77 33.57 -12.49
N LEU A 323 -35.79 34.90 -12.51
CA LEU A 323 -34.64 35.73 -12.19
C LEU A 323 -34.97 36.50 -10.92
N ASP A 324 -34.15 36.29 -9.90
CA ASP A 324 -34.47 36.65 -8.53
C ASP A 324 -35.91 36.17 -8.23
N ASN A 325 -36.81 37.06 -7.82
CA ASN A 325 -38.20 36.70 -7.52
C ASN A 325 -39.18 37.00 -8.67
N SER A 326 -38.68 37.24 -9.88
CA SER A 326 -39.48 37.60 -11.06
C SER A 326 -39.69 36.40 -11.97
N PHE A 327 -40.95 36.12 -12.31
CA PHE A 327 -41.30 35.09 -13.27
C PHE A 327 -40.90 35.47 -14.70
N LEU A 328 -40.23 34.57 -15.42
CA LEU A 328 -39.75 34.82 -16.79
C LEU A 328 -40.50 34.03 -17.85
N PHE A 329 -40.54 32.71 -17.73
CA PHE A 329 -41.01 31.84 -18.79
C PHE A 329 -41.54 30.52 -18.23
N GLU A 330 -42.58 29.96 -18.82
CA GLU A 330 -43.06 28.59 -18.55
C GLU A 330 -43.37 27.85 -19.85
N ILE A 331 -42.93 26.59 -19.89
CA ILE A 331 -43.35 25.58 -20.85
C ILE A 331 -44.20 24.56 -20.09
N ALA A 332 -45.52 24.58 -20.31
CA ALA A 332 -46.41 23.56 -19.79
C ALA A 332 -46.25 22.25 -20.57
N GLY A 333 -46.31 21.09 -19.91
CA GLY A 333 -46.26 19.77 -20.55
C GLY A 333 -47.36 19.60 -21.61
N SER A 334 -48.52 20.24 -21.42
CA SER A 334 -49.61 20.30 -22.41
C SER A 334 -49.23 20.98 -23.75
N ALA A 335 -48.14 21.75 -23.80
CA ALA A 335 -47.57 22.30 -25.03
C ALA A 335 -46.89 21.19 -25.86
N LEU A 336 -46.33 20.19 -25.18
CA LEU A 336 -45.55 19.09 -25.76
C LEU A 336 -46.36 17.81 -25.96
N ASN A 337 -47.31 17.55 -25.07
CA ASN A 337 -48.12 16.34 -25.00
C ASN A 337 -49.29 16.35 -26.02
N LYS A 338 -48.99 16.62 -27.31
CA LYS A 338 -49.97 16.60 -28.41
C LYS A 338 -49.35 16.08 -29.70
N TRP A 339 -50.14 15.32 -30.45
CA TRP A 339 -49.86 14.98 -31.84
C TRP A 339 -50.08 16.20 -32.73
N VAL A 340 -49.09 16.54 -33.55
CA VAL A 340 -49.14 17.70 -34.46
C VAL A 340 -48.54 17.30 -35.80
N ASP A 341 -49.36 17.24 -36.85
CA ASP A 341 -48.93 17.05 -38.25
C ASP A 341 -47.91 15.90 -38.46
N GLY A 342 -48.15 14.75 -37.84
CA GLY A 342 -47.27 13.56 -37.90
C GLY A 342 -46.17 13.51 -36.83
N VAL A 343 -45.94 14.61 -36.11
CA VAL A 343 -45.04 14.65 -34.95
C VAL A 343 -45.78 14.18 -33.70
N PRO A 344 -45.22 13.23 -32.95
CA PRO A 344 -45.93 12.55 -31.89
C PRO A 344 -45.71 13.30 -30.54
N PRO A 345 -46.45 13.02 -29.45
CA PRO A 345 -46.34 13.73 -28.17
C PRO A 345 -44.94 13.62 -27.53
N ARG A 346 -44.32 14.77 -27.22
CA ARG A 346 -43.08 14.77 -26.42
C ARG A 346 -43.41 14.93 -24.95
N MET A 347 -42.51 14.46 -24.10
CA MET A 347 -42.57 14.65 -22.66
C MET A 347 -41.60 15.74 -22.23
N ILE A 348 -41.89 16.39 -21.11
CA ILE A 348 -40.88 17.18 -20.40
C ILE A 348 -39.77 16.19 -19.99
N PRO A 349 -38.47 16.54 -20.14
CA PRO A 349 -37.35 15.61 -19.94
C PRO A 349 -37.49 14.75 -18.69
N VAL A 350 -37.06 13.49 -18.77
CA VAL A 350 -37.07 12.49 -17.68
C VAL A 350 -35.72 11.84 -17.45
N GLU A 351 -34.75 12.13 -18.30
CA GLU A 351 -33.40 11.59 -18.19
C GLU A 351 -32.70 12.17 -16.95
N PRO A 352 -31.97 11.35 -16.16
CA PRO A 352 -31.17 11.86 -15.06
C PRO A 352 -30.16 12.85 -15.61
N SER A 353 -30.21 14.09 -15.13
CA SER A 353 -29.47 15.21 -15.70
C SER A 353 -28.40 15.71 -14.73
N TYR A 354 -27.29 16.20 -15.27
CA TYR A 354 -26.16 16.75 -14.51
C TYR A 354 -26.01 18.25 -14.76
N LEU A 355 -25.32 18.95 -13.85
CA LEU A 355 -25.12 20.40 -13.89
C LEU A 355 -23.87 20.76 -14.70
N ILE A 356 -23.93 21.85 -15.46
CA ILE A 356 -22.83 22.39 -16.24
C ILE A 356 -22.77 23.91 -16.04
N ILE A 357 -21.59 24.41 -15.64
CA ILE A 357 -21.31 25.85 -15.51
C ILE A 357 -20.10 26.16 -16.39
N SER A 358 -20.25 27.09 -17.33
CA SER A 358 -19.16 27.42 -18.24
C SER A 358 -19.16 28.89 -18.64
N THR A 359 -18.02 29.35 -19.16
CA THR A 359 -17.95 30.59 -19.93
C THR A 359 -17.29 30.28 -21.27
N ALA A 360 -18.10 30.19 -22.32
CA ALA A 360 -17.61 29.96 -23.67
C ALA A 360 -17.25 31.29 -24.36
N VAL A 361 -16.49 31.19 -25.46
CA VAL A 361 -16.26 32.26 -26.44
C VAL A 361 -16.54 31.69 -27.82
N SER A 362 -17.48 32.28 -28.56
CA SER A 362 -17.99 31.77 -29.83
C SER A 362 -18.23 32.90 -30.82
N GLU A 363 -17.97 32.66 -32.11
CA GLU A 363 -18.31 33.59 -33.19
C GLU A 363 -19.81 33.60 -33.53
N LYS A 364 -20.56 32.56 -33.14
CA LYS A 364 -21.97 32.38 -33.49
C LYS A 364 -22.91 33.10 -32.53
N PHE A 365 -22.64 33.04 -31.23
CA PHE A 365 -23.58 33.46 -30.18
C PHE A 365 -23.29 34.87 -29.65
N SER A 366 -22.07 35.11 -29.15
CA SER A 366 -21.60 36.45 -28.73
C SER A 366 -20.21 36.72 -29.31
N PRO A 367 -20.13 37.20 -30.57
CA PRO A 367 -18.86 37.35 -31.28
C PRO A 367 -17.96 38.37 -30.59
N PRO A 368 -16.67 38.06 -30.32
CA PRO A 368 -15.73 39.02 -29.77
C PRO A 368 -15.58 40.26 -30.65
N CYS A 369 -15.53 41.45 -30.04
CA CYS A 369 -15.29 42.70 -30.76
C CYS A 369 -13.81 43.10 -30.78
N GLU A 370 -13.42 43.97 -31.72
CA GLU A 370 -12.05 44.46 -31.89
C GLU A 370 -11.87 45.90 -31.34
N GLY A 371 -10.67 46.21 -30.86
CA GLY A 371 -10.25 47.54 -30.41
C GLY A 371 -9.95 47.63 -28.91
N GLN A 372 -9.34 48.74 -28.48
CA GLN A 372 -8.81 48.92 -27.12
C GLN A 372 -9.85 48.69 -26.01
N LEU A 373 -11.10 49.08 -26.24
CA LEU A 373 -12.18 48.86 -25.28
C LEU A 373 -12.56 47.37 -25.17
N CYS A 374 -12.55 46.64 -26.29
CA CYS A 374 -12.87 45.22 -26.33
C CYS A 374 -11.72 44.36 -25.77
N ASP A 375 -10.47 44.75 -26.01
CA ASP A 375 -9.31 44.09 -25.39
C ASP A 375 -9.26 44.32 -23.87
N SER A 376 -9.86 45.42 -23.36
CA SER A 376 -10.01 45.66 -21.91
C SER A 376 -11.02 44.75 -21.21
N LEU A 377 -11.74 43.91 -21.96
CA LEU A 377 -12.64 42.88 -21.41
C LEU A 377 -11.85 41.74 -20.77
N TRP A 378 -10.62 41.47 -21.23
CA TRP A 378 -9.84 40.30 -20.84
C TRP A 378 -8.75 40.68 -19.80
N PRO A 379 -8.55 39.87 -18.74
CA PRO A 379 -9.33 38.71 -18.35
C PRO A 379 -10.71 39.08 -17.77
N SER A 380 -11.67 38.17 -17.89
CA SER A 380 -13.05 38.33 -17.41
C SER A 380 -13.42 37.18 -16.48
N ASN A 381 -14.01 37.50 -15.32
CA ASN A 381 -14.29 36.54 -14.26
C ASN A 381 -15.79 36.30 -14.13
N PHE A 382 -16.21 35.04 -14.23
CA PHE A 382 -17.56 34.59 -13.87
C PHE A 382 -17.53 34.12 -12.41
N THR A 383 -18.18 34.85 -11.52
CA THR A 383 -18.12 34.57 -10.07
C THR A 383 -19.43 34.02 -9.55
N VAL A 384 -19.40 32.81 -8.99
CA VAL A 384 -20.55 32.09 -8.45
C VAL A 384 -20.39 31.95 -6.93
N ASP A 385 -21.38 32.45 -6.19
CA ASP A 385 -21.44 32.40 -4.71
C ASP A 385 -21.83 30.99 -4.25
N TYR A 386 -22.94 30.47 -4.82
CA TYR A 386 -23.38 29.11 -4.51
C TYR A 386 -24.20 28.50 -5.64
N VAL A 387 -24.30 27.17 -5.61
CA VAL A 387 -25.24 26.37 -6.40
C VAL A 387 -26.05 25.50 -5.45
N ARG A 388 -27.38 25.50 -5.59
CA ARG A 388 -28.27 24.68 -4.76
C ARG A 388 -29.31 23.99 -5.62
N VAL A 389 -29.54 22.70 -5.36
CA VAL A 389 -30.55 21.88 -6.00
C VAL A 389 -31.48 21.32 -4.95
N TYR A 390 -32.77 21.44 -5.19
CA TYR A 390 -33.83 20.98 -4.33
C TYR A 390 -34.73 20.02 -5.09
N GLN A 391 -35.29 19.04 -4.37
CA GLN A 391 -36.26 18.09 -4.90
C GLN A 391 -37.62 18.37 -4.29
N GLY A 392 -38.64 18.48 -5.14
CA GLY A 392 -40.03 18.56 -4.71
C GLY A 392 -40.58 17.19 -4.28
N PRO A 393 -41.88 17.10 -3.95
CA PRO A 393 -42.53 15.82 -3.68
C PRO A 393 -42.37 14.85 -4.85
N ARG A 394 -42.15 13.58 -4.51
CA ARG A 394 -41.79 12.56 -5.49
C ARG A 394 -42.90 12.34 -6.52
N ASN A 395 -42.53 12.44 -7.79
CA ASN A 395 -43.28 11.91 -8.93
C ASN A 395 -42.63 10.57 -9.38
N GLU A 396 -43.30 9.80 -10.23
CA GLU A 396 -42.82 8.52 -10.77
C GLU A 396 -41.45 8.62 -11.48
N TYR A 397 -41.15 9.77 -12.07
CA TYR A 397 -39.89 10.05 -12.76
C TYR A 397 -38.80 10.68 -11.87
N THR A 398 -39.15 11.21 -10.69
CA THR A 398 -38.17 11.92 -9.85
C THR A 398 -37.17 10.96 -9.23
N SER A 399 -35.87 11.23 -9.41
CA SER A 399 -34.80 10.36 -8.91
C SER A 399 -33.54 11.14 -8.59
N ILE A 400 -32.73 10.60 -7.67
CA ILE A 400 -31.42 11.13 -7.32
C ILE A 400 -30.39 10.06 -7.68
N GLY A 401 -29.35 10.45 -8.40
CA GLY A 401 -28.29 9.58 -8.88
C GLY A 401 -28.27 9.47 -10.40
N CYS A 402 -27.10 9.13 -10.93
CA CYS A 402 -26.86 9.07 -12.38
C CYS A 402 -27.35 7.78 -13.05
N ASN A 403 -27.65 6.73 -12.26
CA ASN A 403 -28.10 5.42 -12.75
C ASN A 403 -29.33 4.92 -11.98
N PRO A 404 -30.46 5.63 -12.04
CA PRO A 404 -31.70 5.19 -11.39
C PRO A 404 -32.23 3.90 -12.05
N PRO A 405 -32.92 3.01 -11.31
CA PRO A 405 -33.44 1.75 -11.86
C PRO A 405 -34.36 1.91 -13.09
N ALA A 406 -35.12 3.01 -13.17
CA ALA A 406 -36.02 3.30 -14.29
C ALA A 406 -35.29 3.85 -15.55
N TYR A 407 -34.12 4.47 -15.37
CA TYR A 407 -33.34 5.09 -16.44
C TYR A 407 -31.85 4.74 -16.27
N PRO A 408 -31.46 3.46 -16.43
CA PRO A 408 -30.06 3.06 -16.30
C PRO A 408 -29.21 3.73 -17.38
N THR A 409 -28.00 4.14 -17.02
CA THR A 409 -27.01 4.75 -17.93
C THR A 409 -25.62 4.16 -17.78
N LYS A 410 -25.33 3.51 -16.64
CA LYS A 410 -23.98 3.09 -16.24
C LYS A 410 -23.35 2.17 -17.28
N ASP A 411 -24.03 1.07 -17.60
CA ASP A 411 -23.49 0.03 -18.47
C ASP A 411 -23.36 0.51 -19.92
N TRP A 412 -24.27 1.38 -20.38
CA TRP A 412 -24.18 2.05 -21.68
C TRP A 412 -22.93 2.94 -21.81
N ILE A 413 -22.68 3.79 -20.81
CA ILE A 413 -21.51 4.69 -20.80
C ILE A 413 -20.21 3.87 -20.76
N PHE A 414 -20.16 2.81 -19.95
CA PHE A 414 -18.99 1.94 -19.87
C PHE A 414 -18.73 1.12 -21.14
N ALA A 415 -19.78 0.81 -21.91
CA ALA A 415 -19.64 0.12 -23.19
C ALA A 415 -19.12 1.03 -24.32
N HIS A 416 -19.26 2.36 -24.18
CA HIS A 416 -18.89 3.35 -25.20
C HIS A 416 -17.87 4.39 -24.70
N PRO A 417 -16.77 4.00 -24.03
CA PRO A 417 -15.92 4.93 -23.27
C PRO A 417 -15.34 6.07 -24.12
N VAL A 418 -14.96 5.79 -25.37
CA VAL A 418 -14.37 6.79 -26.28
C VAL A 418 -15.36 7.92 -26.60
N GLU A 419 -16.64 7.60 -26.80
CA GLU A 419 -17.69 8.59 -27.10
C GLU A 419 -17.86 9.60 -25.96
N PHE A 420 -17.63 9.16 -24.72
CA PHE A 420 -17.74 9.97 -23.50
C PHE A 420 -16.41 10.60 -23.05
N GLY A 421 -15.35 10.52 -23.85
CA GLY A 421 -14.04 11.07 -23.48
C GLY A 421 -13.34 10.32 -22.35
N LEU A 422 -13.65 9.02 -22.19
CA LEU A 422 -12.95 8.11 -21.28
C LEU A 422 -11.83 7.36 -22.02
N PRO A 423 -10.78 6.90 -21.32
CA PRO A 423 -9.71 6.12 -21.94
C PRO A 423 -10.26 4.85 -22.61
N TRP A 424 -9.74 4.49 -23.78
CA TRP A 424 -10.19 3.35 -24.60
C TRP A 424 -10.03 1.96 -23.93
N TYR A 425 -9.31 1.87 -22.82
CA TYR A 425 -9.15 0.65 -22.03
C TYR A 425 -10.09 0.66 -20.81
N THR A 426 -11.36 0.36 -21.01
CA THR A 426 -12.19 -0.16 -19.91
C THR A 426 -11.95 -1.67 -19.81
N PRO A 427 -11.62 -2.22 -18.63
CA PRO A 427 -11.35 -3.64 -18.51
C PRO A 427 -12.61 -4.46 -18.87
N ILE A 428 -12.46 -5.37 -19.84
CA ILE A 428 -13.39 -6.47 -20.10
C ILE A 428 -13.54 -7.28 -18.81
N PRO A 429 -14.71 -7.87 -18.48
CA PRO A 429 -14.86 -8.80 -17.36
C PRO A 429 -14.20 -10.16 -17.66
N ALA A 430 -12.91 -10.15 -18.03
CA ALA A 430 -12.05 -11.31 -18.16
C ALA A 430 -11.81 -11.98 -16.79
N GLU A 431 -12.07 -11.24 -15.71
CA GLU A 431 -11.88 -11.63 -14.32
C GLU A 431 -12.70 -12.88 -13.99
N ASN A 432 -13.99 -12.92 -14.34
CA ASN A 432 -14.89 -14.02 -13.96
C ASN A 432 -14.56 -15.36 -14.65
N TYR A 433 -14.16 -15.34 -15.93
CA TYR A 433 -13.89 -16.58 -16.68
C TYR A 433 -12.49 -17.15 -16.39
N LEU A 434 -11.47 -16.30 -16.24
CA LEU A 434 -10.14 -16.75 -15.82
C LEU A 434 -10.16 -17.27 -14.37
N LEU A 435 -10.99 -16.68 -13.50
CA LEU A 435 -11.18 -17.14 -12.13
C LEU A 435 -11.90 -18.49 -12.03
N ASN A 436 -12.95 -18.71 -12.83
CA ASN A 436 -13.66 -19.99 -12.83
C ASN A 436 -12.76 -21.15 -13.31
N VAL A 437 -11.89 -20.88 -14.29
CA VAL A 437 -10.87 -21.84 -14.76
C VAL A 437 -9.78 -22.06 -13.71
N GLY A 438 -9.32 -21.00 -13.02
CA GLY A 438 -8.36 -21.10 -11.92
C GLY A 438 -8.89 -21.88 -10.72
N ALA A 439 -10.16 -21.67 -10.35
CA ALA A 439 -10.83 -22.41 -9.27
C ALA A 439 -11.04 -23.89 -9.62
N ALA A 440 -11.40 -24.20 -10.88
CA ALA A 440 -11.51 -25.58 -11.35
C ALA A 440 -10.15 -26.31 -11.37
N LEU A 441 -9.08 -25.63 -11.77
CA LEU A 441 -7.72 -26.18 -11.74
C LEU A 441 -7.21 -26.43 -10.32
N LEU A 442 -7.51 -25.53 -9.38
CA LEU A 442 -7.18 -25.69 -7.96
C LEU A 442 -7.97 -26.83 -7.30
N MET A 443 -9.24 -27.00 -7.67
CA MET A 443 -10.08 -28.13 -7.24
C MET A 443 -9.50 -29.48 -7.70
N ILE A 444 -9.09 -29.59 -8.96
CA ILE A 444 -8.45 -30.80 -9.52
C ILE A 444 -7.10 -31.08 -8.82
N LEU A 445 -6.32 -30.03 -8.53
CA LEU A 445 -5.05 -30.14 -7.80
C LEU A 445 -5.27 -30.61 -6.35
N SER A 446 -6.31 -30.15 -5.67
CA SER A 446 -6.66 -30.60 -4.31
C SER A 446 -7.17 -32.05 -4.26
N LEU A 447 -7.91 -32.51 -5.29
CA LEU A 447 -8.31 -33.91 -5.43
C LEU A 447 -7.09 -34.82 -5.67
N TYR A 448 -6.14 -34.37 -6.50
CA TYR A 448 -4.89 -35.09 -6.76
C TYR A 448 -4.00 -35.23 -5.51
N ILE A 449 -3.87 -34.14 -4.73
CA ILE A 449 -3.09 -34.13 -3.48
C ILE A 449 -3.77 -34.94 -2.37
N GLY A 450 -5.11 -34.92 -2.30
CA GLY A 450 -5.89 -35.73 -1.35
C GLY A 450 -5.78 -37.23 -1.60
N VAL A 451 -5.72 -37.66 -2.88
CA VAL A 451 -5.59 -39.08 -3.25
C VAL A 451 -4.16 -39.60 -3.04
N GLN A 452 -3.14 -38.76 -3.20
CA GLN A 452 -1.73 -39.11 -2.94
C GLN A 452 -1.32 -38.98 -1.46
N GLY A 453 -2.21 -38.48 -0.60
CA GLY A 453 -1.93 -38.12 0.81
C GLY A 453 -1.83 -39.28 1.80
N LEU A 454 -1.81 -40.54 1.36
CA LEU A 454 -1.61 -41.69 2.23
C LEU A 454 -0.15 -41.85 2.71
N ASP A 455 0.82 -41.27 2.00
CA ASP A 455 2.25 -41.53 2.26
C ASP A 455 3.04 -40.34 2.83
N THR A 456 2.52 -39.11 2.82
CA THR A 456 3.24 -37.90 3.32
C THR A 456 2.33 -36.89 4.04
N MET A 457 2.08 -37.13 5.34
CA MET A 457 1.11 -36.39 6.17
C MET A 457 1.49 -34.96 6.59
N TRP A 458 2.77 -34.56 6.50
CA TRP A 458 3.25 -33.28 7.07
C TRP A 458 3.07 -32.07 6.14
N LEU A 459 2.86 -32.29 4.83
CA LEU A 459 2.75 -31.22 3.83
C LEU A 459 1.31 -30.99 3.33
N THR A 460 0.46 -32.01 3.45
CA THR A 460 -0.86 -32.05 2.79
C THR A 460 -1.97 -31.34 3.58
N ALA A 461 -1.91 -31.36 4.92
CA ALA A 461 -2.91 -30.70 5.78
C ALA A 461 -2.83 -29.15 5.74
N PRO A 462 -1.66 -28.50 5.75
CA PRO A 462 -1.56 -27.03 5.65
C PRO A 462 -2.01 -26.51 4.27
N LEU A 463 -1.66 -27.24 3.20
CA LEU A 463 -2.00 -26.88 1.83
C LEU A 463 -3.49 -27.06 1.54
N GLY A 464 -4.10 -28.15 2.02
CA GLY A 464 -5.53 -28.40 1.87
C GLY A 464 -6.39 -27.40 2.67
N THR A 465 -6.03 -27.13 3.93
CA THR A 465 -6.78 -26.21 4.81
C THR A 465 -6.59 -24.75 4.39
N GLY A 466 -5.37 -24.38 3.97
CA GLY A 466 -5.08 -23.07 3.38
C GLY A 466 -5.87 -22.81 2.10
N ALA A 467 -5.97 -23.80 1.20
CA ALA A 467 -6.77 -23.67 -0.02
C ALA A 467 -8.27 -23.55 0.26
N LEU A 468 -8.81 -24.34 1.21
CA LEU A 468 -10.24 -24.32 1.56
C LEU A 468 -10.64 -23.02 2.26
N CYS A 469 -9.82 -22.52 3.19
CA CYS A 469 -10.04 -21.22 3.83
C CYS A 469 -9.91 -20.07 2.84
N THR A 470 -8.95 -20.13 1.90
CA THR A 470 -8.81 -19.11 0.85
C THR A 470 -10.02 -19.09 -0.08
N CYS A 471 -10.52 -20.26 -0.51
CA CYS A 471 -11.73 -20.36 -1.31
C CYS A 471 -12.98 -19.87 -0.57
N THR A 472 -13.14 -20.21 0.71
CA THR A 472 -14.31 -19.83 1.52
C THR A 472 -14.31 -18.35 1.89
N PHE A 473 -13.13 -17.78 2.17
CA PHE A 473 -12.96 -16.35 2.42
C PHE A 473 -13.17 -15.54 1.12
N TYR A 474 -12.70 -16.05 -0.02
CA TYR A 474 -12.91 -15.39 -1.31
C TYR A 474 -14.39 -15.42 -1.73
N THR A 475 -15.10 -16.55 -1.58
CA THR A 475 -16.53 -16.65 -1.93
C THR A 475 -17.44 -15.80 -1.03
N LEU A 476 -17.09 -15.58 0.23
CA LEU A 476 -17.89 -14.79 1.17
C LEU A 476 -17.67 -13.27 1.07
N PHE A 477 -16.51 -12.83 0.56
CA PHE A 477 -16.13 -11.41 0.54
C PHE A 477 -16.09 -10.77 -0.86
N ASN A 478 -16.29 -11.54 -1.95
CA ASN A 478 -16.30 -11.05 -3.33
C ASN A 478 -17.64 -10.41 -3.78
N VAL A 479 -18.51 -10.03 -2.84
CA VAL A 479 -19.80 -9.35 -3.13
C VAL A 479 -19.70 -7.82 -2.96
N GLY A 480 -18.56 -7.28 -2.50
CA GLY A 480 -18.45 -5.85 -2.14
C GLY A 480 -17.17 -5.11 -2.57
N PHE A 481 -16.28 -5.71 -3.36
CA PHE A 481 -14.99 -5.09 -3.74
C PHE A 481 -14.76 -5.08 -5.26
N ASP A 482 -15.67 -4.46 -6.00
CA ASP A 482 -15.67 -4.42 -7.48
C ASP A 482 -14.47 -3.72 -8.14
N ARG A 483 -13.61 -3.01 -7.37
CA ARG A 483 -12.55 -2.17 -7.95
C ARG A 483 -11.12 -2.54 -7.56
N MET A 484 -10.90 -3.48 -6.65
CA MET A 484 -9.56 -3.85 -6.18
C MET A 484 -9.45 -5.33 -5.80
N GLY A 485 -9.64 -6.26 -6.76
CA GLY A 485 -9.60 -7.71 -6.52
C GLY A 485 -8.28 -8.27 -5.95
N PHE A 486 -7.18 -7.51 -6.01
CA PHE A 486 -5.90 -7.91 -5.42
C PHE A 486 -5.88 -7.85 -3.88
N ILE A 487 -6.63 -6.94 -3.26
CA ILE A 487 -6.64 -6.75 -1.80
C ILE A 487 -7.37 -7.93 -1.11
N PRO A 488 -8.57 -8.36 -1.54
CA PRO A 488 -9.21 -9.56 -1.00
C PRO A 488 -8.39 -10.82 -1.23
N LEU A 489 -7.76 -10.97 -2.41
CA LEU A 489 -6.90 -12.11 -2.71
C LEU A 489 -5.64 -12.15 -1.83
N GLY A 490 -4.96 -11.01 -1.69
CA GLY A 490 -3.78 -10.89 -0.82
C GLY A 490 -4.14 -11.11 0.65
N SER A 491 -5.29 -10.60 1.10
CA SER A 491 -5.81 -10.80 2.46
C SER A 491 -6.20 -12.25 2.71
N ALA A 492 -6.86 -12.91 1.74
CA ALA A 492 -7.27 -14.31 1.82
C ALA A 492 -6.06 -15.26 1.82
N VAL A 493 -5.04 -14.98 1.00
CA VAL A 493 -3.78 -15.74 0.97
C VAL A 493 -2.99 -15.54 2.27
N MET A 494 -2.92 -14.30 2.79
CA MET A 494 -2.25 -14.03 4.06
C MET A 494 -2.98 -14.69 5.24
N CYS A 495 -4.31 -14.61 5.29
CA CYS A 495 -5.10 -15.31 6.29
C CYS A 495 -4.99 -16.84 6.14
N GLY A 496 -5.01 -17.38 4.92
CA GLY A 496 -4.82 -18.80 4.64
C GLY A 496 -3.44 -19.32 5.07
N ILE A 497 -2.39 -18.52 4.90
CA ILE A 497 -1.02 -18.84 5.34
C ILE A 497 -0.92 -18.78 6.87
N ILE A 498 -1.51 -17.76 7.50
CA ILE A 498 -1.47 -17.58 8.96
C ILE A 498 -2.28 -18.68 9.67
N PHE A 499 -3.51 -18.95 9.22
CA PHE A 499 -4.37 -19.99 9.81
C PHE A 499 -3.94 -21.41 9.43
N GLY A 500 -3.43 -21.63 8.21
CA GLY A 500 -2.79 -22.87 7.79
C GLY A 500 -1.54 -23.18 8.61
N GLY A 501 -0.72 -22.16 8.89
CA GLY A 501 0.42 -22.25 9.81
C GLY A 501 0.01 -22.60 11.24
N MET A 502 -1.06 -22.01 11.77
CA MET A 502 -1.58 -22.33 13.10
C MET A 502 -2.23 -23.72 13.19
N SER A 503 -2.79 -24.23 12.09
CA SER A 503 -3.41 -25.57 12.02
C SER A 503 -2.41 -26.73 11.96
N SER A 504 -1.13 -26.45 11.69
CA SER A 504 -0.04 -27.44 11.65
C SER A 504 0.31 -28.05 13.02
N LEU A 505 -0.36 -27.60 14.09
CA LEU A 505 -0.09 -27.98 15.48
C LEU A 505 -0.98 -29.11 16.03
N VAL A 506 -1.87 -29.76 15.25
CA VAL A 506 -2.87 -30.75 15.77
C VAL A 506 -3.12 -31.95 14.80
N PRO A 507 -3.42 -33.18 15.27
CA PRO A 507 -3.53 -34.39 14.42
C PRO A 507 -4.89 -34.60 13.70
N ILE A 508 -4.84 -35.47 12.67
CA ILE A 508 -5.68 -35.50 11.45
C ILE A 508 -6.81 -36.57 11.47
N SER A 509 -7.82 -36.48 12.34
CA SER A 509 -8.98 -37.40 12.28
C SER A 509 -10.32 -36.78 11.86
N ALA A 510 -10.35 -35.47 11.54
CA ALA A 510 -11.59 -34.75 11.22
C ALA A 510 -11.84 -34.52 9.71
N LEU A 511 -10.90 -34.91 8.83
CA LEU A 511 -10.96 -34.55 7.40
C LEU A 511 -11.96 -35.37 6.57
N CYS A 512 -12.40 -36.54 7.04
CA CYS A 512 -13.38 -37.37 6.31
C CYS A 512 -14.83 -36.84 6.40
N GLY A 513 -15.20 -36.11 7.45
CA GLY A 513 -16.56 -35.58 7.61
C GLY A 513 -16.86 -34.33 6.77
N GLY A 514 -15.84 -33.53 6.48
CA GLY A 514 -15.95 -32.31 5.68
C GLY A 514 -16.14 -32.58 4.18
N ALA A 515 -15.53 -33.65 3.66
CA ALA A 515 -15.65 -34.03 2.25
C ALA A 515 -17.09 -34.43 1.87
N THR A 516 -17.82 -35.10 2.77
CA THR A 516 -19.22 -35.49 2.54
C THR A 516 -20.17 -34.29 2.59
N LEU A 517 -19.86 -33.29 3.44
CA LEU A 517 -20.65 -32.07 3.58
C LEU A 517 -20.49 -31.15 2.35
N VAL A 518 -19.28 -31.05 1.80
CA VAL A 518 -19.00 -30.26 0.59
C VAL A 518 -19.65 -30.89 -0.65
N VAL A 519 -19.67 -32.22 -0.76
CA VAL A 519 -20.40 -32.94 -1.82
C VAL A 519 -21.92 -32.77 -1.69
N ALA A 520 -22.46 -32.73 -0.46
CA ALA A 520 -23.87 -32.46 -0.23
C ALA A 520 -24.27 -31.01 -0.58
N VAL A 521 -23.44 -30.02 -0.23
CA VAL A 521 -23.69 -28.60 -0.49
C VAL A 521 -23.54 -28.24 -1.98
N THR A 522 -22.53 -28.79 -2.66
CA THR A 522 -22.37 -28.62 -4.11
C THR A 522 -23.43 -29.40 -4.91
N GLY A 523 -23.87 -30.56 -4.42
CA GLY A 523 -25.00 -31.31 -4.98
C GLY A 523 -26.37 -30.66 -4.78
N LEU A 524 -26.55 -29.81 -3.76
CA LEU A 524 -27.78 -29.08 -3.49
C LEU A 524 -27.88 -27.74 -4.23
N SER A 525 -26.76 -27.17 -4.69
CA SER A 525 -26.73 -25.92 -5.46
C SER A 525 -27.24 -26.01 -6.90
N SER A 526 -27.63 -27.20 -7.36
CA SER A 526 -28.20 -27.45 -8.69
C SER A 526 -29.74 -27.44 -8.73
N LEU A 527 -30.43 -27.16 -7.61
CA LEU A 527 -31.89 -27.06 -7.54
C LEU A 527 -32.34 -25.63 -7.21
N GLN A 528 -32.98 -24.99 -8.19
CA GLN A 528 -33.59 -23.66 -8.04
C GLN A 528 -34.78 -23.69 -7.06
N LEU A 529 -34.54 -23.31 -5.80
CA LEU A 529 -35.59 -22.90 -4.87
C LEU A 529 -35.09 -21.77 -3.95
N SER A 530 -36.02 -20.91 -3.54
CA SER A 530 -35.77 -19.60 -2.91
C SER A 530 -34.85 -19.63 -1.68
N SER A 531 -33.93 -18.66 -1.62
CA SER A 531 -32.82 -18.51 -0.68
C SER A 531 -33.18 -18.49 0.82
N ALA A 532 -34.43 -18.19 1.19
CA ALA A 532 -34.85 -18.07 2.59
C ALA A 532 -35.15 -19.40 3.29
N MET A 533 -35.71 -20.39 2.58
CA MET A 533 -36.09 -21.69 3.17
C MET A 533 -34.86 -22.60 3.38
N LEU A 534 -33.87 -22.46 2.51
CA LEU A 534 -32.59 -23.18 2.57
C LEU A 534 -31.77 -22.80 3.81
N LEU A 535 -31.75 -21.52 4.18
CA LEU A 535 -31.04 -21.02 5.36
C LEU A 535 -31.69 -21.50 6.67
N GLN A 536 -33.01 -21.61 6.69
CA GLN A 536 -33.78 -22.07 7.86
C GLN A 536 -33.66 -23.59 8.06
N LEU A 537 -33.67 -24.38 6.99
CA LEU A 537 -33.43 -25.83 7.06
C LEU A 537 -31.97 -26.17 7.39
N ALA A 538 -31.01 -25.43 6.82
CA ALA A 538 -29.59 -25.62 7.10
C ALA A 538 -29.22 -25.25 8.55
N SER A 539 -29.79 -24.17 9.09
CA SER A 539 -29.56 -23.77 10.49
C SER A 539 -30.22 -24.73 11.49
N GLY A 540 -31.43 -25.23 11.21
CA GLY A 540 -32.09 -26.24 12.05
C GLY A 540 -31.34 -27.58 12.07
N PHE A 541 -30.77 -28.00 10.93
CA PHE A 541 -30.02 -29.24 10.82
C PHE A 541 -28.64 -29.16 11.51
N LEU A 542 -27.94 -28.03 11.37
CA LEU A 542 -26.65 -27.77 12.05
C LEU A 542 -26.82 -27.67 13.57
N PHE A 543 -27.93 -27.11 14.05
CA PHE A 543 -28.25 -27.05 15.47
C PHE A 543 -28.50 -28.45 16.07
N SER A 544 -29.27 -29.29 15.36
CA SER A 544 -29.50 -30.71 15.72
C SER A 544 -28.21 -31.54 15.76
N LEU A 545 -27.31 -31.30 14.80
CA LEU A 545 -26.02 -32.00 14.72
C LEU A 545 -25.05 -31.58 15.83
N SER A 546 -25.08 -30.30 16.24
CA SER A 546 -24.24 -29.76 17.32
C SER A 546 -24.62 -30.29 18.72
N LEU A 547 -25.87 -30.72 18.91
CA LEU A 547 -26.38 -31.30 20.16
C LEU A 547 -26.10 -32.80 20.28
N THR A 548 -25.92 -33.50 19.16
CA THR A 548 -25.82 -34.98 19.12
C THR A 548 -24.38 -35.49 19.08
N ILE A 549 -23.46 -34.73 18.47
CA ILE A 549 -22.02 -35.08 18.39
C ILE A 549 -21.29 -35.11 19.76
N PRO A 550 -21.62 -34.29 20.79
CA PRO A 550 -20.94 -34.32 22.08
C PRO A 550 -21.15 -35.60 22.90
N LEU A 551 -22.09 -36.47 22.51
CA LEU A 551 -22.37 -37.73 23.21
C LEU A 551 -21.39 -38.86 22.84
N LEU A 552 -20.52 -38.68 21.83
CA LEU A 552 -19.77 -39.78 21.21
C LEU A 552 -18.23 -39.69 21.25
N VAL A 553 -17.62 -38.61 21.76
CA VAL A 553 -16.14 -38.44 21.66
C VAL A 553 -15.49 -38.02 22.99
N GLN A 554 -14.55 -38.84 23.47
CA GLN A 554 -14.00 -38.89 24.83
C GLN A 554 -12.83 -37.92 25.16
N ARG A 555 -12.51 -36.92 24.33
CA ARG A 555 -11.50 -35.90 24.69
C ARG A 555 -11.97 -34.49 24.35
N THR A 556 -12.17 -33.69 25.40
CA THR A 556 -12.98 -32.46 25.40
C THR A 556 -12.20 -31.17 25.17
N ASP A 557 -10.87 -31.22 25.29
CA ASP A 557 -10.09 -30.01 25.55
C ASP A 557 -9.76 -29.26 24.24
N VAL A 558 -9.56 -30.02 23.16
CA VAL A 558 -9.26 -29.52 21.82
C VAL A 558 -10.54 -29.17 21.06
N PHE A 559 -11.64 -29.89 21.33
CA PHE A 559 -12.94 -29.62 20.70
C PHE A 559 -13.54 -28.30 21.17
N VAL A 560 -13.36 -27.93 22.44
CA VAL A 560 -13.83 -26.65 22.99
C VAL A 560 -13.09 -25.47 22.37
N ILE A 561 -11.76 -25.55 22.20
CA ILE A 561 -10.98 -24.46 21.59
C ILE A 561 -11.29 -24.31 20.10
N LEU A 562 -11.48 -25.44 19.40
CA LEU A 562 -11.76 -25.44 17.96
C LEU A 562 -13.20 -24.97 17.67
N SER A 563 -14.20 -25.44 18.42
CA SER A 563 -15.60 -25.01 18.25
C SER A 563 -15.81 -23.56 18.64
N THR A 564 -15.15 -23.06 19.69
CA THR A 564 -15.23 -21.65 20.09
C THR A 564 -14.51 -20.71 19.12
N SER A 565 -13.40 -21.15 18.52
CA SER A 565 -12.68 -20.37 17.51
C SER A 565 -13.42 -20.34 16.17
N ILE A 566 -14.04 -21.46 15.76
CA ILE A 566 -14.83 -21.54 14.53
C ILE A 566 -16.15 -20.78 14.67
N LEU A 567 -16.86 -20.91 15.79
CA LEU A 567 -18.10 -20.15 16.03
C LEU A 567 -17.82 -18.66 16.26
N GLY A 568 -16.71 -18.31 16.91
CA GLY A 568 -16.24 -16.93 17.05
C GLY A 568 -15.83 -16.33 15.71
N ALA A 569 -15.13 -17.07 14.85
CA ALA A 569 -14.75 -16.62 13.51
C ALA A 569 -15.95 -16.52 12.56
N CYS A 570 -16.88 -17.49 12.57
CA CYS A 570 -18.10 -17.42 11.79
C CYS A 570 -19.04 -16.32 12.30
N GLY A 571 -19.18 -16.13 13.61
CA GLY A 571 -19.96 -15.04 14.19
C GLY A 571 -19.35 -13.67 13.92
N PHE A 572 -18.02 -13.56 13.95
CA PHE A 572 -17.30 -12.35 13.56
C PHE A 572 -17.45 -12.08 12.07
N VAL A 573 -17.29 -13.09 11.20
CA VAL A 573 -17.38 -12.94 9.74
C VAL A 573 -18.81 -12.70 9.28
N ILE A 574 -19.83 -13.32 9.86
CA ILE A 574 -21.25 -13.06 9.54
C ILE A 574 -21.66 -11.69 10.08
N GLY A 575 -21.20 -11.32 11.28
CA GLY A 575 -21.39 -9.99 11.84
C GLY A 575 -20.71 -8.92 10.98
N LEU A 576 -19.47 -9.14 10.56
CA LEU A 576 -18.68 -8.23 9.74
C LEU A 576 -19.18 -8.17 8.29
N SER A 577 -19.61 -9.29 7.71
CA SER A 577 -20.20 -9.39 6.36
C SER A 577 -21.51 -8.60 6.28
N ARG A 578 -22.39 -8.71 7.28
CA ARG A 578 -23.60 -7.88 7.35
C ARG A 578 -23.33 -6.41 7.70
N PHE A 579 -22.27 -6.13 8.46
CA PHE A 579 -21.87 -4.76 8.81
C PHE A 579 -21.15 -4.03 7.66
N ILE A 580 -20.47 -4.78 6.77
CA ILE A 580 -19.76 -4.25 5.59
C ILE A 580 -20.70 -4.10 4.39
N GLY A 581 -21.74 -4.93 4.27
CA GLY A 581 -22.70 -4.89 3.15
C GLY A 581 -23.34 -3.53 2.90
N ASP A 582 -23.49 -2.70 3.94
CA ASP A 582 -24.10 -1.38 3.87
C ASP A 582 -23.12 -0.21 4.17
N GLY A 583 -21.80 -0.46 4.18
CA GLY A 583 -20.77 0.60 4.05
C GLY A 583 -20.29 1.34 5.30
N ASP A 584 -20.64 0.92 6.53
CA ASP A 584 -20.38 1.71 7.76
C ASP A 584 -19.29 1.17 8.71
N PHE A 585 -18.38 0.33 8.22
CA PHE A 585 -17.34 -0.30 9.05
C PHE A 585 -16.39 0.70 9.76
N ALA A 586 -15.91 1.72 9.04
CA ALA A 586 -14.97 2.70 9.59
C ALA A 586 -15.63 3.65 10.58
N TRP A 587 -16.90 4.01 10.34
CA TRP A 587 -17.68 4.90 11.20
C TRP A 587 -18.06 4.23 12.52
N GLY A 588 -18.55 2.98 12.49
CA GLY A 588 -18.88 2.23 13.70
C GLY A 588 -17.68 1.99 14.61
N LEU A 589 -16.51 1.70 14.03
CA LEU A 589 -15.27 1.51 14.78
C LEU A 589 -14.76 2.84 15.37
N TRP A 590 -14.84 3.94 14.61
CA TRP A 590 -14.41 5.27 15.04
C TRP A 590 -15.32 5.86 16.13
N TYR A 591 -16.64 5.62 16.07
CA TYR A 591 -17.57 6.02 17.13
C TYR A 591 -17.44 5.17 18.39
N ALA A 592 -17.21 3.86 18.26
CA ALA A 592 -16.92 2.98 19.39
C ALA A 592 -15.60 3.37 20.09
N PHE A 593 -14.57 3.72 19.32
CA PHE A 593 -13.31 4.27 19.86
C PHE A 593 -13.50 5.68 20.45
N GLY A 594 -14.30 6.53 19.82
CA GLY A 594 -14.60 7.89 20.27
C GLY A 594 -15.44 7.94 21.56
N THR A 595 -16.35 6.98 21.77
CA THR A 595 -17.10 6.82 23.03
C THR A 595 -16.27 6.17 24.14
N LEU A 596 -15.32 5.30 23.80
CA LEU A 596 -14.32 4.77 24.75
C LEU A 596 -13.35 5.84 25.25
N LEU A 597 -13.09 6.88 24.44
CA LEU A 597 -12.11 7.93 24.72
C LEU A 597 -12.72 9.26 25.20
N SER A 598 -14.00 9.51 24.96
CA SER A 598 -14.69 10.75 25.37
C SER A 598 -16.01 10.45 26.11
N SER A 599 -16.03 10.78 27.40
CA SER A 599 -17.12 10.42 28.32
C SER A 599 -18.30 11.41 28.29
N SER A 600 -18.99 11.61 27.15
CA SER A 600 -20.41 12.02 27.12
C SER A 600 -20.98 12.05 25.68
N PRO A 601 -22.26 11.66 25.47
CA PRO A 601 -22.86 11.50 24.13
C PRO A 601 -23.91 12.57 23.77
N SER A 602 -24.28 12.64 22.49
CA SER A 602 -25.65 12.96 22.05
C SER A 602 -25.88 12.54 20.59
N GLN A 603 -26.24 11.28 20.35
CA GLN A 603 -27.12 10.76 19.27
C GLN A 603 -27.41 9.27 19.57
N PRO A 604 -28.59 8.74 19.20
CA PRO A 604 -29.01 7.40 19.62
C PRO A 604 -28.14 6.34 18.93
N LEU A 605 -27.41 5.57 19.74
CA LEU A 605 -26.79 4.33 19.30
C LEU A 605 -27.91 3.37 18.87
N CYS A 606 -27.88 2.99 17.58
CA CYS A 606 -28.47 1.81 16.97
C CYS A 606 -29.77 1.93 16.16
N THR A 607 -29.65 1.46 14.92
CA THR A 607 -30.70 0.85 14.09
C THR A 607 -31.06 -0.57 14.59
N VAL A 608 -32.14 -1.16 14.08
CA VAL A 608 -32.63 -2.51 14.45
C VAL A 608 -31.54 -3.60 14.34
N TYR A 609 -30.64 -3.48 13.38
CA TYR A 609 -29.53 -4.42 13.12
C TYR A 609 -28.43 -4.40 14.18
N CYS A 610 -28.27 -3.25 14.83
CA CYS A 610 -27.29 -3.02 15.88
C CYS A 610 -27.77 -3.66 17.21
N TRP A 611 -29.10 -3.69 17.46
CA TRP A 611 -29.69 -4.51 18.52
C TRP A 611 -29.57 -6.02 18.25
N GLU A 612 -29.76 -6.47 17.02
CA GLU A 612 -29.58 -7.89 16.65
C GLU A 612 -28.13 -8.35 16.77
N LEU A 613 -27.16 -7.48 16.42
CA LEU A 613 -25.72 -7.73 16.61
C LEU A 613 -25.36 -7.80 18.10
N TYR A 614 -25.86 -6.87 18.93
CA TYR A 614 -25.61 -6.90 20.37
C TYR A 614 -26.35 -8.05 21.07
N ALA A 615 -27.53 -8.46 20.59
CA ALA A 615 -28.25 -9.62 21.11
C ALA A 615 -27.54 -10.93 20.75
N THR A 616 -27.01 -11.05 19.52
CA THR A 616 -26.20 -12.22 19.11
C THR A 616 -24.85 -12.25 19.84
N TRP A 617 -24.13 -11.13 19.93
CA TRP A 617 -22.92 -11.04 20.74
C TRP A 617 -23.17 -11.27 22.22
N GLY A 618 -24.29 -10.80 22.76
CA GLY A 618 -24.71 -11.03 24.14
C GLY A 618 -25.03 -12.50 24.43
N LEU A 619 -25.73 -13.18 23.52
CA LEU A 619 -26.01 -14.62 23.61
C LEU A 619 -24.75 -15.48 23.47
N PHE A 620 -23.81 -15.09 22.59
CA PHE A 620 -22.52 -15.76 22.46
C PHE A 620 -21.59 -15.49 23.64
N ALA A 621 -21.54 -14.27 24.18
CA ALA A 621 -20.76 -13.96 25.37
C ALA A 621 -21.34 -14.66 26.62
N ALA A 622 -22.67 -14.74 26.75
CA ALA A 622 -23.33 -15.44 27.84
C ALA A 622 -23.12 -16.96 27.76
N SER A 623 -23.14 -17.56 26.56
CA SER A 623 -22.86 -18.99 26.38
C SER A 623 -21.39 -19.32 26.62
N MET A 624 -20.46 -18.46 26.20
CA MET A 624 -19.03 -18.57 26.51
C MET A 624 -18.74 -18.42 28.00
N ALA A 625 -19.40 -17.47 28.68
CA ALA A 625 -19.24 -17.26 30.12
C ALA A 625 -19.81 -18.43 30.93
N LEU A 626 -20.95 -18.99 30.53
CA LEU A 626 -21.51 -20.21 31.14
C LEU A 626 -20.60 -21.42 30.92
N LEU A 627 -19.99 -21.55 29.73
CA LEU A 627 -19.06 -22.63 29.42
C LEU A 627 -17.73 -22.48 30.19
N GLN A 628 -17.19 -21.26 30.31
CA GLN A 628 -16.02 -20.96 31.14
C GLN A 628 -16.29 -21.19 32.62
N LEU A 629 -17.48 -20.82 33.11
CA LEU A 629 -17.90 -21.12 34.48
C LEU A 629 -17.98 -22.63 34.70
N PHE A 630 -18.49 -23.40 33.71
CA PHE A 630 -18.59 -24.85 33.79
C PHE A 630 -17.22 -25.55 33.74
N VAL A 631 -16.28 -25.04 32.93
CA VAL A 631 -14.88 -25.51 32.85
C VAL A 631 -14.13 -25.18 34.13
N TRP A 632 -14.30 -23.97 34.67
CA TRP A 632 -13.68 -23.53 35.93
C TRP A 632 -14.21 -24.31 37.13
N ILE A 633 -15.50 -24.64 37.16
CA ILE A 633 -16.11 -25.52 38.17
C ILE A 633 -15.57 -26.95 38.07
N ARG A 634 -15.19 -27.44 36.87
CA ARG A 634 -14.66 -28.79 36.68
C ARG A 634 -13.15 -28.94 36.91
N HIS A 635 -12.35 -27.88 36.77
CA HIS A 635 -10.89 -27.95 36.88
C HIS A 635 -10.27 -26.72 37.57
N PRO A 636 -10.14 -26.73 38.92
CA PRO A 636 -9.63 -25.59 39.69
C PRO A 636 -8.10 -25.34 39.63
N ASP A 637 -7.29 -26.32 39.20
CA ASP A 637 -5.85 -26.39 39.55
C ASP A 637 -4.85 -26.41 38.37
N VAL A 638 -4.99 -25.55 37.35
CA VAL A 638 -3.98 -25.46 36.26
C VAL A 638 -3.06 -24.26 36.46
N LYS A 639 -1.84 -24.51 37.00
CA LYS A 639 -0.73 -23.55 37.06
C LYS A 639 -0.06 -23.42 35.70
N SER A 640 0.17 -22.18 35.25
CA SER A 640 0.82 -21.85 33.98
C SER A 640 2.30 -22.25 33.96
N GLN A 641 2.70 -23.07 32.99
CA GLN A 641 4.10 -23.15 32.56
C GLN A 641 4.24 -23.10 31.03
N ASP A 642 5.39 -22.53 30.67
CA ASP A 642 6.10 -22.51 29.38
C ASP A 642 5.72 -21.44 28.34
N LYS A 643 6.47 -20.33 28.41
CA LYS A 643 6.66 -19.38 27.30
C LYS A 643 7.91 -19.76 26.52
N LEU A 644 7.72 -19.95 25.21
CA LEU A 644 8.76 -20.10 24.19
C LEU A 644 9.75 -18.91 24.24
N TYR A 645 11.04 -19.17 24.48
CA TYR A 645 12.09 -18.15 24.59
C TYR A 645 13.04 -18.24 23.38
N ILE A 646 13.15 -17.15 22.63
CA ILE A 646 14.13 -16.97 21.52
C ILE A 646 15.38 -16.30 22.11
N PRO A 647 16.60 -16.80 21.89
CA PRO A 647 17.81 -16.25 22.47
C PRO A 647 18.23 -14.97 21.73
N PHE A 648 18.46 -13.87 22.46
CA PHE A 648 19.10 -12.67 21.90
C PHE A 648 20.21 -12.17 22.82
N ALA A 649 21.36 -11.86 22.21
CA ALA A 649 22.47 -11.16 22.82
C ALA A 649 22.07 -9.70 23.09
N SER A 650 21.84 -9.40 24.35
CA SER A 650 21.41 -8.07 24.81
C SER A 650 22.64 -7.18 25.05
N THR A 651 22.76 -6.08 24.31
CA THR A 651 23.74 -4.99 24.51
C THR A 651 23.40 -4.10 25.74
N ASP A 652 22.94 -4.70 26.83
CA ASP A 652 22.43 -4.01 28.04
C ASP A 652 23.52 -3.39 28.94
N ALA A 653 24.77 -3.30 28.49
CA ALA A 653 25.86 -2.69 29.28
C ALA A 653 25.59 -1.21 29.66
N ARG A 654 24.64 -0.53 29.00
CA ARG A 654 24.26 0.87 29.31
C ARG A 654 22.93 1.03 30.08
N ALA A 655 22.24 -0.07 30.43
CA ALA A 655 20.97 -0.01 31.16
C ALA A 655 21.12 0.05 32.69
N TRP A 656 22.36 0.03 33.19
CA TRP A 656 22.63 0.30 34.60
C TRP A 656 22.43 1.80 34.85
N LYS A 657 21.28 2.17 35.43
CA LYS A 657 21.19 3.45 36.12
C LYS A 657 22.06 3.31 37.38
N PRO A 658 23.04 4.21 37.62
CA PRO A 658 23.55 4.32 38.97
C PRO A 658 22.34 4.69 39.84
N GLU A 659 22.09 3.88 40.87
CA GLU A 659 21.39 4.39 42.04
C GLU A 659 22.11 5.65 42.48
N LYS A 660 21.35 6.57 43.07
CA LYS A 660 21.66 7.99 43.28
C LYS A 660 22.89 8.30 44.16
N ASP A 661 23.83 7.38 44.32
CA ASP A 661 25.10 7.61 44.98
C ASP A 661 26.22 7.80 43.95
N THR A 662 26.90 8.92 44.10
CA THR A 662 27.99 9.43 43.28
C THR A 662 29.26 8.59 43.39
N SER A 663 29.26 7.35 42.88
CA SER A 663 30.51 6.61 42.64
C SER A 663 30.40 5.76 41.38
N SER A 664 31.21 6.08 40.37
CA SER A 664 31.52 5.17 39.28
C SER A 664 31.99 3.83 39.85
N THR A 665 31.23 2.75 39.68
CA THR A 665 31.64 1.40 40.10
C THR A 665 32.89 0.99 39.35
N ASN A 666 33.99 0.81 40.07
CA ASN A 666 35.24 0.29 39.53
C ASN A 666 35.16 -1.24 39.44
N LEU A 667 35.04 -1.79 38.23
CA LEU A 667 34.96 -3.25 37.99
C LEU A 667 36.25 -4.00 38.36
N PHE A 668 37.37 -3.28 38.54
CA PHE A 668 38.63 -3.85 39.02
C PHE A 668 38.67 -4.01 40.54
N ALA A 669 37.74 -3.38 41.28
CA ALA A 669 37.60 -3.57 42.72
C ALA A 669 36.68 -4.77 43.01
N LEU A 670 37.24 -5.98 43.01
CA LEU A 670 36.50 -7.25 43.17
C LEU A 670 35.60 -7.30 44.42
N HIS A 671 36.00 -6.61 45.50
CA HIS A 671 35.24 -6.52 46.75
C HIS A 671 34.07 -5.53 46.68
N ALA A 672 34.11 -4.57 45.75
CA ALA A 672 33.10 -3.52 45.56
C ALA A 672 32.19 -3.78 44.35
N LEU A 673 32.16 -5.02 43.84
CA LEU A 673 31.30 -5.41 42.73
C LEU A 673 29.82 -5.45 43.15
N PRO A 674 28.88 -5.13 42.22
CA PRO A 674 27.44 -5.23 42.50
C PRO A 674 27.01 -6.63 42.96
N GLN A 675 25.99 -6.73 43.81
CA GLN A 675 25.52 -8.00 44.41
C GLN A 675 25.27 -9.13 43.39
N LYS A 676 24.85 -8.80 42.16
CA LYS A 676 24.59 -9.80 41.10
C LYS A 676 25.86 -10.36 40.44
N MET A 677 27.00 -9.66 40.56
CA MET A 677 28.30 -10.06 39.98
C MET A 677 29.21 -10.76 41.00
N GLN A 678 28.89 -10.66 42.29
CA GLN A 678 29.62 -11.30 43.39
C GLN A 678 29.82 -12.83 43.22
N PRO A 679 28.87 -13.62 42.67
CA PRO A 679 29.08 -15.05 42.45
C PRO A 679 30.25 -15.40 41.51
N PHE A 680 30.66 -14.47 40.63
CA PHE A 680 31.70 -14.71 39.62
C PHE A 680 33.11 -14.31 40.08
N VAL A 681 33.28 -13.80 41.31
CA VAL A 681 34.58 -13.35 41.85
C VAL A 681 35.61 -14.49 41.90
N VAL A 682 35.18 -15.74 42.08
CA VAL A 682 36.04 -16.93 42.10
C VAL A 682 36.85 -17.07 40.80
N MET A 683 36.29 -16.63 39.67
CA MET A 683 36.98 -16.63 38.38
C MET A 683 38.22 -15.73 38.38
N ALA A 684 38.23 -14.61 39.11
CA ALA A 684 39.37 -13.70 39.14
C ALA A 684 40.62 -14.35 39.74
N LYS A 685 40.46 -15.28 40.68
CA LYS A 685 41.55 -16.07 41.24
C LYS A 685 42.13 -17.03 40.19
N VAL A 686 41.27 -17.69 39.43
CA VAL A 686 41.65 -18.60 38.34
C VAL A 686 42.33 -17.83 37.20
N ALA A 687 41.80 -16.67 36.83
CA ALA A 687 42.36 -15.77 35.83
C ALA A 687 43.80 -15.34 36.17
N ASN A 688 44.06 -14.93 37.42
CA ASN A 688 45.39 -14.56 37.86
C ASN A 688 46.38 -15.75 37.81
N GLN A 689 45.92 -16.96 38.14
CA GLN A 689 46.75 -18.17 38.03
C GLN A 689 47.13 -18.46 36.58
N VAL A 690 46.15 -18.46 35.66
CA VAL A 690 46.42 -18.71 34.23
C VAL A 690 47.31 -17.63 33.63
N ALA A 691 47.11 -16.36 34.01
CA ALA A 691 47.92 -15.23 33.57
C ALA A 691 49.40 -15.40 33.93
N GLN A 692 49.68 -15.83 35.16
CA GLN A 692 51.05 -16.01 35.69
C GLN A 692 51.75 -17.25 35.13
N THR A 693 51.03 -18.35 34.88
CA THR A 693 51.60 -19.60 34.34
C THR A 693 52.16 -19.42 32.93
N PHE A 694 51.49 -18.67 32.07
CA PHE A 694 51.91 -18.48 30.68
C PHE A 694 52.59 -17.13 30.42
N GLY A 695 52.60 -16.22 31.39
CA GLY A 695 53.22 -14.90 31.26
C GLY A 695 52.42 -13.95 30.36
N PHE A 696 51.09 -13.93 30.49
CA PHE A 696 50.23 -12.98 29.78
C PHE A 696 50.42 -11.56 30.34
N GLN A 697 50.24 -10.54 29.50
CA GLN A 697 50.27 -9.14 29.88
C GLN A 697 49.15 -8.82 30.90
N PRO A 698 49.45 -8.13 32.02
CA PRO A 698 48.46 -7.89 33.07
C PRO A 698 47.25 -7.09 32.59
N ALA A 699 47.47 -6.11 31.70
CA ALA A 699 46.41 -5.30 31.12
C ALA A 699 45.46 -6.12 30.23
N ASN A 700 45.99 -7.07 29.45
CA ASN A 700 45.16 -7.96 28.64
C ASN A 700 44.31 -8.88 29.53
N ALA A 701 44.93 -9.51 30.53
CA ALA A 701 44.22 -10.39 31.45
C ALA A 701 43.08 -9.66 32.18
N GLN A 702 43.31 -8.41 32.62
CA GLN A 702 42.28 -7.58 33.26
C GLN A 702 41.13 -7.21 32.31
N ASN A 703 41.44 -6.79 31.08
CA ASN A 703 40.41 -6.44 30.09
C ASN A 703 39.55 -7.64 29.68
N GLN A 704 40.17 -8.80 29.44
CA GLN A 704 39.44 -10.01 29.07
C GLN A 704 38.61 -10.57 30.24
N MET A 705 39.11 -10.40 31.48
CA MET A 705 38.36 -10.76 32.68
C MET A 705 37.11 -9.88 32.85
N GLU A 706 37.22 -8.56 32.65
CA GLU A 706 36.06 -7.66 32.65
C GLU A 706 35.03 -8.10 31.61
N HIS A 707 35.49 -8.37 30.39
CA HIS A 707 34.63 -8.85 29.30
C HIS A 707 33.90 -10.14 29.66
N LEU A 708 34.60 -11.13 30.24
CA LEU A 708 33.98 -12.40 30.60
C LEU A 708 32.98 -12.26 31.76
N LEU A 709 33.27 -11.39 32.73
CA LEU A 709 32.37 -11.11 33.85
C LEU A 709 31.05 -10.51 33.38
N VAL A 710 31.09 -9.62 32.38
CA VAL A 710 29.89 -9.05 31.76
C VAL A 710 29.09 -10.13 31.00
N LEU A 711 29.77 -11.00 30.24
CA LEU A 711 29.13 -12.09 29.49
C LEU A 711 28.42 -13.09 30.41
N LEU A 712 29.10 -13.56 31.46
CA LEU A 712 28.52 -14.47 32.45
C LEU A 712 27.33 -13.85 33.19
N THR A 713 27.42 -12.56 33.55
CA THR A 713 26.33 -11.84 34.21
C THR A 713 25.10 -11.74 33.31
N ASN A 714 25.28 -11.57 32.00
CA ASN A 714 24.17 -11.56 31.04
C ASN A 714 23.52 -12.94 30.91
N LEU A 715 24.31 -14.01 30.82
CA LEU A 715 23.79 -15.38 30.71
C LEU A 715 23.08 -15.84 31.99
N ALA A 716 23.52 -15.39 33.16
CA ALA A 716 22.86 -15.67 34.44
C ALA A 716 21.41 -15.17 34.51
N ARG A 717 21.01 -14.23 33.63
CA ARG A 717 19.61 -13.75 33.54
C ARG A 717 18.65 -14.78 32.92
N GLN A 718 19.16 -15.81 32.25
CA GLN A 718 18.36 -16.78 31.48
C GLN A 718 18.06 -18.10 32.24
N GLN A 719 18.24 -18.16 33.56
CA GLN A 719 18.00 -19.34 34.43
C GLN A 719 18.81 -20.62 34.09
N GLN A 720 19.79 -20.56 33.17
CA GLN A 720 20.72 -21.65 32.89
C GLN A 720 22.06 -21.45 33.63
N ASN A 721 22.85 -22.51 33.80
CA ASN A 721 24.20 -22.41 34.35
C ASN A 721 25.10 -21.61 33.37
N PRO A 722 25.56 -20.38 33.73
CA PRO A 722 26.17 -19.45 32.78
C PRO A 722 27.53 -19.93 32.26
N TYR A 723 28.30 -20.67 33.07
CA TYR A 723 29.61 -21.20 32.67
C TYR A 723 29.48 -22.28 31.60
N VAL A 724 28.50 -23.18 31.74
CA VAL A 724 28.25 -24.27 30.79
C VAL A 724 27.73 -23.73 29.46
N ALA A 725 26.78 -22.79 29.52
CA ALA A 725 26.23 -22.16 28.32
C ALA A 725 27.31 -21.41 27.52
N LEU A 726 28.19 -20.67 28.21
CA LEU A 726 29.28 -19.94 27.56
C LEU A 726 30.36 -20.88 27.01
N HIS A 727 30.75 -21.92 27.75
CA HIS A 727 31.75 -22.90 27.32
C HIS A 727 31.30 -23.66 26.07
N ASN A 728 30.07 -24.18 26.04
CA ASN A 728 29.50 -24.85 24.86
C ASN A 728 29.52 -23.96 23.61
N CYS A 729 29.19 -22.67 23.77
CA CYS A 729 29.15 -21.71 22.66
C CYS A 729 30.55 -21.39 22.11
N ILE A 730 31.56 -21.23 22.97
CA ILE A 730 32.92 -20.88 22.55
C ILE A 730 33.66 -22.09 21.96
N PHE A 731 33.53 -23.27 22.56
CA PHE A 731 34.31 -24.45 22.20
C PHE A 731 33.67 -25.34 21.13
N GLU A 732 32.49 -24.99 20.59
CA GLU A 732 31.86 -25.73 19.50
C GLU A 732 32.80 -25.90 18.29
N ASN A 733 33.45 -24.82 17.85
CA ASN A 733 34.40 -24.84 16.74
C ASN A 733 35.66 -25.67 17.06
N TYR A 734 36.11 -25.65 18.31
CA TYR A 734 37.23 -26.48 18.77
C TYR A 734 36.90 -27.97 18.66
N HIS A 735 35.71 -28.37 19.12
CA HIS A 735 35.25 -29.75 19.00
C HIS A 735 35.10 -30.19 17.53
N GLN A 736 34.63 -29.31 16.65
CA GLN A 736 34.55 -29.58 15.22
C GLN A 736 35.95 -29.73 14.58
N TRP A 737 36.92 -28.90 14.97
CA TRP A 737 38.30 -29.01 14.51
C TRP A 737 38.95 -30.32 14.98
N CYS A 738 38.81 -30.68 16.26
CA CYS A 738 39.27 -31.97 16.78
C CYS A 738 38.62 -33.16 16.04
N HIS A 739 37.31 -33.08 15.74
CA HIS A 739 36.61 -34.10 14.96
C HIS A 739 37.13 -34.19 13.52
N LYS A 740 37.37 -33.05 12.84
CA LYS A 740 37.94 -33.02 11.48
C LYS A 740 39.31 -33.69 11.42
N LEU A 741 40.11 -33.52 12.47
CA LEU A 741 41.44 -34.11 12.59
C LEU A 741 41.46 -35.54 13.18
N ASN A 742 40.31 -36.08 13.62
CA ASN A 742 40.18 -37.34 14.36
C ASN A 742 41.02 -37.39 15.66
N ILE A 743 41.02 -36.31 16.45
CA ILE A 743 41.75 -36.19 17.72
C ILE A 743 40.78 -36.07 18.90
N THR A 744 41.15 -36.57 20.08
CA THR A 744 40.37 -36.41 21.32
C THR A 744 40.49 -34.98 21.88
N PRO A 745 39.38 -34.29 22.19
CA PRO A 745 39.41 -32.93 22.73
C PRO A 745 39.93 -32.90 24.17
N VAL A 746 40.79 -31.92 24.47
CA VAL A 746 41.42 -31.69 25.79
C VAL A 746 40.62 -30.67 26.65
N ALA A 747 39.53 -30.10 26.11
CA ALA A 747 38.65 -29.22 26.88
C ALA A 747 37.86 -30.01 27.95
N ALA A 748 37.53 -29.37 29.07
CA ALA A 748 36.83 -30.03 30.18
C ALA A 748 35.48 -30.64 29.73
N PRO A 749 35.15 -31.89 30.11
CA PRO A 749 33.91 -32.52 29.70
C PRO A 749 32.71 -31.87 30.39
N VAL A 750 31.77 -31.37 29.59
CA VAL A 750 30.51 -30.81 30.08
C VAL A 750 29.54 -31.95 30.40
N VAL A 751 29.68 -32.55 31.58
CA VAL A 751 28.72 -33.55 32.07
C VAL A 751 27.54 -32.85 32.74
N ASN A 752 26.31 -33.22 32.34
CA ASN A 752 25.06 -32.74 32.93
C ASN A 752 25.06 -32.94 34.46
N GLY A 753 25.46 -31.90 35.19
CA GLY A 753 25.41 -31.85 36.65
C GLY A 753 26.72 -32.04 37.42
N GLY A 754 27.91 -32.01 36.79
CA GLY A 754 29.14 -32.35 37.53
C GLY A 754 30.51 -31.88 37.01
N GLY A 755 30.60 -30.89 36.14
CA GLY A 755 31.91 -30.24 35.87
C GLY A 755 32.29 -29.29 37.00
N HIS A 756 33.53 -29.36 37.51
CA HIS A 756 34.04 -28.35 38.45
C HIS A 756 34.05 -26.99 37.75
N THR A 757 33.31 -26.02 38.29
CA THR A 757 33.19 -24.65 37.76
C THR A 757 34.55 -23.99 37.53
N ASP A 758 35.55 -24.40 38.30
CA ASP A 758 36.92 -23.90 38.22
C ASP A 758 37.63 -24.35 36.94
N ASP A 759 37.38 -25.57 36.44
CA ASP A 759 38.00 -26.07 35.21
C ASP A 759 37.38 -25.45 33.96
N LEU A 760 36.06 -25.25 33.95
CA LEU A 760 35.36 -24.49 32.91
C LEU A 760 35.84 -23.03 32.88
N ALA A 761 36.05 -22.43 34.05
CA ALA A 761 36.60 -21.08 34.15
C ALA A 761 38.05 -21.00 33.66
N ARG A 762 38.89 -22.03 33.90
CA ARG A 762 40.26 -22.11 33.38
C ARG A 762 40.29 -22.14 31.86
N ASP A 763 39.46 -22.99 31.23
CA ASP A 763 39.37 -23.10 29.77
C ASP A 763 38.97 -21.76 29.14
N LEU A 764 37.93 -21.12 29.71
CA LEU A 764 37.47 -19.81 29.27
C LEU A 764 38.55 -18.73 29.44
N CYS A 765 39.21 -18.65 30.60
CA CYS A 765 40.29 -17.67 30.82
C CYS A 765 41.43 -17.86 29.82
N LEU A 766 41.89 -19.10 29.63
CA LEU A 766 42.99 -19.41 28.72
C LEU A 766 42.67 -19.01 27.29
N TYR A 767 41.49 -19.40 26.78
CA TYR A 767 41.08 -19.06 25.42
C TYR A 767 40.96 -17.55 25.21
N PHE A 768 40.32 -16.82 26.13
CA PHE A 768 40.16 -15.37 26.02
C PHE A 768 41.50 -14.62 26.17
N PHE A 769 42.45 -15.11 26.96
CA PHE A 769 43.78 -14.50 27.06
C PHE A 769 44.59 -14.70 25.79
N ILE A 770 44.58 -15.92 25.22
CA ILE A 770 45.16 -16.19 23.89
C ILE A 770 44.51 -15.28 22.85
N TRP A 771 43.18 -15.23 22.81
CA TRP A 771 42.41 -14.38 21.90
C TRP A 771 42.79 -12.90 22.03
N GLY A 772 42.99 -12.44 23.27
CA GLY A 772 43.37 -11.07 23.60
C GLY A 772 44.73 -10.67 23.02
N GLU A 773 45.80 -11.43 23.31
CA GLU A 773 47.16 -11.08 22.87
C GLU A 773 47.47 -11.47 21.43
N ALA A 774 46.87 -12.55 20.92
CA ALA A 774 47.02 -12.99 19.53
C ALA A 774 46.15 -12.19 18.55
N SER A 775 45.88 -10.91 18.85
CA SER A 775 44.98 -10.05 18.06
C SER A 775 45.34 -9.98 16.57
N ASN A 776 46.63 -9.95 16.25
CA ASN A 776 47.14 -9.92 14.88
C ASN A 776 46.95 -11.25 14.10
N CYS A 777 46.72 -12.37 14.82
CA CYS A 777 46.58 -13.70 14.23
C CYS A 777 45.14 -14.22 14.27
N ARG A 778 44.15 -13.40 14.64
CA ARG A 778 42.72 -13.80 14.71
C ARG A 778 42.12 -14.21 13.37
N HIS A 779 42.74 -13.82 12.26
CA HIS A 779 42.35 -14.24 10.92
C HIS A 779 42.75 -15.71 10.60
N ALA A 780 43.45 -16.39 11.51
CA ALA A 780 43.75 -17.82 11.43
C ALA A 780 43.12 -18.55 12.65
N PRO A 781 41.80 -18.84 12.63
CA PRO A 781 41.12 -19.42 13.79
C PRO A 781 41.66 -20.81 14.17
N GLU A 782 42.01 -21.66 13.21
CA GLU A 782 42.55 -23.00 13.46
C GLU A 782 43.94 -22.94 14.12
N PHE A 783 44.72 -21.90 13.85
CA PHE A 783 45.95 -21.63 14.60
C PHE A 783 45.66 -21.32 16.08
N LEU A 784 44.61 -20.55 16.39
CA LEU A 784 44.22 -20.27 17.77
C LEU A 784 43.72 -21.53 18.49
N LEU A 785 43.01 -22.41 17.78
CA LEU A 785 42.58 -23.71 18.29
C LEU A 785 43.78 -24.62 18.58
N PHE A 786 44.77 -24.63 17.68
CA PHE A 786 46.03 -25.32 17.89
C PHE A 786 46.79 -24.80 19.13
N LEU A 787 46.90 -23.48 19.29
CA LEU A 787 47.52 -22.86 20.47
C LEU A 787 46.80 -23.26 21.76
N PHE A 788 45.46 -23.17 21.76
CA PHE A 788 44.66 -23.60 22.91
C PHE A 788 44.90 -25.08 23.23
N HIS A 789 44.88 -25.96 22.22
CA HIS A 789 45.09 -27.41 22.40
C HIS A 789 46.44 -27.72 23.06
N GLN A 790 47.54 -27.18 22.51
CA GLN A 790 48.89 -27.46 23.03
C GLN A 790 49.12 -26.82 24.42
N MET A 791 48.69 -25.57 24.60
CA MET A 791 48.85 -24.89 25.90
C MET A 791 48.00 -25.53 27.00
N LYS A 792 46.82 -26.08 26.66
CA LYS A 792 45.99 -26.83 27.61
C LYS A 792 46.65 -28.15 28.01
N VAL A 793 47.21 -28.89 27.05
CA VAL A 793 48.01 -30.10 27.32
C VAL A 793 49.18 -29.78 28.24
N ASP A 794 49.90 -28.68 27.99
CA ASP A 794 50.99 -28.22 28.86
C ASP A 794 50.50 -27.87 30.28
N LEU A 795 49.33 -27.24 30.41
CA LEU A 795 48.74 -26.89 31.70
C LEU A 795 48.37 -28.13 32.54
N GLU A 796 47.90 -29.21 31.90
CA GLU A 796 47.53 -30.46 32.57
C GLU A 796 48.72 -31.35 32.87
N THR A 797 49.76 -31.30 32.03
CA THR A 797 50.96 -32.14 32.17
C THR A 797 52.00 -31.54 33.14
N SER A 798 52.01 -30.22 33.31
CA SER A 798 52.98 -29.53 34.16
C SER A 798 52.61 -29.59 35.65
N THR A 799 53.28 -30.47 36.39
CA THR A 799 53.12 -30.63 37.86
C THR A 799 53.82 -29.55 38.69
N ARG A 800 54.58 -28.63 38.05
CA ARG A 800 55.24 -27.49 38.69
C ARG A 800 54.75 -26.18 38.09
N MET A 801 54.07 -25.35 38.89
CA MET A 801 53.75 -23.97 38.51
C MET A 801 55.04 -23.19 38.31
N THR A 802 55.45 -23.02 37.05
CA THR A 802 56.55 -22.14 36.66
C THR A 802 55.95 -20.76 36.41
N TYR A 803 56.30 -19.80 37.26
CA TYR A 803 55.93 -18.41 37.08
C TYR A 803 56.75 -17.83 35.93
N ARG A 804 56.09 -17.26 34.92
CA ARG A 804 56.75 -16.61 33.78
C ARG A 804 56.58 -15.10 33.84
N ASP A 805 57.56 -14.38 33.31
CA ASP A 805 57.52 -12.93 33.29
C ASP A 805 56.36 -12.41 32.42
N PRO A 806 55.71 -11.29 32.81
CA PRO A 806 54.59 -10.75 32.03
C PRO A 806 55.05 -10.31 30.63
N GLY A 807 54.36 -10.80 29.59
CA GLY A 807 54.71 -10.58 28.18
C GLY A 807 55.42 -11.76 27.50
N TYR A 808 55.81 -12.80 28.25
CA TYR A 808 56.48 -13.98 27.68
C TYR A 808 55.71 -14.63 26.53
N PHE A 809 54.38 -14.77 26.66
CA PHE A 809 53.56 -15.35 25.59
C PHE A 809 53.64 -14.56 24.28
N LEU A 810 53.60 -13.23 24.37
CA LEU A 810 53.69 -12.36 23.21
C LEU A 810 55.05 -12.46 22.52
N ASP A 811 56.14 -12.45 23.29
CA ASP A 811 57.50 -12.45 22.76
C ASP A 811 57.94 -13.82 22.23
N ALA A 812 57.60 -14.91 22.95
CA ALA A 812 58.07 -16.26 22.62
C ALA A 812 57.19 -17.01 21.61
N VAL A 813 55.89 -16.67 21.50
CA VAL A 813 54.91 -17.41 20.67
C VAL A 813 54.38 -16.57 19.51
N ILE A 814 53.83 -15.39 19.80
CA ILE A 814 53.10 -14.60 18.78
C ILE A 814 54.04 -13.77 17.90
N THR A 815 55.03 -13.09 18.49
CA THR A 815 55.95 -12.19 17.77
C THR A 815 56.73 -12.89 16.64
N PRO A 816 57.26 -14.12 16.80
CA PRO A 816 57.95 -14.85 15.74
C PRO A 816 57.03 -15.26 14.57
N VAL A 817 55.80 -15.67 14.88
CA VAL A 817 54.81 -16.02 13.84
C VAL A 817 54.36 -14.77 13.09
N TYR A 818 54.11 -13.68 13.82
CA TYR A 818 53.72 -12.40 13.23
C TYR A 818 54.84 -11.77 12.40
N SER A 819 56.09 -11.84 12.84
CA SER A 819 57.23 -11.28 12.09
C SER A 819 57.42 -12.02 10.76
N LEU A 820 57.25 -13.34 10.74
CA LEU A 820 57.28 -14.15 9.52
C LEU A 820 56.15 -13.78 8.56
N LEU A 821 54.91 -13.67 9.06
CA LEU A 821 53.78 -13.19 8.26
C LEU A 821 54.04 -11.77 7.74
N ARG A 822 54.54 -10.87 8.58
CA ARG A 822 54.88 -9.49 8.19
C ARG A 822 55.94 -9.45 7.08
N MET A 823 56.98 -10.27 7.14
CA MET A 823 58.00 -10.35 6.09
C MET A 823 57.42 -10.81 4.75
N GLU A 824 56.57 -11.84 4.75
CA GLU A 824 55.86 -12.31 3.55
C GLU A 824 54.90 -11.23 2.99
N MET A 825 54.29 -10.43 3.88
CA MET A 825 53.31 -9.41 3.52
C MET A 825 53.96 -8.12 2.99
N LEU A 826 55.15 -7.75 3.48
CA LEU A 826 55.89 -6.53 3.07
C LEU A 826 56.94 -6.79 1.98
N GLY A 827 57.50 -8.01 1.93
CA GLY A 827 58.63 -8.34 1.06
C GLY A 827 58.27 -8.58 -0.40
N ASN A 828 57.00 -8.82 -0.73
CA ASN A 828 56.57 -9.16 -2.09
C ASN A 828 55.68 -8.08 -2.72
N ASN A 829 56.24 -7.31 -3.65
CA ASN A 829 55.51 -6.40 -4.56
C ASN A 829 54.74 -7.14 -5.68
N HIS A 830 54.73 -8.47 -5.67
CA HIS A 830 54.10 -9.30 -6.70
C HIS A 830 52.62 -9.55 -6.38
N ASP A 831 51.85 -9.82 -7.45
CA ASP A 831 50.42 -10.16 -7.40
C ASP A 831 50.14 -11.32 -6.42
N HIS A 832 48.89 -11.41 -5.94
CA HIS A 832 48.41 -12.44 -5.00
C HIS A 832 48.66 -13.88 -5.46
N LYS A 833 49.11 -14.08 -6.71
CA LYS A 833 49.50 -15.35 -7.29
C LYS A 833 50.73 -15.97 -6.62
N ASP A 834 51.70 -15.18 -6.14
CA ASP A 834 52.99 -15.69 -5.63
C ASP A 834 53.22 -15.46 -4.12
N ARG A 835 52.33 -14.70 -3.45
CA ARG A 835 52.36 -14.41 -2.01
C ARG A 835 51.56 -15.42 -1.18
N ARG A 836 52.06 -15.85 -0.02
CA ARG A 836 51.30 -16.64 0.97
C ARG A 836 50.46 -15.73 1.86
N ASN A 837 49.20 -16.07 2.13
CA ASN A 837 48.27 -15.29 2.95
C ASN A 837 47.89 -15.99 4.27
N TYR A 838 46.99 -15.37 5.06
CA TYR A 838 46.50 -15.97 6.31
C TYR A 838 45.74 -17.28 6.06
N ASP A 839 45.09 -17.44 4.90
CA ASP A 839 44.37 -18.68 4.56
C ASP A 839 45.34 -19.83 4.30
N ASP A 840 46.45 -19.57 3.58
CA ASP A 840 47.53 -20.56 3.40
C ASP A 840 48.07 -21.00 4.77
N PHE A 841 48.28 -20.04 5.70
CA PHE A 841 48.75 -20.32 7.06
C PHE A 841 47.74 -21.12 7.86
N ASN A 842 46.45 -20.84 7.70
CA ASN A 842 45.39 -21.51 8.42
C ASN A 842 45.14 -22.94 7.90
N GLU A 843 45.29 -23.18 6.59
CA GLU A 843 45.17 -24.50 5.97
C GLU A 843 46.24 -25.49 6.47
N PHE A 844 47.41 -25.01 6.91
CA PHE A 844 48.43 -25.85 7.56
C PHE A 844 47.89 -26.62 8.76
N PHE A 845 46.91 -26.05 9.49
CA PHE A 845 46.30 -26.66 10.67
C PHE A 845 45.09 -27.56 10.36
N TRP A 846 44.87 -27.90 9.09
CA TRP A 846 43.82 -28.83 8.67
C TRP A 846 44.27 -30.29 8.63
N SER A 847 45.56 -30.56 8.86
CA SER A 847 46.12 -31.92 9.02
C SER A 847 46.53 -32.19 10.47
N ALA A 848 46.40 -33.45 10.91
CA ALA A 848 46.88 -33.89 12.22
C ALA A 848 48.41 -33.78 12.37
N ASP A 849 49.13 -33.65 11.25
CA ASP A 849 50.59 -33.44 11.23
C ASP A 849 51.02 -32.16 11.95
N CYS A 850 50.13 -31.17 12.11
CA CYS A 850 50.45 -29.93 12.81
C CYS A 850 50.79 -30.13 14.30
N LEU A 851 50.27 -31.18 14.94
CA LEU A 851 50.52 -31.48 16.36
C LEU A 851 51.94 -31.97 16.66
N GLN A 852 52.71 -32.32 15.64
CA GLN A 852 54.11 -32.75 15.77
C GLN A 852 55.05 -31.57 16.10
N TYR A 853 54.59 -30.34 15.85
CA TYR A 853 55.37 -29.12 16.02
C TYR A 853 55.06 -28.43 17.35
N ASP A 854 56.07 -27.75 17.90
CA ASP A 854 55.90 -26.95 19.12
C ASP A 854 55.53 -25.49 18.79
N TYR A 855 54.80 -24.86 19.70
CA TYR A 855 54.31 -23.50 19.57
C TYR A 855 55.33 -22.44 20.02
N LYS A 856 56.40 -22.83 20.75
CA LYS A 856 57.41 -21.92 21.30
C LYS A 856 58.57 -21.64 20.33
N SER A 857 59.14 -20.44 20.40
CA SER A 857 60.37 -20.07 19.70
C SER A 857 61.62 -20.69 20.32
N PRO A 858 62.60 -21.14 19.51
CA PRO A 858 63.83 -21.76 19.99
C PRO A 858 64.76 -20.78 20.76
N GLU A 859 64.53 -19.46 20.63
CA GLU A 859 65.30 -18.44 21.36
C GLU A 859 64.95 -18.35 22.86
N TYR A 860 63.80 -18.90 23.27
CA TYR A 860 63.25 -18.74 24.63
C TYR A 860 63.04 -20.07 25.38
N ASP A 861 63.32 -21.22 24.76
CA ASP A 861 63.23 -22.54 25.38
C ASP A 861 64.30 -23.49 24.77
N SER A 862 65.44 -23.64 25.47
CA SER A 862 66.59 -24.43 25.01
C SER A 862 66.44 -25.94 25.20
N GLU A 863 65.35 -26.41 25.83
CA GLU A 863 65.10 -27.84 26.13
C GLU A 863 64.12 -28.51 25.15
N CYS A 864 63.70 -27.84 24.08
CA CYS A 864 62.65 -28.34 23.20
C CYS A 864 63.12 -29.44 22.23
N THR A 865 62.43 -30.58 22.23
CA THR A 865 62.69 -31.76 21.38
C THR A 865 61.94 -31.72 20.03
N ARG A 866 61.01 -30.77 19.84
CA ARG A 866 60.15 -30.64 18.65
C ARG A 866 60.52 -29.40 17.83
N LEU A 867 60.32 -29.45 16.51
CA LEU A 867 60.59 -28.33 15.60
C LEU A 867 59.59 -27.18 15.84
N PRO A 868 60.05 -25.92 15.93
CA PRO A 868 59.18 -24.74 16.08
C PRO A 868 58.32 -24.48 14.84
N ILE A 869 57.06 -24.12 15.03
CA ILE A 869 56.11 -23.88 13.94
C ILE A 869 56.55 -22.80 12.93
N ALA A 870 57.20 -21.74 13.40
CA ALA A 870 57.67 -20.66 12.54
C ALA A 870 58.70 -21.14 11.50
N THR A 871 59.54 -22.12 11.85
CA THR A 871 60.56 -22.65 10.94
C THR A 871 59.95 -23.51 9.83
N VAL A 872 58.97 -24.33 10.17
CA VAL A 872 58.28 -25.24 9.23
C VAL A 872 57.34 -24.47 8.31
N TRP A 873 56.69 -23.42 8.82
CA TRP A 873 55.86 -22.55 7.99
C TRP A 873 56.67 -21.88 6.86
N SER A 874 57.91 -21.48 7.13
CA SER A 874 58.77 -20.85 6.11
C SER A 874 59.00 -21.74 4.88
N SER A 875 59.02 -23.07 5.04
CA SER A 875 59.20 -24.07 3.98
C SER A 875 57.89 -24.64 3.41
N ALA A 876 56.73 -24.22 3.92
CA ALA A 876 55.42 -24.69 3.46
C ALA A 876 55.06 -24.17 2.05
N ALA A 877 54.51 -25.05 1.22
CA ALA A 877 54.06 -24.73 -0.13
C ALA A 877 52.75 -23.93 -0.10
N LYS A 878 52.57 -23.05 -1.09
CA LYS A 878 51.35 -22.27 -1.26
C LYS A 878 50.19 -23.13 -1.76
N THR A 879 49.04 -23.01 -1.11
CA THR A 879 47.83 -23.80 -1.36
C THR A 879 46.71 -22.98 -1.99
N TYR A 880 46.61 -21.67 -1.67
CA TYR A 880 45.55 -20.78 -2.14
C TYR A 880 45.96 -19.91 -3.35
N TYR A 881 45.41 -20.18 -4.53
CA TYR A 881 45.74 -19.46 -5.78
C TYR A 881 44.62 -18.48 -6.21
N GLU A 882 44.71 -17.21 -5.83
CA GLU A 882 43.78 -16.16 -6.27
C GLU A 882 44.29 -15.44 -7.53
N LYS A 883 43.48 -15.34 -8.59
CA LYS A 883 43.71 -14.46 -9.75
C LYS A 883 42.72 -13.29 -9.71
N ARG A 884 43.23 -12.07 -9.56
CA ARG A 884 42.39 -10.86 -9.58
C ARG A 884 42.30 -10.29 -10.99
N LEU A 885 41.21 -10.63 -11.67
CA LEU A 885 40.79 -9.99 -12.93
C LEU A 885 39.68 -8.98 -12.60
N TRP A 886 39.57 -7.89 -13.37
CA TRP A 886 38.42 -6.98 -13.26
C TRP A 886 37.07 -7.71 -13.52
N LEU A 887 37.12 -8.77 -14.34
CA LEU A 887 36.01 -9.69 -14.60
C LEU A 887 35.54 -10.46 -13.35
N THR A 888 36.38 -10.58 -12.32
CA THR A 888 36.03 -11.25 -11.05
C THR A 888 34.93 -10.49 -10.32
N SER A 889 34.89 -9.15 -10.41
CA SER A 889 33.81 -8.34 -9.83
C SER A 889 32.46 -8.62 -10.53
N PHE A 890 32.45 -8.72 -11.86
CA PHE A 890 31.25 -9.09 -12.60
C PHE A 890 30.76 -10.51 -12.24
N ARG A 891 31.70 -11.44 -12.09
CA ARG A 891 31.41 -12.81 -11.65
C ARG A 891 30.81 -12.86 -10.23
N ALA A 892 31.32 -12.05 -9.30
CA ALA A 892 30.84 -12.03 -7.92
C ALA A 892 29.37 -11.60 -7.81
N PHE A 893 28.95 -10.63 -8.63
CA PHE A 893 27.57 -10.13 -8.65
C PHE A 893 26.66 -10.81 -9.68
N LYS A 894 27.06 -11.98 -10.19
CA LYS A 894 26.31 -12.77 -11.20
C LYS A 894 24.80 -12.81 -10.94
N ARG A 895 24.39 -13.19 -9.72
CA ARG A 895 22.97 -13.37 -9.36
C ARG A 895 22.16 -12.07 -9.47
N ILE A 896 22.79 -10.95 -9.12
CA ILE A 896 22.17 -9.63 -9.19
C ILE A 896 21.95 -9.26 -10.66
N PHE A 897 22.95 -9.44 -11.51
CA PHE A 897 22.81 -9.16 -12.95
C PHE A 897 21.78 -10.09 -13.61
N GLU A 898 21.79 -11.39 -13.30
CA GLU A 898 20.79 -12.34 -13.80
C GLU A 898 19.38 -11.91 -13.41
N PHE A 899 19.17 -11.55 -12.14
CA PHE A 899 17.88 -11.07 -11.66
C PHE A 899 17.41 -9.83 -12.40
N HIS A 900 18.26 -8.79 -12.53
CA HIS A 900 17.87 -7.54 -13.17
C HIS A 900 17.55 -7.74 -14.67
N ILE A 901 18.39 -8.48 -15.41
CA ILE A 901 18.15 -8.70 -16.84
C ILE A 901 16.87 -9.50 -17.08
N VAL A 902 16.65 -10.58 -16.31
CA VAL A 902 15.47 -11.45 -16.50
C VAL A 902 14.18 -10.75 -16.07
N SER A 903 14.19 -10.07 -14.93
CA SER A 903 13.00 -9.33 -14.46
C SER A 903 12.68 -8.13 -15.35
N PHE A 904 13.69 -7.41 -15.83
CA PHE A 904 13.49 -6.35 -16.81
C PHE A 904 12.85 -6.89 -18.10
N HIS A 905 13.39 -7.97 -18.66
CA HIS A 905 12.81 -8.59 -19.85
C HIS A 905 11.35 -9.04 -19.64
N LEU A 906 11.05 -9.64 -18.49
CA LEU A 906 9.68 -10.02 -18.12
C LEU A 906 8.73 -8.82 -18.10
N LEU A 907 9.11 -7.76 -17.39
CA LEU A 907 8.28 -6.57 -17.26
C LEU A 907 8.07 -5.85 -18.60
N VAL A 908 9.10 -5.81 -19.45
CA VAL A 908 9.02 -5.26 -20.80
C VAL A 908 8.03 -6.03 -21.65
N VAL A 909 8.12 -7.37 -21.67
CA VAL A 909 7.19 -8.20 -22.43
C VAL A 909 5.76 -8.04 -21.94
N ILE A 910 5.54 -7.96 -20.62
CA ILE A 910 4.21 -7.70 -20.05
C ILE A 910 3.70 -6.32 -20.48
N ALA A 911 4.57 -5.29 -20.50
CA ALA A 911 4.17 -3.95 -20.89
C ALA A 911 3.77 -3.87 -22.38
N PHE A 912 4.54 -4.50 -23.29
CA PHE A 912 4.20 -4.55 -24.73
C PHE A 912 2.93 -5.36 -25.02
N THR A 913 2.74 -6.50 -24.33
CA THR A 913 1.55 -7.35 -24.52
C THR A 913 0.28 -6.74 -23.96
N GLN A 914 0.37 -5.85 -22.97
CA GLN A 914 -0.78 -5.06 -22.49
C GLN A 914 -1.10 -3.86 -23.38
N HIS A 915 -0.09 -3.24 -24.00
CA HIS A 915 -0.30 -2.06 -24.84
C HIS A 915 -0.91 -2.41 -26.20
N SER A 916 -0.55 -3.56 -26.78
CA SER A 916 -1.17 -4.10 -28.00
C SER A 916 -2.25 -5.11 -27.63
N PRO A 917 -3.54 -4.91 -27.97
CA PRO A 917 -4.63 -5.84 -27.63
C PRO A 917 -4.50 -7.17 -28.39
N MET A 918 -3.62 -8.05 -27.92
CA MET A 918 -3.34 -9.36 -28.50
C MET A 918 -4.20 -10.45 -27.86
N LYS A 919 -4.57 -11.48 -28.65
CA LYS A 919 -5.20 -12.69 -28.13
C LYS A 919 -4.24 -13.44 -27.18
N LEU A 920 -4.79 -14.22 -26.25
CA LEU A 920 -4.01 -14.93 -25.21
C LEU A 920 -2.87 -15.81 -25.78
N GLY A 921 -3.07 -16.45 -26.94
CA GLY A 921 -2.04 -17.29 -27.59
C GLY A 921 -0.74 -16.52 -27.88
N PRO A 922 -0.78 -15.48 -28.74
CA PRO A 922 0.36 -14.58 -28.99
C PRO A 922 0.99 -14.00 -27.73
N VAL A 923 0.21 -13.65 -26.71
CA VAL A 923 0.74 -13.14 -25.44
C VAL A 923 1.61 -14.19 -24.76
N VAL A 924 1.14 -15.45 -24.66
CA VAL A 924 1.92 -16.55 -24.07
C VAL A 924 3.19 -16.83 -24.91
N HIS A 925 3.10 -16.76 -26.24
CA HIS A 925 4.23 -16.90 -27.14
C HIS A 925 5.33 -15.86 -26.86
N ILE A 926 4.95 -14.58 -26.74
CA ILE A 926 5.92 -13.51 -26.46
C ILE A 926 6.45 -13.61 -25.02
N CYS A 927 5.60 -13.87 -24.02
CA CYS A 927 6.01 -14.08 -22.63
C CYS A 927 6.99 -15.24 -22.46
N SER A 928 6.88 -16.29 -23.27
CA SER A 928 7.77 -17.44 -23.22
C SER A 928 9.22 -17.12 -23.62
N SER A 929 9.45 -16.02 -24.37
CA SER A 929 10.80 -15.55 -24.72
C SER A 929 11.67 -15.24 -23.50
N VAL A 930 11.06 -14.89 -22.36
CA VAL A 930 11.74 -14.66 -21.08
C VAL A 930 12.51 -15.90 -20.61
N LEU A 931 12.02 -17.11 -20.94
CA LEU A 931 12.69 -18.37 -20.60
C LEU A 931 14.01 -18.58 -21.34
N LEU A 932 14.27 -17.84 -22.42
CA LEU A 932 15.54 -17.89 -23.15
C LEU A 932 16.64 -17.07 -22.46
N SER A 933 16.29 -16.00 -21.74
CA SER A 933 17.27 -15.10 -21.11
C SER A 933 18.19 -15.81 -20.11
N PRO A 934 17.70 -16.66 -19.18
CA PRO A 934 18.60 -17.39 -18.27
C PRO A 934 19.49 -18.40 -18.99
N LEU A 935 19.08 -18.94 -20.15
CA LEU A 935 19.89 -19.88 -20.94
C LEU A 935 21.07 -19.15 -21.60
N LEU A 936 20.80 -18.01 -22.25
CA LEU A 936 21.80 -17.13 -22.85
C LEU A 936 22.82 -16.63 -21.81
N LEU A 937 22.32 -16.13 -20.68
CA LEU A 937 23.17 -15.72 -19.55
C LEU A 937 24.01 -16.90 -19.04
N GLY A 938 23.43 -18.10 -18.98
CA GLY A 938 24.14 -19.32 -18.60
C GLY A 938 25.38 -19.62 -19.44
N VAL A 939 25.35 -19.35 -20.75
CA VAL A 939 26.52 -19.46 -21.64
C VAL A 939 27.56 -18.40 -21.28
N PHE A 940 27.15 -17.14 -21.16
CA PHE A 940 28.04 -16.04 -20.77
C PHE A 940 28.77 -16.32 -19.46
N TRP A 941 28.06 -16.72 -18.42
CA TRP A 941 28.66 -17.03 -17.12
C TRP A 941 29.56 -18.26 -17.16
N SER A 942 29.21 -19.29 -17.93
CA SER A 942 30.06 -20.49 -18.06
C SER A 942 31.38 -20.18 -18.81
N SER A 943 31.32 -19.29 -19.80
CA SER A 943 32.52 -18.77 -20.48
C SER A 943 33.40 -17.96 -19.51
N LEU A 944 32.79 -17.08 -18.71
CA LEU A 944 33.48 -16.28 -17.70
C LEU A 944 34.14 -17.16 -16.62
N ASP A 945 33.42 -18.16 -16.11
CA ASP A 945 33.93 -19.14 -15.14
C ASP A 945 35.15 -19.88 -15.68
N THR A 946 35.14 -20.23 -16.98
CA THR A 946 36.25 -20.91 -17.65
C THR A 946 37.47 -20.00 -17.79
N ILE A 947 37.27 -18.74 -18.19
CA ILE A 947 38.35 -17.74 -18.35
C ILE A 947 39.00 -17.40 -17.01
N VAL A 948 38.19 -17.11 -15.99
CA VAL A 948 38.67 -16.69 -14.66
C VAL A 948 39.27 -17.87 -13.89
N GLY A 949 38.68 -19.07 -14.02
CA GLY A 949 39.10 -20.27 -13.29
C GLY A 949 40.34 -20.98 -13.85
N TYR A 950 40.78 -20.65 -15.07
CA TYR A 950 41.89 -21.35 -15.71
C TYR A 950 43.23 -21.08 -15.01
N HIS A 951 43.92 -22.12 -14.54
CA HIS A 951 45.27 -22.05 -14.00
C HIS A 951 46.15 -23.21 -14.52
N PRO A 952 47.45 -23.02 -14.82
CA PRO A 952 48.31 -24.08 -15.37
C PRO A 952 48.46 -25.31 -14.47
N LYS A 953 48.38 -25.13 -13.14
CA LYS A 953 48.46 -26.23 -12.14
C LYS A 953 47.10 -26.88 -11.80
N MET A 954 46.04 -26.53 -12.52
CA MET A 954 44.68 -27.01 -12.24
C MET A 954 44.54 -28.50 -12.64
N PRO A 955 43.83 -29.34 -11.85
CA PRO A 955 43.62 -30.73 -12.21
C PRO A 955 42.80 -30.85 -13.50
N LEU A 956 43.25 -31.72 -14.42
CA LEU A 956 42.63 -31.94 -15.74
C LEU A 956 41.13 -32.27 -15.64
N ALA A 957 40.73 -33.03 -14.61
CA ALA A 957 39.34 -33.39 -14.38
C ALA A 957 38.43 -32.17 -14.13
N LEU A 958 38.93 -31.12 -13.48
CA LEU A 958 38.17 -29.90 -13.22
C LEU A 958 38.07 -29.03 -14.47
N LEU A 959 39.13 -28.98 -15.29
CA LEU A 959 39.10 -28.31 -16.59
C LEU A 959 38.09 -28.96 -17.54
N LEU A 960 38.10 -30.30 -17.62
CA LEU A 960 37.17 -31.05 -18.46
C LEU A 960 35.71 -30.77 -18.05
N ARG A 961 35.41 -30.74 -16.76
CA ARG A 961 34.06 -30.41 -16.24
C ARG A 961 33.60 -29.01 -16.63
N LEU A 962 34.49 -28.00 -16.57
CA LEU A 962 34.17 -26.63 -16.99
C LEU A 962 33.83 -26.55 -18.49
N VAL A 963 34.63 -27.20 -19.33
CA VAL A 963 34.41 -27.24 -20.78
C VAL A 963 33.13 -28.01 -21.11
N THR A 964 32.89 -29.17 -20.50
CA THR A 964 31.66 -29.95 -20.70
C THR A 964 30.42 -29.15 -20.30
N ARG A 965 30.46 -28.42 -19.18
CA ARG A 965 29.37 -27.53 -18.76
C ARG A 965 29.08 -26.43 -19.77
N LEU A 966 30.13 -25.80 -20.32
CA LEU A 966 29.99 -24.78 -21.36
C LEU A 966 29.34 -25.35 -22.64
N LEU A 967 29.78 -26.52 -23.09
CA LEU A 967 29.21 -27.20 -24.25
C LEU A 967 27.72 -27.55 -24.04
N ILE A 968 27.37 -28.08 -22.86
CA ILE A 968 25.96 -28.37 -22.51
C ILE A 968 25.13 -27.09 -22.58
N ARG A 969 25.58 -25.99 -21.97
CA ARG A 969 24.86 -24.71 -21.99
C ARG A 969 24.71 -24.14 -23.41
N LEU A 970 25.75 -24.26 -24.22
CA LEU A 970 25.73 -23.81 -25.61
C LEU A 970 24.69 -24.61 -26.42
N CYS A 971 24.74 -25.95 -26.35
CA CYS A 971 23.80 -26.83 -27.04
C CYS A 971 22.34 -26.61 -26.59
N THR A 972 22.10 -26.47 -25.28
CA THR A 972 20.76 -26.19 -24.76
C THR A 972 20.23 -24.84 -25.26
N THR A 973 21.08 -23.80 -25.28
CA THR A 973 20.68 -22.47 -25.70
C THR A 973 20.37 -22.44 -27.20
N THR A 974 21.25 -23.00 -28.04
CA THR A 974 21.03 -23.05 -29.50
C THR A 974 19.77 -23.84 -29.85
N LEU A 975 19.54 -24.98 -29.19
CA LEU A 975 18.33 -25.78 -29.39
C LEU A 975 17.05 -24.98 -29.04
N CYS A 976 16.99 -24.34 -27.88
CA CYS A 976 15.80 -23.61 -27.44
C CYS A 976 15.54 -22.36 -28.28
N THR A 977 16.60 -21.63 -28.69
CA THR A 977 16.45 -20.45 -29.57
C THR A 977 16.00 -20.84 -30.98
N LEU A 978 16.52 -21.94 -31.53
CA LEU A 978 16.08 -22.46 -32.83
C LEU A 978 14.62 -22.90 -32.76
N LEU A 979 14.21 -23.63 -31.71
CA LEU A 979 12.82 -24.03 -31.51
C LEU A 979 11.88 -22.83 -31.39
N TYR A 980 12.29 -21.76 -30.69
CA TYR A 980 11.51 -20.52 -30.62
C TYR A 980 11.35 -19.87 -32.00
N TRP A 981 12.44 -19.78 -32.78
CA TRP A 981 12.40 -19.22 -34.14
C TRP A 981 11.53 -20.07 -35.09
N TYR A 982 11.67 -21.39 -35.06
CA TYR A 982 10.82 -22.29 -35.86
C TYR A 982 9.36 -22.22 -35.44
N ALA A 983 9.05 -22.08 -34.15
CA ALA A 983 7.67 -21.99 -33.67
C ALA A 983 6.91 -20.76 -34.20
N TRP A 984 7.60 -19.65 -34.47
CA TRP A 984 7.02 -18.48 -35.15
C TRP A 984 6.71 -18.73 -36.63
N ASN A 985 7.49 -19.59 -37.31
CA ASN A 985 7.25 -19.96 -38.70
C ASN A 985 6.19 -21.08 -38.84
N THR A 986 6.16 -22.02 -37.89
CA THR A 986 5.28 -23.20 -37.92
C THR A 986 4.64 -23.44 -36.53
N PRO A 987 3.32 -23.14 -36.36
CA PRO A 987 2.69 -23.08 -35.04
C PRO A 987 2.59 -24.43 -34.29
N LEU A 988 2.83 -25.56 -34.96
CA LEU A 988 2.90 -26.89 -34.33
C LEU A 988 4.08 -27.04 -33.36
N TYR A 989 5.16 -26.26 -33.54
CA TYR A 989 6.38 -26.37 -32.74
C TYR A 989 6.30 -25.66 -31.39
N TRP A 990 5.23 -24.89 -31.10
CA TRP A 990 5.05 -24.22 -29.81
C TRP A 990 4.99 -25.19 -28.63
N ASN A 991 4.26 -26.31 -28.78
CA ASN A 991 4.15 -27.34 -27.74
C ASN A 991 5.52 -28.01 -27.48
N LEU A 992 6.29 -28.25 -28.54
CA LEU A 992 7.63 -28.82 -28.44
C LEU A 992 8.58 -27.83 -27.75
N TYR A 993 8.54 -26.55 -28.13
CA TYR A 993 9.34 -25.50 -27.52
C TYR A 993 9.07 -25.37 -26.02
N TYR A 994 7.80 -25.30 -25.59
CA TYR A 994 7.46 -25.20 -24.17
C TYR A 994 7.96 -26.41 -23.37
N THR A 995 7.73 -27.61 -23.89
CA THR A 995 8.13 -28.85 -23.20
C THR A 995 9.65 -28.94 -23.06
N VAL A 996 10.38 -28.73 -24.15
CA VAL A 996 11.86 -28.79 -24.14
C VAL A 996 12.45 -27.70 -23.25
N THR A 997 11.95 -26.47 -23.35
CA THR A 997 12.47 -25.34 -22.57
C THR A 997 12.21 -25.52 -21.07
N LEU A 998 11.03 -26.02 -20.69
CA LEU A 998 10.70 -26.27 -19.28
C LEU A 998 11.55 -27.40 -18.69
N ILE A 999 11.78 -28.48 -19.44
CA ILE A 999 12.68 -29.59 -19.02
C ILE A 999 14.09 -29.07 -18.76
N MET A 1000 14.61 -28.22 -19.64
CA MET A 1000 15.95 -27.65 -19.50
C MET A 1000 16.11 -26.73 -18.29
N HIS A 1001 15.01 -26.17 -17.76
CA HIS A 1001 14.96 -25.37 -16.53
C HIS A 1001 14.68 -26.19 -15.26
N ILE A 1002 14.39 -27.50 -15.34
CA ILE A 1002 14.20 -28.32 -14.13
C ILE A 1002 15.39 -28.22 -13.16
N PRO A 1003 16.66 -28.29 -13.60
CA PRO A 1003 17.79 -28.18 -12.67
C PRO A 1003 17.87 -26.83 -11.94
N THR A 1004 17.48 -25.73 -12.58
CA THR A 1004 17.48 -24.39 -11.97
C THR A 1004 16.29 -24.23 -11.01
N ILE A 1005 15.11 -24.75 -11.36
CA ILE A 1005 13.93 -24.77 -10.49
C ILE A 1005 14.22 -25.61 -9.23
N VAL A 1006 14.76 -26.81 -9.41
CA VAL A 1006 15.17 -27.68 -8.30
C VAL A 1006 16.20 -26.97 -7.44
N HIS A 1007 17.22 -26.33 -8.04
CA HIS A 1007 18.18 -25.54 -7.27
C HIS A 1007 17.53 -24.39 -6.46
N GLY A 1008 16.53 -23.71 -7.03
CA GLY A 1008 15.78 -22.66 -6.32
C GLY A 1008 14.97 -23.20 -5.13
N ILE A 1009 14.25 -24.31 -5.32
CA ILE A 1009 13.48 -24.98 -4.26
C ILE A 1009 14.41 -25.46 -3.14
N LEU A 1010 15.56 -26.02 -3.51
CA LEU A 1010 16.57 -26.47 -2.55
C LEU A 1010 17.12 -25.33 -1.71
N GLN A 1011 17.23 -24.11 -2.26
CA GLN A 1011 17.65 -22.95 -1.47
C GLN A 1011 16.61 -22.50 -0.44
N MET A 1012 15.34 -22.88 -0.58
CA MET A 1012 14.32 -22.66 0.46
C MET A 1012 14.45 -23.63 1.65
N THR A 1013 15.26 -24.68 1.49
CA THR A 1013 15.52 -25.70 2.50
C THR A 1013 17.03 -25.83 2.75
N PRO A 1014 17.62 -24.94 3.58
CA PRO A 1014 19.06 -24.91 3.86
C PRO A 1014 19.65 -26.29 4.17
N SER A 1015 18.96 -27.07 5.01
CA SER A 1015 19.37 -28.44 5.40
C SER A 1015 19.52 -29.39 4.21
N LEU A 1016 18.62 -29.30 3.23
CA LEU A 1016 18.67 -30.15 2.04
C LEU A 1016 19.76 -29.69 1.06
N THR A 1017 19.99 -28.38 0.97
CA THR A 1017 21.13 -27.83 0.23
C THR A 1017 22.46 -28.28 0.82
N THR A 1018 22.64 -28.20 2.14
CA THR A 1018 23.83 -28.71 2.84
C THR A 1018 24.02 -30.20 2.58
N TRP A 1019 22.95 -30.99 2.67
CA TRP A 1019 22.99 -32.42 2.36
C TRP A 1019 23.45 -32.70 0.92
N ILE A 1020 22.92 -32.00 -0.09
CA ILE A 1020 23.34 -32.20 -1.49
C ILE A 1020 24.81 -31.81 -1.71
N ARG A 1021 25.28 -30.75 -1.05
CA ARG A 1021 26.68 -30.31 -1.14
C ARG A 1021 27.66 -31.24 -0.43
N GLN A 1022 27.24 -31.87 0.67
CA GLN A 1022 28.07 -32.80 1.44
C GLN A 1022 27.96 -34.26 0.98
N THR A 1023 26.89 -34.62 0.28
CA THR A 1023 26.63 -36.00 -0.15
C THR A 1023 27.85 -36.59 -0.88
N THR A 1024 28.31 -37.74 -0.39
CA THR A 1024 29.41 -38.56 -0.95
C THR A 1024 28.90 -39.65 -1.91
N TYR A 1025 27.58 -39.76 -2.10
CA TYR A 1025 26.97 -40.70 -3.03
C TYR A 1025 27.34 -40.38 -4.48
N ALA A 1026 28.08 -41.30 -5.12
CA ALA A 1026 28.79 -41.05 -6.38
C ALA A 1026 27.91 -40.51 -7.53
N PRO A 1027 26.69 -41.01 -7.81
CA PRO A 1027 25.84 -40.46 -8.87
C PRO A 1027 25.45 -38.98 -8.66
N ILE A 1028 25.01 -38.64 -7.44
CA ILE A 1028 24.63 -37.27 -7.08
C ILE A 1028 25.86 -36.36 -7.08
N GLN A 1029 26.99 -36.87 -6.58
CA GLN A 1029 28.28 -36.17 -6.56
C GLN A 1029 28.76 -35.82 -7.97
N ILE A 1030 28.68 -36.74 -8.93
CA ILE A 1030 29.11 -36.50 -10.33
C ILE A 1030 28.21 -35.46 -11.00
N ILE A 1031 26.89 -35.56 -10.85
CA ILE A 1031 25.94 -34.61 -11.44
C ILE A 1031 26.15 -33.20 -10.85
N ARG A 1032 26.23 -33.11 -9.52
CA ARG A 1032 26.48 -31.85 -8.81
C ARG A 1032 27.79 -31.21 -9.25
N ASP A 1033 28.88 -31.98 -9.24
CA ASP A 1033 30.21 -31.48 -9.58
C ASP A 1033 30.37 -31.14 -11.07
N THR A 1034 29.50 -31.67 -11.94
CA THR A 1034 29.46 -31.30 -13.37
C THR A 1034 28.64 -30.04 -13.59
N LEU A 1035 27.48 -29.90 -12.93
CA LEU A 1035 26.61 -28.73 -13.04
C LEU A 1035 27.15 -27.51 -12.30
N SER A 1036 27.88 -27.72 -11.21
CA SER A 1036 28.47 -26.70 -10.34
C SER A 1036 29.89 -27.11 -9.88
N PRO A 1037 30.88 -27.10 -10.79
CA PRO A 1037 32.24 -27.59 -10.52
C PRO A 1037 32.98 -26.81 -9.43
N LEU A 1038 32.54 -25.59 -9.15
CA LEU A 1038 33.12 -24.70 -8.14
C LEU A 1038 32.58 -24.95 -6.72
N ASN A 1039 31.55 -25.78 -6.54
CA ASN A 1039 30.94 -25.99 -5.23
C ASN A 1039 31.93 -26.56 -4.20
N ARG A 1040 32.88 -27.41 -4.64
CA ARG A 1040 33.92 -27.96 -3.75
C ARG A 1040 34.93 -26.92 -3.24
N LEU A 1041 34.99 -25.75 -3.88
CA LEU A 1041 35.89 -24.67 -3.49
C LEU A 1041 35.24 -23.73 -2.47
N TYR A 1042 33.96 -23.93 -2.14
CA TYR A 1042 33.23 -23.07 -1.22
C TYR A 1042 33.45 -23.56 0.23
N VAL A 1043 34.18 -22.79 1.02
CA VAL A 1043 34.59 -23.16 2.39
C VAL A 1043 33.46 -22.98 3.42
N GLY A 1044 32.30 -22.43 3.03
CA GLY A 1044 31.18 -22.09 3.93
C GLY A 1044 29.94 -22.98 3.81
N ASP A 1045 30.04 -24.23 3.35
CA ASP A 1045 28.88 -25.10 3.07
C ASP A 1045 28.02 -25.45 4.30
N ASN A 1046 28.56 -25.27 5.50
CA ASN A 1046 27.91 -25.58 6.78
C ASN A 1046 27.39 -24.33 7.51
N LEU A 1047 27.59 -23.14 6.94
CA LEU A 1047 27.23 -21.85 7.54
C LEU A 1047 25.85 -21.36 7.07
N LEU A 1048 24.98 -22.26 6.59
CA LEU A 1048 23.65 -21.86 6.16
C LEU A 1048 22.76 -21.60 7.39
N ASP A 1049 21.94 -20.56 7.30
CA ASP A 1049 21.02 -20.16 8.37
C ASP A 1049 19.99 -21.26 8.69
N THR A 1050 19.40 -21.18 9.89
CA THR A 1050 18.29 -22.07 10.25
C THR A 1050 17.11 -21.87 9.29
N ALA A 1051 16.26 -22.89 9.14
CA ALA A 1051 15.10 -22.81 8.24
C ALA A 1051 14.15 -21.65 8.61
N VAL A 1052 14.03 -21.32 9.90
CA VAL A 1052 13.16 -20.24 10.40
C VAL A 1052 13.74 -18.87 10.04
N ASP A 1053 15.03 -18.66 10.28
CA ASP A 1053 15.70 -17.39 9.93
C ASP A 1053 15.73 -17.18 8.42
N SER A 1054 15.92 -18.27 7.67
CA SER A 1054 15.83 -18.27 6.21
C SER A 1054 14.46 -17.81 5.73
N LEU A 1055 13.36 -18.30 6.32
CA LEU A 1055 12.00 -17.87 5.96
C LEU A 1055 11.77 -16.38 6.22
N GLY A 1056 12.27 -15.84 7.34
CA GLY A 1056 12.21 -14.41 7.63
C GLY A 1056 12.98 -13.58 6.59
N TYR A 1057 14.17 -14.04 6.22
CA TYR A 1057 14.98 -13.43 5.16
C TYR A 1057 14.28 -13.47 3.79
N TRP A 1058 13.67 -14.60 3.43
CA TRP A 1058 12.90 -14.74 2.19
C TRP A 1058 11.68 -13.83 2.17
N ALA A 1059 10.93 -13.70 3.27
CA ALA A 1059 9.78 -12.80 3.35
C ALA A 1059 10.20 -11.33 3.20
N PHE A 1060 11.33 -10.94 3.81
CA PHE A 1060 11.91 -9.61 3.64
C PHE A 1060 12.21 -9.31 2.17
N TRP A 1061 12.96 -10.18 1.49
CA TRP A 1061 13.32 -9.96 0.10
C TRP A 1061 12.13 -10.09 -0.86
N ALA A 1062 11.23 -11.04 -0.63
CA ALA A 1062 10.03 -11.19 -1.46
C ALA A 1062 9.14 -9.93 -1.41
N SER A 1063 8.93 -9.37 -0.23
CA SER A 1063 8.15 -8.13 -0.08
C SER A 1063 8.83 -6.92 -0.74
N LEU A 1064 10.14 -6.76 -0.53
CA LEU A 1064 10.93 -5.71 -1.18
C LEU A 1064 10.91 -5.84 -2.71
N LEU A 1065 11.18 -7.04 -3.23
CA LEU A 1065 11.25 -7.30 -4.67
C LEU A 1065 9.90 -7.15 -5.35
N LEU A 1066 8.81 -7.59 -4.72
CA LEU A 1066 7.45 -7.40 -5.24
C LEU A 1066 7.15 -5.91 -5.39
N TRP A 1067 7.44 -5.12 -4.35
CA TRP A 1067 7.19 -3.68 -4.39
C TRP A 1067 8.06 -2.96 -5.42
N LYS A 1068 9.35 -3.31 -5.51
CA LYS A 1068 10.25 -2.85 -6.57
C LYS A 1068 9.66 -3.14 -7.96
N MET A 1069 9.26 -4.38 -8.23
CA MET A 1069 8.78 -4.77 -9.55
C MET A 1069 7.49 -4.02 -9.94
N LEU A 1070 6.58 -3.79 -8.99
CA LEU A 1070 5.39 -2.99 -9.23
C LEU A 1070 5.72 -1.52 -9.53
N PHE A 1071 6.66 -0.94 -8.79
CA PHE A 1071 7.10 0.43 -8.99
C PHE A 1071 7.80 0.61 -10.34
N SER A 1072 8.84 -0.19 -10.62
CA SER A 1072 9.57 -0.16 -11.88
C SER A 1072 8.68 -0.43 -13.08
N TYR A 1073 7.74 -1.37 -12.97
CA TYR A 1073 6.77 -1.63 -14.04
C TYR A 1073 5.97 -0.37 -14.37
N LYS A 1074 5.37 0.27 -13.37
CA LYS A 1074 4.45 1.39 -13.57
C LYS A 1074 5.16 2.68 -13.99
N PHE A 1075 6.31 2.98 -13.38
CA PHE A 1075 6.97 4.29 -13.52
C PHE A 1075 8.19 4.29 -14.45
N GLU A 1076 8.87 3.15 -14.63
CA GLU A 1076 10.08 3.11 -15.46
C GLU A 1076 9.80 2.49 -16.83
N ILE A 1077 9.06 1.38 -16.89
CA ILE A 1077 8.92 0.57 -18.11
C ILE A 1077 7.71 0.97 -18.96
N VAL A 1078 6.51 1.09 -18.37
CA VAL A 1078 5.29 1.45 -19.11
C VAL A 1078 5.43 2.74 -19.94
N PRO A 1079 6.04 3.84 -19.43
CA PRO A 1079 6.22 5.06 -20.21
C PRO A 1079 7.11 4.93 -21.45
N LEU A 1080 7.97 3.90 -21.52
CA LEU A 1080 8.90 3.68 -22.64
C LEU A 1080 8.28 2.94 -23.82
N VAL A 1081 7.17 2.23 -23.59
CA VAL A 1081 6.53 1.40 -24.61
C VAL A 1081 6.00 2.24 -25.77
N THR A 1082 5.24 3.31 -25.46
CA THR A 1082 4.62 4.15 -26.50
C THR A 1082 5.66 4.81 -27.41
N PRO A 1083 6.71 5.48 -26.91
CA PRO A 1083 7.72 6.06 -27.80
C PRO A 1083 8.48 4.99 -28.61
N THR A 1084 8.67 3.79 -28.06
CA THR A 1084 9.33 2.68 -28.80
C THR A 1084 8.48 2.21 -29.97
N LEU A 1085 7.15 2.12 -29.78
CA LEU A 1085 6.23 1.78 -30.86
C LEU A 1085 6.15 2.88 -31.91
N LEU A 1086 6.24 4.15 -31.51
CA LEU A 1086 6.31 5.28 -32.45
C LEU A 1086 7.60 5.26 -33.29
N LEU A 1087 8.76 4.99 -32.68
CA LEU A 1087 10.02 4.80 -33.42
C LEU A 1087 9.94 3.61 -34.39
N TYR A 1088 9.26 2.54 -33.99
CA TYR A 1088 9.04 1.39 -34.87
C TYR A 1088 8.05 1.70 -36.01
N ALA A 1089 6.99 2.47 -35.73
CA ALA A 1089 6.06 2.93 -36.76
C ALA A 1089 6.78 3.82 -37.78
N ASP A 1090 7.68 4.70 -37.34
CA ASP A 1090 8.51 5.54 -38.21
C ASP A 1090 9.41 4.70 -39.15
N HIS A 1091 9.95 3.57 -38.66
CA HIS A 1091 10.66 2.61 -39.51
C HIS A 1091 9.78 2.00 -40.61
N VAL A 1092 8.55 1.61 -40.25
CA VAL A 1092 7.62 0.92 -41.16
C VAL A 1092 6.98 1.88 -42.17
N GLU A 1093 6.61 3.07 -41.73
CA GLU A 1093 5.86 4.05 -42.53
C GLU A 1093 6.77 4.98 -43.32
N ASN A 1094 7.94 5.35 -42.79
CA ASN A 1094 8.86 6.32 -43.39
C ASN A 1094 10.19 5.70 -43.89
N GLU A 1095 10.29 4.36 -43.95
CA GLU A 1095 11.45 3.58 -44.43
C GLU A 1095 12.80 3.94 -43.77
N VAL A 1096 12.79 4.47 -42.53
CA VAL A 1096 14.01 4.77 -41.76
C VAL A 1096 14.82 3.48 -41.57
N SER A 1097 16.15 3.51 -41.61
CA SER A 1097 16.93 2.26 -41.47
C SER A 1097 16.68 1.55 -40.13
N ILE A 1098 16.56 0.21 -40.16
CA ILE A 1098 16.34 -0.61 -38.95
C ILE A 1098 17.50 -0.49 -37.94
N ILE A 1099 18.72 -0.20 -38.43
CA ILE A 1099 19.91 0.01 -37.61
C ILE A 1099 19.78 1.32 -36.83
N LEU A 1100 19.36 2.41 -37.49
CA LEU A 1100 19.16 3.70 -36.84
C LEU A 1100 18.01 3.61 -35.82
N THR A 1101 16.90 2.98 -36.20
CA THR A 1101 15.75 2.75 -35.30
C THR A 1101 16.16 1.95 -34.08
N GLY A 1102 16.91 0.85 -34.27
CA GLY A 1102 17.45 0.04 -33.18
C GLY A 1102 18.40 0.81 -32.26
N LEU A 1103 19.24 1.71 -32.82
CA LEU A 1103 20.13 2.55 -32.04
C LEU A 1103 19.37 3.61 -31.22
N LEU A 1104 18.34 4.23 -31.80
CA LEU A 1104 17.48 5.20 -31.10
C LEU A 1104 16.72 4.53 -29.94
N VAL A 1105 16.15 3.35 -30.18
CA VAL A 1105 15.52 2.54 -29.13
C VAL A 1105 16.55 2.20 -28.05
N LEU A 1106 17.74 1.74 -28.41
CA LEU A 1106 18.78 1.41 -27.44
C LEU A 1106 19.21 2.62 -26.60
N VAL A 1107 19.41 3.79 -27.21
CA VAL A 1107 19.77 5.04 -26.51
C VAL A 1107 18.65 5.49 -25.56
N GLN A 1108 17.39 5.29 -25.94
CA GLN A 1108 16.25 5.60 -25.09
C GLN A 1108 16.15 4.63 -23.89
N TRP A 1109 16.42 3.35 -24.09
CA TRP A 1109 16.21 2.32 -23.07
C TRP A 1109 17.38 2.18 -22.07
N ILE A 1110 18.62 2.45 -22.48
CA ILE A 1110 19.80 2.29 -21.62
C ILE A 1110 19.73 3.11 -20.32
N PRO A 1111 19.39 4.41 -20.32
CA PRO A 1111 19.34 5.21 -19.09
C PRO A 1111 18.33 4.65 -18.08
N PHE A 1112 17.16 4.20 -18.55
CA PHE A 1112 16.13 3.61 -17.70
C PHE A 1112 16.52 2.24 -17.17
N PHE A 1113 17.21 1.42 -17.97
CA PHE A 1113 17.78 0.17 -17.49
C PHE A 1113 18.85 0.40 -16.40
N MET A 1114 19.67 1.45 -16.54
CA MET A 1114 20.65 1.82 -15.52
C MET A 1114 19.97 2.29 -14.22
N ILE A 1115 18.90 3.09 -14.31
CA ILE A 1115 18.09 3.50 -13.16
C ILE A 1115 17.44 2.27 -12.50
N PHE A 1116 16.85 1.37 -13.28
CA PHE A 1116 16.25 0.12 -12.79
C PHE A 1116 17.25 -0.72 -11.97
N CYS A 1117 18.53 -0.73 -12.36
CA CYS A 1117 19.60 -1.39 -11.62
C CYS A 1117 19.96 -0.65 -10.30
N ILE A 1118 20.01 0.69 -10.32
CA ILE A 1118 20.38 1.50 -9.15
C ILE A 1118 19.25 1.54 -8.10
N ASP A 1119 18.00 1.57 -8.54
CA ASP A 1119 16.80 1.72 -7.70
C ASP A 1119 16.67 0.62 -6.63
N MET A 1120 17.26 -0.57 -6.87
CA MET A 1120 17.34 -1.63 -5.86
C MET A 1120 18.01 -1.17 -4.55
N THR A 1121 18.98 -0.26 -4.62
CA THR A 1121 19.66 0.29 -3.44
C THR A 1121 18.77 1.24 -2.64
N ILE A 1122 17.90 1.99 -3.32
CA ILE A 1122 16.94 2.92 -2.72
C ILE A 1122 15.87 2.12 -1.97
N TRP A 1123 15.25 1.15 -2.64
CA TRP A 1123 14.25 0.28 -2.01
C TRP A 1123 14.82 -0.50 -0.83
N ASN A 1124 16.03 -1.03 -0.96
CA ASN A 1124 16.70 -1.69 0.15
C ASN A 1124 16.89 -0.75 1.34
N SER A 1125 17.35 0.49 1.12
CA SER A 1125 17.53 1.47 2.20
C SER A 1125 16.22 1.78 2.93
N ILE A 1126 15.12 1.94 2.18
CA ILE A 1126 13.78 2.19 2.74
C ILE A 1126 13.28 0.98 3.53
N TRP A 1127 13.38 -0.22 2.96
CA TRP A 1127 12.86 -1.45 3.59
C TRP A 1127 13.67 -1.83 4.82
N VAL A 1128 15.00 -1.69 4.78
CA VAL A 1128 15.87 -1.90 5.94
C VAL A 1128 15.56 -0.87 7.03
N ALA A 1129 15.30 0.40 6.69
CA ALA A 1129 14.89 1.39 7.69
C ALA A 1129 13.54 1.02 8.35
N PHE A 1130 12.56 0.57 7.55
CA PHE A 1130 11.25 0.16 8.05
C PHE A 1130 11.32 -1.10 8.93
N CYS A 1131 11.87 -2.20 8.39
CA CYS A 1131 12.04 -3.45 9.13
C CYS A 1131 12.99 -3.27 10.32
N GLY A 1132 14.08 -2.53 10.17
CA GLY A 1132 15.02 -2.20 11.23
C GLY A 1132 14.38 -1.39 12.36
N THR A 1133 13.47 -0.48 12.04
CA THR A 1133 12.68 0.25 13.05
C THR A 1133 11.76 -0.69 13.82
N PHE A 1134 11.05 -1.59 13.12
CA PHE A 1134 10.16 -2.57 13.75
C PHE A 1134 10.94 -3.57 14.62
N VAL A 1135 12.03 -4.12 14.09
CA VAL A 1135 12.95 -5.00 14.82
C VAL A 1135 13.57 -4.25 16.01
N GLY A 1136 13.98 -3.00 15.84
CA GLY A 1136 14.50 -2.15 16.91
C GLY A 1136 13.50 -1.94 18.05
N PHE A 1137 12.23 -1.70 17.74
CA PHE A 1137 11.17 -1.62 18.74
C PHE A 1137 10.89 -2.96 19.41
N SER A 1138 10.84 -4.05 18.64
CA SER A 1138 10.62 -5.41 19.15
C SER A 1138 11.75 -5.84 20.10
N LEU A 1139 13.00 -5.59 19.71
CA LEU A 1139 14.19 -5.90 20.49
C LEU A 1139 14.49 -4.86 21.58
N LYS A 1140 13.73 -3.75 21.64
CA LYS A 1140 13.94 -2.62 22.57
C LYS A 1140 15.37 -2.06 22.51
N ILE A 1141 15.94 -2.02 21.31
CA ILE A 1141 17.29 -1.51 21.06
C ILE A 1141 17.19 -0.02 20.74
N GLY A 1142 18.07 0.79 21.34
CA GLY A 1142 18.09 2.26 21.21
C GLY A 1142 17.69 3.01 22.49
N GLU A 1143 17.86 4.34 22.49
CA GLU A 1143 17.47 5.22 23.61
C GLU A 1143 15.94 5.22 23.82
N VAL A 1144 15.21 5.06 22.71
CA VAL A 1144 13.76 5.00 22.66
C VAL A 1144 13.29 3.54 22.69
N ARG A 1145 13.11 3.01 23.89
CA ARG A 1145 12.66 1.62 24.12
C ARG A 1145 11.13 1.47 24.13
N ASN A 1146 10.38 2.57 24.28
CA ASN A 1146 8.93 2.61 24.46
C ASN A 1146 8.39 3.95 23.94
N PHE A 1147 7.23 3.96 23.26
CA PHE A 1147 6.57 5.21 22.85
C PHE A 1147 6.24 6.14 24.03
N ASP A 1148 5.97 5.58 25.21
CA ASP A 1148 5.76 6.38 26.43
C ASP A 1148 7.02 7.14 26.86
N ARG A 1149 8.22 6.61 26.64
CA ARG A 1149 9.47 7.34 26.91
C ARG A 1149 9.72 8.43 25.89
N THR A 1150 9.43 8.20 24.61
CA THR A 1150 9.50 9.24 23.56
C THR A 1150 8.60 10.39 23.92
N ARG A 1151 7.35 10.08 24.28
CA ARG A 1151 6.36 11.05 24.72
C ARG A 1151 6.83 11.81 25.95
N ASN A 1152 7.35 11.12 26.96
CA ASN A 1152 7.88 11.76 28.18
C ASN A 1152 9.15 12.60 27.92
N ALA A 1153 10.00 12.20 26.98
CA ALA A 1153 11.17 12.98 26.56
C ALA A 1153 10.75 14.24 25.79
N PHE A 1154 9.75 14.12 24.91
CA PHE A 1154 9.14 15.25 24.21
C PHE A 1154 8.55 16.28 25.19
N PHE A 1155 7.88 15.80 26.25
CA PHE A 1155 7.37 16.69 27.30
C PHE A 1155 8.47 17.36 28.13
N ARG A 1156 9.65 16.74 28.26
CA ARG A 1156 10.82 17.32 28.96
C ARG A 1156 11.64 18.25 28.07
N ALA A 1157 11.46 18.22 26.75
CA ALA A 1157 12.22 19.04 25.81
C ALA A 1157 11.96 20.54 26.04
N ALA A 1158 10.71 20.93 26.32
CA ALA A 1158 10.35 22.32 26.63
C ALA A 1158 10.99 22.81 27.95
N ASP A 1159 11.01 21.96 28.99
CA ASP A 1159 11.65 22.29 30.27
C ASP A 1159 13.18 22.41 30.12
N ALA A 1160 13.79 21.52 29.33
CA ALA A 1160 15.23 21.55 29.04
C ALA A 1160 15.62 22.77 28.19
N PHE A 1161 14.80 23.14 27.20
CA PHE A 1161 14.98 24.32 26.37
C PHE A 1161 14.95 25.61 27.22
N ASN A 1162 13.92 25.76 28.05
CA ASN A 1162 13.78 26.91 28.94
C ASN A 1162 14.94 27.01 29.95
N SER A 1163 15.44 25.87 30.47
CA SER A 1163 16.57 25.86 31.40
C SER A 1163 17.92 26.28 30.80
N LYS A 1164 18.08 26.13 29.48
CA LYS A 1164 19.33 26.45 28.76
C LYS A 1164 19.32 27.85 28.15
N LEU A 1165 18.16 28.37 27.74
CA LEU A 1165 18.05 29.67 27.06
C LEU A 1165 17.73 30.84 28.01
N LEU A 1166 17.00 30.61 29.10
CA LEU A 1166 16.62 31.68 30.02
C LEU A 1166 17.64 31.81 31.16
N SER A 1167 18.30 32.97 31.23
CA SER A 1167 19.11 33.32 32.41
C SER A 1167 18.23 33.33 33.66
N LYS A 1168 18.73 32.70 34.73
CA LYS A 1168 18.09 32.70 36.06
C LYS A 1168 17.92 34.11 36.64
N GLU A 1169 18.69 35.08 36.15
CA GLU A 1169 18.68 36.47 36.59
C GLU A 1169 17.72 37.36 35.77
N SER A 1170 17.16 36.83 34.68
CA SER A 1170 16.15 37.56 33.91
C SER A 1170 14.83 37.64 34.67
N LYS A 1171 14.07 38.73 34.49
CA LYS A 1171 12.78 38.96 35.15
C LYS A 1171 11.82 37.78 34.95
N THR A 1172 11.76 37.27 33.72
CA THR A 1172 11.00 36.07 33.33
C THR A 1172 11.53 34.79 33.98
N GLY A 1173 12.85 34.63 34.09
CA GLY A 1173 13.48 33.52 34.81
C GLY A 1173 13.22 33.53 36.31
N SER A 1174 13.18 34.73 36.92
CA SER A 1174 12.88 34.90 38.34
C SER A 1174 11.41 34.62 38.68
N GLU A 1175 10.47 34.95 37.78
CA GLU A 1175 9.05 34.63 37.93
C GLU A 1175 8.78 33.11 37.79
N ILE A 1176 9.51 32.42 36.89
CA ILE A 1176 9.44 30.96 36.73
C ILE A 1176 10.11 30.25 37.93
N ALA A 1177 11.21 30.78 38.46
CA ALA A 1177 11.86 30.26 39.67
C ALA A 1177 11.00 30.48 40.93
N ALA A 1178 10.30 31.62 41.02
CA ALA A 1178 9.35 31.92 42.10
C ALA A 1178 8.10 31.02 42.07
N ALA A 1179 7.75 30.45 40.90
CA ALA A 1179 6.65 29.49 40.76
C ALA A 1179 6.97 28.07 41.30
N GLY A 1180 8.22 27.79 41.68
CA GLY A 1180 8.62 26.59 42.44
C GLY A 1180 8.56 25.24 41.68
N PRO A 1181 9.47 24.30 41.95
CA PRO A 1181 9.57 23.00 41.26
C PRO A 1181 8.60 21.94 41.83
N SER A 1182 7.35 22.28 42.13
CA SER A 1182 6.47 21.38 42.91
C SER A 1182 5.51 20.50 42.10
N VAL A 1183 5.63 20.40 40.78
CA VAL A 1183 4.90 19.37 40.01
C VAL A 1183 5.76 18.83 38.87
N SER A 1184 6.75 18.01 39.23
CA SER A 1184 7.34 17.05 38.30
C SER A 1184 6.25 16.04 37.89
N TYR A 1185 5.65 16.25 36.71
CA TYR A 1185 4.73 15.32 36.07
C TYR A 1185 5.49 14.05 35.68
N GLY A 1186 5.72 13.17 36.66
CA GLY A 1186 6.50 11.95 36.47
C GLY A 1186 6.39 10.91 37.58
N THR A 1187 5.75 11.20 38.71
CA THR A 1187 5.66 10.27 39.85
C THR A 1187 4.25 9.78 40.17
N LEU A 1188 3.20 10.22 39.46
CA LEU A 1188 1.82 9.86 39.79
C LEU A 1188 1.51 8.35 39.63
N ASN A 1189 2.22 7.63 38.76
CA ASN A 1189 1.99 6.19 38.55
C ASN A 1189 2.80 5.28 39.45
N LYS A 1190 3.72 5.81 40.28
CA LYS A 1190 4.57 4.99 41.16
C LYS A 1190 4.03 4.92 42.59
N GLU A 1191 3.42 6.00 43.11
CA GLU A 1191 2.79 5.99 44.44
C GLU A 1191 1.50 5.16 44.49
N ILE A 1192 0.78 5.00 43.38
CA ILE A 1192 -0.46 4.20 43.34
C ILE A 1192 -0.14 2.69 43.30
N LEU A 1193 1.03 2.28 42.77
CA LEU A 1193 1.44 0.87 42.72
C LEU A 1193 2.19 0.42 43.99
N GLU A 1194 2.85 1.32 44.71
CA GLU A 1194 3.52 1.00 45.98
C GLU A 1194 2.54 1.01 47.17
N SER A 1195 1.36 1.65 47.05
CA SER A 1195 0.31 1.61 48.08
C SER A 1195 -0.67 0.44 47.95
N THR A 1196 -0.54 -0.42 46.94
CA THR A 1196 -1.42 -1.59 46.72
C THR A 1196 -0.77 -2.93 47.05
N THR A 1197 0.51 -2.95 47.45
CA THR A 1197 1.24 -4.19 47.74
C THR A 1197 1.48 -4.46 49.23
N ASN A 1198 0.95 -3.64 50.13
CA ASN A 1198 1.22 -3.71 51.58
C ASN A 1198 -0.04 -3.74 52.46
N ASP A 1199 -1.11 -4.42 52.08
CA ASP A 1199 -2.18 -4.78 53.03
C ASP A 1199 -2.78 -6.15 52.69
N ASP A 1200 -2.03 -7.20 53.02
CA ASP A 1200 -2.61 -8.50 53.36
C ASP A 1200 -3.21 -8.38 54.77
N THR A 1201 -4.52 -8.12 54.88
CA THR A 1201 -5.42 -8.71 55.89
C THR A 1201 -6.85 -8.15 55.78
N LEU A 1202 -7.83 -9.07 55.89
CA LEU A 1202 -9.28 -8.88 56.14
C LEU A 1202 -10.26 -8.82 54.93
N LEU A 1203 -10.85 -10.00 54.65
CA LEU A 1203 -12.16 -10.21 54.02
C LEU A 1203 -13.33 -9.80 54.97
N PRO A 1204 -14.62 -9.89 54.60
CA PRO A 1204 -15.33 -9.38 53.40
C PRO A 1204 -16.65 -8.65 53.78
N GLY A 1205 -17.14 -7.69 52.97
CA GLY A 1205 -18.55 -7.26 53.13
C GLY A 1205 -19.03 -5.96 52.47
N LYS A 1206 -20.06 -6.10 51.63
CA LYS A 1206 -21.18 -5.18 51.30
C LYS A 1206 -20.92 -3.78 50.70
N ARG A 1207 -21.52 -3.62 49.51
CA ARG A 1207 -22.01 -2.38 48.85
C ARG A 1207 -22.60 -1.34 49.82
N SER A 1208 -22.32 -0.05 49.61
CA SER A 1208 -23.35 0.93 49.19
C SER A 1208 -22.75 2.31 48.82
N LYS A 1209 -23.44 3.01 47.91
CA LYS A 1209 -23.26 4.43 47.59
C LYS A 1209 -23.82 5.30 48.72
N SER A 1210 -23.20 6.43 49.06
CA SER A 1210 -23.84 7.76 49.10
C SER A 1210 -22.93 8.82 49.71
N SER A 1211 -23.41 10.06 49.60
CA SER A 1211 -22.78 11.36 49.61
C SER A 1211 -22.43 11.96 50.97
N SER A 1212 -21.67 13.05 50.87
CA SER A 1212 -21.76 14.29 51.67
C SER A 1212 -21.28 14.30 53.12
N SER A 1213 -20.10 14.94 53.26
CA SER A 1213 -19.77 16.00 54.22
C SER A 1213 -20.01 15.77 55.71
N THR A 1214 -18.93 15.76 56.49
CA THR A 1214 -18.71 16.75 57.55
C THR A 1214 -17.22 16.79 57.91
N THR A 1215 -16.68 18.00 57.81
CA THR A 1215 -15.34 18.50 58.19
C THR A 1215 -15.22 18.58 59.74
N PRO A 1216 -14.22 19.20 60.42
CA PRO A 1216 -13.08 20.01 59.98
C PRO A 1216 -11.77 19.89 60.82
N LEU A 1217 -10.77 20.72 60.46
CA LEU A 1217 -9.58 21.19 61.20
C LEU A 1217 -8.34 20.25 61.16
N LEU A 1218 -7.14 20.60 60.66
CA LEU A 1218 -6.50 21.86 60.24
C LEU A 1218 -5.24 21.49 59.41
N SER A 1219 -5.06 22.03 58.19
CA SER A 1219 -3.79 22.64 57.73
C SER A 1219 -3.88 23.09 56.26
N PHE A 1220 -4.00 24.41 56.12
CA PHE A 1220 -3.70 25.29 54.99
C PHE A 1220 -3.42 24.68 53.60
N THR A 1221 -4.51 24.65 52.82
CA THR A 1221 -4.62 25.11 51.42
C THR A 1221 -3.65 24.53 50.38
N ARG A 1222 -3.99 23.37 49.81
CA ARG A 1222 -3.63 23.04 48.42
C ARG A 1222 -4.90 23.07 47.57
N ARG A 1223 -5.24 24.25 47.04
CA ARG A 1223 -6.32 24.41 46.05
C ARG A 1223 -5.95 23.60 44.82
N VAL A 1224 -6.80 22.67 44.40
CA VAL A 1224 -6.66 21.98 43.11
C VAL A 1224 -6.87 23.02 42.02
N PRO A 1225 -5.87 23.33 41.17
CA PRO A 1225 -6.01 24.37 40.17
C PRO A 1225 -7.14 24.00 39.20
N SER A 1226 -8.01 24.97 38.93
CA SER A 1226 -9.15 24.81 38.04
C SER A 1226 -8.69 24.42 36.63
N LYS A 1227 -9.59 23.81 35.84
CA LYS A 1227 -9.29 23.47 34.45
C LYS A 1227 -8.81 24.70 33.65
N SER A 1228 -9.32 25.89 33.99
CA SER A 1228 -8.91 27.18 33.41
C SER A 1228 -7.50 27.63 33.84
N GLU A 1229 -7.14 27.46 35.12
CA GLU A 1229 -5.79 27.77 35.62
C GLU A 1229 -4.75 26.82 35.01
N LYS A 1230 -5.05 25.53 34.89
CA LYS A 1230 -4.18 24.57 34.18
C LYS A 1230 -4.00 24.92 32.70
N LEU A 1231 -5.02 25.49 32.07
CA LEU A 1231 -4.98 25.94 30.68
C LEU A 1231 -4.15 27.22 30.53
N ASN A 1232 -4.29 28.15 31.47
CA ASN A 1232 -3.52 29.40 31.51
C ASN A 1232 -2.04 29.15 31.86
N ASP A 1233 -1.73 28.22 32.76
CA ASP A 1233 -0.35 27.79 33.03
C ASP A 1233 0.29 27.11 31.83
N ARG A 1234 -0.48 26.30 31.08
CA ARG A 1234 -0.02 25.76 29.80
C ARG A 1234 0.26 26.88 28.79
N ARG A 1235 -0.67 27.83 28.60
CA ARG A 1235 -0.44 28.98 27.69
C ARG A 1235 0.80 29.77 28.10
N ARG A 1236 1.03 30.02 29.39
CA ARG A 1236 2.21 30.73 29.89
C ARG A 1236 3.53 29.98 29.62
N LYS A 1237 3.53 28.64 29.77
CA LYS A 1237 4.73 27.81 29.47
C LYS A 1237 5.13 27.83 28.00
N TRP A 1238 4.15 27.86 27.09
CA TRP A 1238 4.40 27.87 25.64
C TRP A 1238 4.62 29.28 25.09
N ALA A 1239 4.14 30.33 25.76
CA ALA A 1239 4.30 31.72 25.32
C ALA A 1239 5.77 32.18 25.26
N ALA A 1240 6.62 31.76 26.21
CA ALA A 1240 8.04 32.11 26.19
C ALA A 1240 8.79 31.40 25.04
N PHE A 1241 8.41 30.14 24.76
CA PHE A 1241 8.94 29.37 23.65
C PHE A 1241 8.51 29.96 22.30
N SER A 1242 7.21 30.24 22.12
CA SER A 1242 6.68 30.84 20.89
C SER A 1242 7.32 32.20 20.61
N THR A 1243 7.42 33.07 21.62
CA THR A 1243 8.03 34.40 21.44
C THR A 1243 9.50 34.30 21.02
N THR A 1244 10.26 33.39 21.63
CA THR A 1244 11.68 33.22 21.29
C THR A 1244 11.87 32.56 19.92
N TRP A 1245 11.02 31.60 19.58
CA TRP A 1245 11.00 30.95 18.29
C TRP A 1245 10.62 31.93 17.18
N ASP A 1246 9.60 32.75 17.39
CA ASP A 1246 9.19 33.78 16.44
C ASP A 1246 10.29 34.81 16.20
N MET A 1247 11.05 35.18 17.24
CA MET A 1247 12.23 36.04 17.09
C MET A 1247 13.36 35.39 16.29
N ILE A 1248 13.57 34.07 16.43
CA ILE A 1248 14.56 33.33 15.62
C ILE A 1248 14.10 33.28 14.16
N ILE A 1249 12.82 33.00 13.92
CA ILE A 1249 12.23 32.99 12.59
C ILE A 1249 12.27 34.39 11.95
N ASP A 1250 12.05 35.45 12.73
CA ASP A 1250 12.23 36.84 12.29
C ASP A 1250 13.68 37.17 11.94
N SER A 1251 14.65 36.69 12.72
CA SER A 1251 16.07 36.85 12.42
C SER A 1251 16.47 36.10 11.14
N LEU A 1252 16.00 34.86 10.97
CA LEU A 1252 16.25 34.07 9.77
C LEU A 1252 15.63 34.72 8.53
N ARG A 1253 14.49 35.39 8.68
CA ARG A 1253 13.91 36.19 7.61
C ARG A 1253 14.71 37.46 7.34
N ALA A 1254 15.18 38.16 8.39
CA ALA A 1254 15.98 39.37 8.25
C ALA A 1254 17.32 39.10 7.54
N ASP A 1255 17.91 37.92 7.76
CA ASP A 1255 19.11 37.43 7.09
C ASP A 1255 18.81 36.70 5.75
N ASP A 1256 17.55 36.76 5.26
CA ASP A 1256 17.08 36.21 3.97
C ASP A 1256 17.24 34.68 3.80
N PHE A 1257 17.37 33.92 4.90
CA PHE A 1257 17.48 32.46 4.87
C PHE A 1257 16.15 31.73 4.60
N ILE A 1258 15.02 32.40 4.87
CA ILE A 1258 13.67 31.85 4.68
C ILE A 1258 12.76 32.89 4.02
N ASN A 1259 11.80 32.45 3.21
CA ASN A 1259 10.87 33.37 2.53
C ASN A 1259 9.69 33.77 3.44
N ASN A 1260 8.92 34.80 3.07
CA ASN A 1260 7.78 35.30 3.86
C ASN A 1260 6.69 34.25 4.13
N ASN A 1261 6.52 33.30 3.20
CA ASN A 1261 5.53 32.23 3.32
C ASN A 1261 6.00 31.15 4.31
N GLU A 1262 7.30 30.87 4.34
CA GLU A 1262 7.94 29.97 5.31
C GLU A 1262 7.99 30.59 6.71
N MET A 1263 8.32 31.89 6.81
CA MET A 1263 8.26 32.65 8.05
C MET A 1263 6.86 32.57 8.69
N ASN A 1264 5.81 32.77 7.90
CA ASN A 1264 4.43 32.72 8.40
C ASN A 1264 3.99 31.31 8.83
N ARG A 1265 4.59 30.25 8.25
CA ARG A 1265 4.31 28.86 8.62
C ARG A 1265 5.12 28.38 9.81
N LEU A 1266 6.29 28.98 10.03
CA LEU A 1266 7.21 28.60 11.09
C LEU A 1266 6.92 29.35 12.38
N LYS A 1267 6.35 30.56 12.35
CA LYS A 1267 5.92 31.26 13.58
C LYS A 1267 4.79 30.52 14.31
N PHE A 1268 4.82 30.59 15.65
CA PHE A 1268 3.98 29.78 16.55
C PHE A 1268 2.62 30.38 16.90
#